data_AF-A0A932XIR2-F1
#
_entry.id   AF-A0A932XIR2-F1
#
_cell.length_a   1.000
_cell.length_b   1.000
_cell.length_c   1.000
_cell.angle_alpha   90.00
_cell.angle_beta   90.00
_cell.angle_gamma   90.00
#
_symmetry.space_group_name_H-M   'P 1'
#
loop_
_entity.id
_entity.type
_entity.pdbx_description
1 polymer ?
#
loop_
_entity_poly.entity_id
_entity_poly.type
_entity_poly.pdbx_seq_one_letter_code
_entity_poly.pdbx_strand_id
1 'polypeptide(L)'
;QTVADYFFTDTIRGYFTSIFDKVERQKGQAFWVRAQYGGGKTHFLATLAALLSASDEVWDRVSDAEIIAWRRQLANTRLFPVVFSLRGKGAASADVAESLYDIFEDEVKRAAEERLHIPLRLSTEDEVLAWWSELAGGIRAELNGWVSQRLGRTADDLRGSPVEFKEAVLLAAEAHHIRVPLRGRTEQRLRAAFDQVVNPRTGYTGLLVIVDEFAFWQDQHPENSPAAARDEEFLETLGWSLPKTADLPIYTIVASQRRQPAKLLAGQNEGRFISVEISSARDAAGELWEYEQIVSHRVRELDPERVPEIEEYFQDSARRFEFAASLDLHRFRVLFPVEPTCYEILQRITESLAAERVGINVLWEVLGEESEGGPSVRRGLLDRRRLITAPDLLASPSLRAALTEPAHHDRFKILEVARDGLQHFSDLDDDECGLAERLVDTLFLWDLAFLRAPKPMAVETLAGAVLAEAGMYNDASEAVDSVLQVIKDLEQIEFDAGQGTVQFVARAQIGRSAQQIFEEFRRRPLTETQIESAWRSSLLDRQLDQNGLTALFSGLTVGQADKQLVIWEQVEYEGRQVVLDYWRGDYGADLGRDDGFFRVVFLLRPENLDSSALHGDRIAVCVPREVAETERNALQDLLALNDLDTTYRDRTDDEALRVKEYVRSNRNGRVAELLRRQHEQYRYGRIVTRSGLNVDPVAVFSRPQQRDRLAHLVSALFEHAFPNRPFADFRGNAPLTQNAGAQQVFEGLFKKQAPKKAIDAVLNFGTGLGLTTSADAKAFNADQALALQSLRDWFQSARANGENLPAWQVYDRFAALGVPTRVATLYLLAFVRRPSEGADLILKQGARVTVTGVPGPVTRLTSALIPHLEWTSQVADGQAFDALAPRTVVDWGTALDWLRLVEPDLKATNSPEEIEEQADRALAATRKFAEATTSARDTLTRLAQTLDQTAPHQYVDALAAIARLGEVESYSDLYERAQDLSDRRREEFAGVVAAARAAVDLVPPALAIQDAVRYLRDLDGRLDGDLEFERANLLRQLTLPALLAGGWPRLEASFAAFRGRYRTQYQKFHRDRVAEVTAVAAEHAGLAPRLTALERLDQIEQLGMPVGAGLRARWQQAGMGLAPCDVPVSAVTVEEAPVCSVCQAPYGEPAPADRVRSLGAEIVQELEEKTRVLRGLLLEKLQQQSSDDLAGQLAHAITIGSDALVETLVNTEAAVPLIQRLLQTTTVRRSRALHRLRDEFPTFQAATLDAVVARFRALLVEEFDAAGSGEVELRFD
;
A
#
# COMPACT_ATOMS: atom_id res chain seq x y z
N GLN A 1 -21.94 6.58 38.80
CA GLN A 1 -22.07 7.09 37.43
C GLN A 1 -20.78 7.80 37.08
N THR A 2 -20.57 9.08 37.43
CA THR A 2 -19.31 9.84 37.19
C THR A 2 -18.01 9.03 37.28
N VAL A 3 -17.74 8.30 38.38
CA VAL A 3 -16.50 7.50 38.53
C VAL A 3 -16.46 6.24 37.63
N ALA A 4 -17.61 5.65 37.32
CA ALA A 4 -17.73 4.47 36.46
C ALA A 4 -17.57 4.82 34.97
N ASP A 5 -18.07 5.98 34.57
CA ASP A 5 -18.09 6.45 33.18
C ASP A 5 -16.82 7.26 32.83
N TYR A 6 -15.81 7.26 33.72
CA TYR A 6 -14.58 8.02 33.55
C TYR A 6 -13.46 7.17 32.93
N PHE A 7 -13.00 7.58 31.75
CA PHE A 7 -11.92 6.94 31.03
C PHE A 7 -10.55 7.45 31.51
N PHE A 8 -9.72 6.55 32.02
CA PHE A 8 -8.35 6.84 32.44
C PHE A 8 -7.37 6.54 31.29
N THR A 9 -7.00 7.57 30.53
CA THR A 9 -5.84 7.51 29.60
C THR A 9 -4.54 7.35 30.40
N ASP A 10 -3.45 6.91 29.77
CA ASP A 10 -2.17 6.73 30.45
C ASP A 10 -1.67 8.03 31.12
N THR A 11 -1.84 9.17 30.45
CA THR A 11 -1.49 10.50 30.97
C THR A 11 -2.39 10.92 32.15
N ILE A 12 -3.72 10.76 32.02
CA ILE A 12 -4.67 11.02 33.12
C ILE A 12 -4.37 10.11 34.31
N ARG A 13 -4.09 8.82 34.07
CA ARG A 13 -3.73 7.85 35.10
C ARG A 13 -2.48 8.31 35.85
N GLY A 14 -1.43 8.72 35.15
CA GLY A 14 -0.21 9.29 35.73
C GLY A 14 -0.46 10.55 36.59
N TYR A 15 -1.42 11.40 36.21
CA TYR A 15 -1.83 12.53 37.05
C TYR A 15 -2.59 12.09 38.30
N PHE A 16 -3.53 11.15 38.19
CA PHE A 16 -4.24 10.60 39.35
C PHE A 16 -3.29 9.92 40.34
N THR A 17 -2.39 9.04 39.88
CA THR A 17 -1.42 8.35 40.75
C THR A 17 -0.42 9.32 41.39
N SER A 18 0.01 10.37 40.67
CA SER A 18 0.85 11.43 41.24
C SER A 18 0.14 12.23 42.36
N ILE A 19 -1.15 12.50 42.20
CA ILE A 19 -1.96 13.15 43.25
C ILE A 19 -2.15 12.19 44.43
N PHE A 20 -2.45 10.92 44.16
CA PHE A 20 -2.63 9.90 45.20
C PHE A 20 -1.36 9.62 46.01
N ASP A 21 -0.18 9.62 45.40
CA ASP A 21 1.12 9.50 46.10
C ASP A 21 1.34 10.66 47.09
N LYS A 22 1.02 11.90 46.68
CA LYS A 22 1.11 13.07 47.56
C LYS A 22 0.10 12.97 48.71
N VAL A 23 -1.11 12.47 48.44
CA VAL A 23 -2.18 12.27 49.44
C VAL A 23 -1.86 11.16 50.44
N GLU A 24 -1.37 10.01 49.99
CA GLU A 24 -0.95 8.87 50.83
C GLU A 24 0.15 9.30 51.82
N ARG A 25 1.14 10.04 51.31
CA ARG A 25 2.27 10.58 52.09
C ARG A 25 1.91 11.77 52.98
N GLN A 26 0.65 12.21 52.97
CA GLN A 26 0.14 13.41 53.66
C GLN A 26 0.89 14.72 53.29
N LYS A 27 1.53 14.76 52.11
CA LYS A 27 2.27 15.92 51.62
C LYS A 27 1.34 16.82 50.82
N GLY A 28 0.84 17.88 51.46
CA GLY A 28 0.03 18.89 50.79
C GLY A 28 0.71 19.46 49.54
N GLN A 29 -0.07 19.69 48.48
CA GLN A 29 0.42 20.11 47.17
C GLN A 29 -0.71 20.79 46.37
N ALA A 30 -0.35 21.75 45.52
CA ALA A 30 -1.29 22.35 44.58
C ALA A 30 -1.07 21.90 43.12
N PHE A 31 -2.15 21.90 42.36
CA PHE A 31 -2.24 21.42 40.98
C PHE A 31 -3.03 22.43 40.12
N TRP A 32 -2.53 22.73 38.93
CA TRP A 32 -3.17 23.61 37.95
C TRP A 32 -3.68 22.78 36.77
N VAL A 33 -4.98 22.56 36.70
CA VAL A 33 -5.62 21.75 35.66
C VAL A 33 -5.99 22.62 34.46
N ARG A 34 -5.30 22.42 33.33
CA ARG A 34 -5.65 23.01 32.03
C ARG A 34 -6.26 21.95 31.13
N ALA A 35 -7.32 22.30 30.42
CA ALA A 35 -7.91 21.46 29.38
C ALA A 35 -8.40 22.30 28.20
N GLN A 36 -8.43 21.70 27.00
CA GLN A 36 -9.21 22.25 25.89
C GLN A 36 -10.71 22.17 26.19
N TYR A 37 -11.53 23.00 25.52
CA TYR A 37 -12.99 22.93 25.64
C TYR A 37 -13.50 21.54 25.23
N GLY A 38 -14.34 20.93 26.07
CA GLY A 38 -14.82 19.56 25.88
C GLY A 38 -13.91 18.44 26.40
N GLY A 39 -12.62 18.72 26.68
CA GLY A 39 -11.60 17.76 27.16
C GLY A 39 -11.81 17.17 28.56
N GLY A 40 -13.04 17.18 29.09
CA GLY A 40 -13.38 16.45 30.30
C GLY A 40 -12.94 17.05 31.64
N LYS A 41 -12.42 18.29 31.67
CA LYS A 41 -12.00 19.02 32.89
C LYS A 41 -12.88 18.78 34.12
N THR A 42 -14.18 19.10 34.03
CA THR A 42 -15.13 18.95 35.15
C THR A 42 -15.37 17.48 35.53
N HIS A 43 -15.25 16.55 34.57
CA HIS A 43 -15.36 15.10 34.82
C HIS A 43 -14.12 14.56 35.55
N PHE A 44 -12.91 15.04 35.22
CA PHE A 44 -11.68 14.80 35.97
C PHE A 44 -11.82 15.29 37.42
N LEU A 45 -12.22 16.56 37.61
CA LEU A 45 -12.37 17.16 38.94
C LEU A 45 -13.39 16.42 39.81
N ALA A 46 -14.56 16.07 39.25
CA ALA A 46 -15.61 15.36 39.98
C ALA A 46 -15.20 13.93 40.36
N THR A 47 -14.52 13.21 39.46
CA THR A 47 -13.99 11.86 39.72
C THR A 47 -12.92 11.90 40.82
N LEU A 48 -11.97 12.84 40.73
CA LEU A 48 -10.93 13.03 41.72
C LEU A 48 -11.49 13.44 43.09
N ALA A 49 -12.45 14.35 43.13
CA ALA A 49 -13.15 14.74 44.36
C ALA A 49 -13.85 13.55 45.01
N ALA A 50 -14.56 12.74 44.22
CA ALA A 50 -15.27 11.56 44.72
C ALA A 50 -14.31 10.53 45.32
N LEU A 51 -13.23 10.17 44.61
CA LEU A 51 -12.25 9.19 45.09
C LEU A 51 -11.49 9.65 46.36
N LEU A 52 -11.30 10.96 46.55
CA LEU A 52 -10.57 11.52 47.70
C LEU A 52 -11.44 11.91 48.91
N SER A 53 -12.77 11.90 48.80
CA SER A 53 -13.67 12.37 49.87
C SER A 53 -14.87 11.47 50.20
N ALA A 54 -15.18 10.48 49.37
CA ALA A 54 -16.34 9.59 49.54
C ALA A 54 -16.01 8.30 50.33
N SER A 55 -17.03 7.44 50.50
CA SER A 55 -16.93 6.12 51.12
C SER A 55 -16.30 5.08 50.19
N ASP A 56 -15.87 3.95 50.77
CA ASP A 56 -15.29 2.81 50.05
C ASP A 56 -16.15 2.29 48.86
N GLU A 57 -17.47 2.49 48.90
CA GLU A 57 -18.41 2.07 47.85
C GLU A 57 -18.17 2.77 46.50
N VAL A 58 -17.54 3.95 46.50
CA VAL A 58 -17.20 4.66 45.26
C VAL A 58 -16.03 3.98 44.55
N TRP A 59 -15.11 3.35 45.28
CA TRP A 59 -13.99 2.61 44.69
C TRP A 59 -14.43 1.32 44.00
N ASP A 60 -15.56 0.73 44.40
CA ASP A 60 -16.17 -0.42 43.71
C ASP A 60 -16.73 -0.07 42.32
N ARG A 61 -16.73 1.22 41.95
CA ARG A 61 -17.14 1.73 40.63
C ARG A 61 -15.98 2.08 39.71
N VAL A 62 -14.73 1.91 40.14
CA VAL A 62 -13.54 2.17 39.30
C VAL A 62 -13.31 0.97 38.38
N SER A 63 -13.28 1.23 37.07
CA SER A 63 -13.01 0.22 36.03
C SER A 63 -11.51 -0.01 35.78
N ASP A 64 -10.66 0.99 36.06
CA ASP A 64 -9.21 0.91 35.84
C ASP A 64 -8.48 0.15 36.97
N ALA A 65 -7.75 -0.90 36.58
CA ALA A 65 -7.09 -1.82 37.49
C ALA A 65 -5.89 -1.23 38.27
N GLU A 66 -5.24 -0.20 37.75
CA GLU A 66 -4.14 0.49 38.45
C GLU A 66 -4.69 1.54 39.41
N ILE A 67 -5.72 2.29 39.00
CA ILE A 67 -6.41 3.25 39.88
C ILE A 67 -7.04 2.55 41.09
N ILE A 68 -7.76 1.44 40.88
CA ILE A 68 -8.41 0.72 41.99
C ILE A 68 -7.40 0.11 42.99
N ALA A 69 -6.15 -0.13 42.57
CA ALA A 69 -5.10 -0.63 43.46
C ALA A 69 -4.74 0.38 44.58
N TRP A 70 -4.92 1.69 44.34
CA TRP A 70 -4.69 2.74 45.34
C TRP A 70 -5.71 2.74 46.49
N ARG A 71 -6.87 2.08 46.34
CA ARG A 71 -7.92 1.99 47.39
C ARG A 71 -7.35 1.59 48.75
N ARG A 72 -6.50 0.56 48.80
CA ARG A 72 -5.89 0.06 50.06
C ARG A 72 -4.92 1.05 50.69
N GLN A 73 -4.25 1.87 49.88
CA GLN A 73 -3.26 2.84 50.33
C GLN A 73 -3.94 4.11 50.85
N LEU A 74 -5.07 4.50 50.23
CA LEU A 74 -5.87 5.66 50.62
C LEU A 74 -6.95 5.37 51.67
N ALA A 75 -7.19 4.12 52.06
CA ALA A 75 -8.26 3.71 53.00
C ALA A 75 -8.23 4.42 54.38
N ASN A 76 -7.06 4.91 54.82
CA ASN A 76 -6.92 5.65 56.07
C ASN A 76 -6.98 7.18 55.90
N THR A 77 -7.20 7.67 54.67
CA THR A 77 -7.12 9.09 54.32
C THR A 77 -8.49 9.59 53.87
N ARG A 78 -8.99 10.63 54.56
CA ARG A 78 -10.30 11.23 54.25
C ARG A 78 -10.14 12.74 54.20
N LEU A 79 -10.19 13.32 53.00
CA LEU A 79 -10.04 14.76 52.82
C LEU A 79 -11.40 15.46 52.92
N PHE A 80 -11.44 16.63 53.57
CA PHE A 80 -12.63 17.46 53.64
C PHE A 80 -12.79 18.25 52.33
N PRO A 81 -13.87 18.05 51.54
CA PRO A 81 -13.99 18.67 50.23
C PRO A 81 -14.64 20.05 50.28
N VAL A 82 -13.95 21.05 49.72
CA VAL A 82 -14.43 22.42 49.47
C VAL A 82 -14.37 22.63 47.97
N VAL A 83 -15.52 22.52 47.30
CA VAL A 83 -15.62 22.47 45.83
C VAL A 83 -16.57 23.56 45.35
N PHE A 84 -16.07 24.50 44.54
CA PHE A 84 -16.86 25.62 44.04
C PHE A 84 -16.44 26.05 42.63
N SER A 85 -17.32 26.77 41.93
CA SER A 85 -17.08 27.35 40.62
C SER A 85 -17.15 28.87 40.69
N LEU A 86 -16.27 29.55 39.94
CA LEU A 86 -16.24 31.01 39.86
C LEU A 86 -17.12 31.58 38.72
N ARG A 87 -17.77 30.72 37.92
CA ARG A 87 -18.67 31.14 36.83
C ARG A 87 -19.86 31.92 37.41
N GLY A 88 -19.92 33.22 37.10
CA GLY A 88 -20.99 34.13 37.56
C GLY A 88 -20.78 34.77 38.95
N LYS A 89 -19.64 34.54 39.62
CA LYS A 89 -19.22 35.29 40.81
C LYS A 89 -18.61 36.65 40.43
N GLY A 90 -18.42 37.56 41.39
CA GLY A 90 -17.83 38.89 41.16
C GLY A 90 -18.78 39.97 40.59
N ALA A 91 -20.07 39.68 40.43
CA ALA A 91 -21.05 40.59 39.81
C ALA A 91 -21.91 41.36 40.84
N ALA A 92 -21.30 42.09 41.78
CA ALA A 92 -22.05 42.89 42.77
C ALA A 92 -21.37 44.18 43.25
N SER A 93 -21.99 45.32 42.90
CA SER A 93 -21.76 46.68 43.45
C SER A 93 -20.41 47.37 43.19
N ALA A 94 -20.45 48.69 42.96
CA ALA A 94 -19.33 49.46 42.40
C ALA A 94 -18.27 49.94 43.41
N ASP A 95 -18.43 49.67 44.72
CA ASP A 95 -17.58 50.24 45.78
C ASP A 95 -16.77 49.22 46.60
N VAL A 96 -17.02 47.90 46.47
CA VAL A 96 -16.20 46.85 47.09
C VAL A 96 -16.08 45.66 46.13
N ALA A 97 -14.87 45.39 45.64
CA ALA A 97 -14.57 44.19 44.87
C ALA A 97 -14.50 42.97 45.80
N GLU A 98 -15.40 42.00 45.60
CA GLU A 98 -15.41 40.68 46.24
C GLU A 98 -14.10 39.93 45.96
N SER A 99 -13.37 39.49 47.00
CA SER A 99 -12.07 38.82 46.81
C SER A 99 -12.18 37.30 46.79
N LEU A 100 -11.21 36.62 46.17
CA LEU A 100 -11.15 35.16 46.14
C LEU A 100 -11.07 34.53 47.55
N TYR A 101 -10.52 35.24 48.52
CA TYR A 101 -10.52 34.82 49.93
C TYR A 101 -11.94 34.83 50.53
N ASP A 102 -12.75 35.85 50.24
CA ASP A 102 -14.11 35.97 50.78
C ASP A 102 -15.01 34.84 50.25
N ILE A 103 -14.92 34.57 48.93
CA ILE A 103 -15.60 33.44 48.29
C ILE A 103 -15.17 32.11 48.93
N PHE A 104 -13.87 31.92 49.15
CA PHE A 104 -13.39 30.71 49.81
C PHE A 104 -13.89 30.59 51.26
N GLU A 105 -13.91 31.68 52.03
CA GLU A 105 -14.36 31.68 53.43
C GLU A 105 -15.84 31.26 53.54
N ASP A 106 -16.71 31.80 52.68
CA ASP A 106 -18.12 31.44 52.62
C ASP A 106 -18.34 30.00 52.15
N GLU A 107 -17.56 29.52 51.18
CA GLU A 107 -17.65 28.13 50.70
C GLU A 107 -17.15 27.11 51.74
N VAL A 108 -16.13 27.45 52.54
CA VAL A 108 -15.69 26.63 53.68
C VAL A 108 -16.76 26.58 54.78
N LYS A 109 -17.37 27.72 55.12
CA LYS A 109 -18.50 27.77 56.09
C LYS A 109 -19.65 26.89 55.62
N ARG A 110 -20.11 27.09 54.38
CA ARG A 110 -21.19 26.31 53.75
C ARG A 110 -20.89 24.81 53.78
N ALA A 111 -19.69 24.41 53.33
CA ALA A 111 -19.31 23.01 53.30
C ALA A 111 -19.30 22.37 54.70
N ALA A 112 -18.94 23.13 55.75
CA ALA A 112 -18.89 22.66 57.13
C ALA A 112 -20.26 22.62 57.81
N GLU A 113 -21.15 23.59 57.53
CA GLU A 113 -22.55 23.52 57.96
C GLU A 113 -23.25 22.29 57.35
N GLU A 114 -23.02 22.02 56.06
CA GLU A 114 -23.55 20.85 55.35
C GLU A 114 -23.00 19.51 55.89
N ARG A 115 -21.69 19.40 56.16
CA ARG A 115 -21.00 18.10 56.41
C ARG A 115 -20.63 17.82 57.85
N LEU A 116 -20.44 18.85 58.68
CA LEU A 116 -20.07 18.74 60.09
C LEU A 116 -21.22 19.19 61.01
N HIS A 117 -22.13 20.02 60.52
CA HIS A 117 -23.17 20.69 61.31
C HIS A 117 -22.59 21.52 62.47
N ILE A 118 -21.40 22.10 62.26
CA ILE A 118 -20.68 22.96 63.21
C ILE A 118 -20.55 24.36 62.59
N PRO A 119 -20.96 25.44 63.30
CA PRO A 119 -20.68 26.79 62.85
C PRO A 119 -19.17 27.08 63.00
N LEU A 120 -18.48 27.26 61.87
CA LEU A 120 -17.07 27.62 61.86
C LEU A 120 -16.88 29.10 62.20
N ARG A 121 -15.86 29.39 63.02
CA ARG A 121 -15.47 30.76 63.38
C ARG A 121 -14.27 31.17 62.55
N LEU A 122 -14.50 31.79 61.42
CA LEU A 122 -13.46 32.16 60.44
C LEU A 122 -13.32 33.66 60.24
N SER A 123 -14.42 34.41 60.38
CA SER A 123 -14.46 35.81 60.02
C SER A 123 -13.88 36.71 61.10
N THR A 124 -13.63 37.98 60.76
CA THR A 124 -13.16 38.97 61.76
C THR A 124 -14.23 39.24 62.82
N GLU A 125 -15.50 39.19 62.42
CA GLU A 125 -16.68 39.29 63.28
C GLU A 125 -16.73 38.12 64.27
N ASP A 126 -16.46 36.90 63.83
CA ASP A 126 -16.40 35.70 64.69
C ASP A 126 -15.27 35.80 65.73
N GLU A 127 -14.10 36.31 65.34
CA GLU A 127 -12.96 36.52 66.24
C GLU A 127 -13.28 37.57 67.32
N VAL A 128 -13.91 38.69 66.93
CA VAL A 128 -14.35 39.72 67.87
C VAL A 128 -15.45 39.19 68.78
N LEU A 129 -16.39 38.40 68.28
CA LEU A 129 -17.48 37.80 69.08
C LEU A 129 -16.97 36.75 70.07
N ALA A 130 -15.98 35.94 69.68
CA ALA A 130 -15.31 34.99 70.57
C ALA A 130 -14.55 35.73 71.68
N TRP A 131 -13.69 36.68 71.32
CA TRP A 131 -12.94 37.51 72.27
C TRP A 131 -13.87 38.26 73.25
N TRP A 132 -14.93 38.87 72.72
CA TRP A 132 -15.96 39.54 73.52
C TRP A 132 -16.63 38.58 74.51
N SER A 133 -16.94 37.36 74.08
CA SER A 133 -17.59 36.34 74.90
C SER A 133 -16.67 35.74 75.97
N GLU A 134 -15.36 35.82 75.80
CA GLU A 134 -14.34 35.38 76.76
C GLU A 134 -13.87 36.49 77.72
N LEU A 135 -14.19 37.76 77.42
CA LEU A 135 -13.76 38.92 78.20
C LEU A 135 -14.24 38.87 79.66
N ALA A 136 -13.39 39.25 80.61
CA ALA A 136 -13.76 39.33 82.03
C ALA A 136 -14.92 40.34 82.24
N GLY A 137 -15.89 39.97 83.08
CA GLY A 137 -17.17 40.69 83.19
C GLY A 137 -17.08 42.18 83.52
N GLY A 138 -16.08 42.60 84.32
CA GLY A 138 -15.83 44.02 84.61
C GLY A 138 -15.42 44.82 83.37
N ILE A 139 -14.45 44.31 82.60
CA ILE A 139 -13.97 44.95 81.36
C ILE A 139 -15.08 44.96 80.30
N ARG A 140 -15.87 43.87 80.20
CA ARG A 140 -17.01 43.83 79.29
C ARG A 140 -18.07 44.87 79.65
N ALA A 141 -18.33 45.09 80.93
CA ALA A 141 -19.26 46.12 81.40
C ALA A 141 -18.77 47.54 81.09
N GLU A 142 -17.47 47.82 81.24
CA GLU A 142 -16.87 49.11 80.85
C GLU A 142 -17.00 49.38 79.34
N LEU A 143 -16.63 48.40 78.50
CA LEU A 143 -16.76 48.52 77.05
C LEU A 143 -18.23 48.64 76.60
N ASN A 144 -19.15 47.87 77.20
CA ASN A 144 -20.59 48.03 76.97
C ASN A 144 -21.09 49.44 77.36
N GLY A 145 -20.59 49.99 78.47
CA GLY A 145 -20.90 51.36 78.90
C GLY A 145 -20.46 52.40 77.88
N TRP A 146 -19.24 52.26 77.34
CA TRP A 146 -18.73 53.12 76.27
C TRP A 146 -19.56 53.02 74.98
N VAL A 147 -19.86 51.80 74.52
CA VAL A 147 -20.67 51.56 73.32
C VAL A 147 -22.09 52.11 73.50
N SER A 148 -22.70 51.89 74.68
CA SER A 148 -24.01 52.43 75.01
C SER A 148 -24.04 53.96 75.09
N GLN A 149 -22.97 54.60 75.56
CA GLN A 149 -22.86 56.05 75.61
C GLN A 149 -22.66 56.67 74.21
N ARG A 150 -22.01 55.93 73.29
CA ARG A 150 -21.67 56.39 71.94
C ARG A 150 -22.77 56.13 70.90
N LEU A 151 -23.40 54.94 70.96
CA LEU A 151 -24.33 54.42 69.95
C LEU A 151 -25.77 54.24 70.47
N GLY A 152 -26.03 54.48 71.77
CA GLY A 152 -27.36 54.34 72.38
C GLY A 152 -27.84 52.89 72.57
N ARG A 153 -27.01 51.90 72.24
CA ARG A 153 -27.23 50.45 72.40
C ARG A 153 -25.96 49.83 73.00
N THR A 154 -26.07 48.76 73.78
CA THR A 154 -24.89 48.02 74.24
C THR A 154 -24.29 47.20 73.09
N ALA A 155 -23.03 46.77 73.20
CA ALA A 155 -22.48 45.84 72.22
C ALA A 155 -23.21 44.48 72.28
N ASP A 156 -23.72 44.07 73.44
CA ASP A 156 -24.54 42.85 73.52
C ASP A 156 -25.87 42.96 72.75
N ASP A 157 -26.48 44.15 72.66
CA ASP A 157 -27.66 44.41 71.82
C ASP A 157 -27.33 44.37 70.31
N LEU A 158 -26.07 44.54 69.93
CA LEU A 158 -25.61 44.57 68.53
C LEU A 158 -25.26 43.18 67.99
N ARG A 159 -25.22 42.12 68.82
CA ARG A 159 -24.84 40.76 68.40
C ARG A 159 -25.64 40.19 67.22
N GLY A 160 -26.86 40.68 66.97
CA GLY A 160 -27.67 40.31 65.80
C GLY A 160 -27.21 40.93 64.47
N SER A 161 -26.30 41.91 64.51
CA SER A 161 -25.68 42.59 63.36
C SER A 161 -24.15 42.40 63.42
N PRO A 162 -23.58 41.29 62.91
CA PRO A 162 -22.17 40.95 63.14
C PRO A 162 -21.16 42.04 62.73
N VAL A 163 -21.43 42.78 61.66
CA VAL A 163 -20.58 43.90 61.18
C VAL A 163 -20.64 45.09 62.13
N GLU A 164 -21.84 45.56 62.49
CA GLU A 164 -22.03 46.66 63.45
C GLU A 164 -21.46 46.31 64.83
N PHE A 165 -21.63 45.06 65.26
CA PHE A 165 -21.06 44.51 66.48
C PHE A 165 -19.53 44.57 66.48
N LYS A 166 -18.89 44.05 65.42
CA LYS A 166 -17.44 44.09 65.24
C LYS A 166 -16.92 45.53 65.31
N GLU A 167 -17.50 46.44 64.54
CA GLU A 167 -17.06 47.84 64.49
C GLU A 167 -17.22 48.54 65.85
N ALA A 168 -18.37 48.40 66.49
CA ALA A 168 -18.62 48.98 67.81
C ALA A 168 -17.65 48.46 68.88
N VAL A 169 -17.38 47.15 68.89
CA VAL A 169 -16.48 46.51 69.85
C VAL A 169 -15.01 46.87 69.58
N LEU A 170 -14.56 46.93 68.33
CA LEU A 170 -13.20 47.35 67.99
C LEU A 170 -12.95 48.82 68.33
N LEU A 171 -13.89 49.72 68.03
CA LEU A 171 -13.80 51.14 68.39
C LEU A 171 -13.76 51.34 69.92
N ALA A 172 -14.56 50.57 70.67
CA ALA A 172 -14.55 50.63 72.13
C ALA A 172 -13.22 50.09 72.71
N ALA A 173 -12.72 48.98 72.18
CA ALA A 173 -11.44 48.41 72.60
C ALA A 173 -10.28 49.38 72.32
N GLU A 174 -10.24 50.00 71.13
CA GLU A 174 -9.26 51.02 70.77
C GLU A 174 -9.31 52.24 71.71
N ALA A 175 -10.51 52.76 72.00
CA ALA A 175 -10.71 53.89 72.91
C ALA A 175 -10.27 53.61 74.35
N HIS A 176 -10.27 52.34 74.78
CA HIS A 176 -9.76 51.88 76.08
C HIS A 176 -8.31 51.35 76.01
N HIS A 177 -7.63 51.49 74.87
CA HIS A 177 -6.29 50.94 74.59
C HIS A 177 -6.16 49.41 74.82
N ILE A 178 -7.27 48.69 74.69
CA ILE A 178 -7.34 47.24 74.81
C ILE A 178 -7.05 46.62 73.44
N ARG A 179 -5.98 45.82 73.35
CA ARG A 179 -5.62 45.13 72.12
C ARG A 179 -6.48 43.90 71.90
N VAL A 180 -7.35 43.93 70.89
CA VAL A 180 -8.10 42.76 70.43
C VAL A 180 -7.15 41.80 69.66
N PRO A 181 -7.10 40.50 70.00
CA PRO A 181 -6.19 39.53 69.40
C PRO A 181 -6.74 38.99 68.06
N LEU A 182 -6.87 39.86 67.06
CA LEU A 182 -7.27 39.47 65.70
C LEU A 182 -6.15 38.74 64.96
N ARG A 183 -6.48 37.73 64.15
CA ARG A 183 -5.54 37.09 63.21
C ARG A 183 -5.35 38.01 62.01
N GLY A 184 -4.17 38.62 61.93
CA GLY A 184 -3.86 39.71 61.00
C GLY A 184 -3.31 39.30 59.63
N ARG A 185 -3.07 38.01 59.37
CA ARG A 185 -2.60 37.50 58.08
C ARG A 185 -3.47 36.35 57.57
N THR A 186 -3.71 36.31 56.27
CA THR A 186 -4.46 35.27 55.54
C THR A 186 -4.04 33.86 55.95
N GLU A 187 -2.72 33.62 56.03
CA GLU A 187 -2.13 32.35 56.49
C GLU A 187 -2.61 31.90 57.88
N GLN A 188 -2.74 32.82 58.84
CA GLN A 188 -3.19 32.50 60.20
C GLN A 188 -4.69 32.15 60.25
N ARG A 189 -5.49 32.80 59.42
CA ARG A 189 -6.94 32.52 59.30
C ARG A 189 -7.19 31.20 58.61
N LEU A 190 -6.52 30.96 57.48
CA LEU A 190 -6.58 29.69 56.75
C LEU A 190 -6.11 28.51 57.61
N ARG A 191 -5.06 28.66 58.41
CA ARG A 191 -4.67 27.63 59.37
C ARG A 191 -5.73 27.41 60.46
N ALA A 192 -6.31 28.48 61.01
CA ALA A 192 -7.39 28.35 61.99
C ALA A 192 -8.67 27.72 61.41
N ALA A 193 -8.92 27.86 60.10
CA ALA A 193 -9.97 27.15 59.38
C ALA A 193 -9.62 25.66 59.27
N PHE A 194 -8.40 25.35 58.83
CA PHE A 194 -7.89 23.98 58.73
C PHE A 194 -7.99 23.25 60.08
N ASP A 195 -7.49 23.81 61.17
CA ASP A 195 -7.48 23.16 62.49
C ASP A 195 -8.91 22.90 63.04
N GLN A 196 -9.91 23.73 62.67
CA GLN A 196 -11.32 23.52 63.03
C GLN A 196 -11.99 22.41 62.22
N VAL A 197 -11.60 22.23 60.95
CA VAL A 197 -12.19 21.26 60.01
C VAL A 197 -11.49 19.89 60.08
N VAL A 198 -10.17 19.90 60.21
CA VAL A 198 -9.29 18.72 60.16
C VAL A 198 -8.78 18.42 61.56
N ASN A 199 -9.53 17.62 62.31
CA ASN A 199 -9.13 17.17 63.65
C ASN A 199 -9.76 15.80 63.99
N PRO A 200 -9.28 15.13 65.06
CA PRO A 200 -9.75 13.77 65.40
C PRO A 200 -11.25 13.64 65.72
N ARG A 201 -11.99 14.74 65.92
CA ARG A 201 -13.44 14.70 66.16
C ARG A 201 -14.26 14.73 64.87
N THR A 202 -13.73 15.32 63.80
CA THR A 202 -14.41 15.40 62.50
C THR A 202 -14.08 14.18 61.62
N GLY A 203 -12.98 13.48 61.90
CA GLY A 203 -12.57 12.26 61.18
C GLY A 203 -11.96 12.53 59.81
N TYR A 204 -11.62 13.79 59.50
CA TYR A 204 -10.89 14.17 58.30
C TYR A 204 -9.39 14.30 58.60
N THR A 205 -8.56 13.86 57.66
CA THR A 205 -7.09 13.84 57.76
C THR A 205 -6.41 14.95 56.94
N GLY A 206 -7.17 15.72 56.17
CA GLY A 206 -6.68 16.84 55.37
C GLY A 206 -7.81 17.62 54.70
N LEU A 207 -7.44 18.62 53.90
CA LEU A 207 -8.36 19.52 53.21
C LEU A 207 -8.17 19.41 51.69
N LEU A 208 -9.26 19.26 50.94
CA LEU A 208 -9.28 19.23 49.49
C LEU A 208 -10.04 20.45 48.97
N VAL A 209 -9.36 21.35 48.27
CA VAL A 209 -9.94 22.58 47.70
C VAL A 209 -9.95 22.46 46.18
N ILE A 210 -11.12 22.60 45.56
CA ILE A 210 -11.29 22.56 44.11
C ILE A 210 -11.99 23.83 43.64
N VAL A 211 -11.34 24.55 42.72
CA VAL A 211 -11.82 25.78 42.11
C VAL A 211 -12.01 25.57 40.61
N ASP A 212 -13.26 25.49 40.15
CA ASP A 212 -13.58 25.35 38.72
C ASP A 212 -13.90 26.71 38.05
N GLU A 213 -13.71 26.76 36.73
CA GLU A 213 -13.92 27.92 35.84
C GLU A 213 -13.11 29.17 36.22
N PHE A 214 -11.87 28.99 36.68
CA PHE A 214 -10.99 30.08 37.08
C PHE A 214 -10.63 31.03 35.90
N ALA A 215 -10.75 30.58 34.65
CA ALA A 215 -10.52 31.45 33.48
C ALA A 215 -11.48 32.67 33.45
N PHE A 216 -12.73 32.50 33.88
CA PHE A 216 -13.71 33.59 33.98
C PHE A 216 -13.31 34.60 35.06
N TRP A 217 -12.71 34.13 36.16
CA TRP A 217 -12.15 35.00 37.19
C TRP A 217 -10.95 35.80 36.67
N GLN A 218 -10.07 35.17 35.89
CA GLN A 218 -8.93 35.82 35.21
C GLN A 218 -9.34 36.87 34.16
N ASP A 219 -10.57 36.81 33.63
CA ASP A 219 -11.12 37.87 32.76
C ASP A 219 -11.59 39.10 33.56
N GLN A 220 -12.16 38.89 34.75
CA GLN A 220 -12.52 39.97 35.68
C GLN A 220 -11.30 40.55 36.40
N HIS A 221 -10.23 39.76 36.55
CA HIS A 221 -8.99 40.09 37.25
C HIS A 221 -7.79 40.00 36.29
N PRO A 222 -7.59 40.97 35.38
CA PRO A 222 -6.51 40.92 34.40
C PRO A 222 -5.12 40.83 35.05
N GLU A 223 -4.19 40.18 34.37
CA GLU A 223 -2.79 40.07 34.80
C GLU A 223 -2.18 41.45 35.08
N ASN A 224 -1.39 41.55 36.16
CA ASN A 224 -0.82 42.79 36.71
C ASN A 224 -1.82 43.76 37.39
N SER A 225 -3.10 43.42 37.51
CA SER A 225 -4.03 44.19 38.36
C SER A 225 -3.74 43.98 39.86
N PRO A 226 -4.01 44.98 40.73
CA PRO A 226 -3.87 44.82 42.18
C PRO A 226 -4.76 43.73 42.78
N ALA A 227 -5.85 43.37 42.10
CA ALA A 227 -6.77 42.32 42.52
C ALA A 227 -6.20 40.93 42.15
N ALA A 228 -5.75 40.72 40.91
CA ALA A 228 -5.04 39.50 40.51
C ALA A 228 -3.81 39.21 41.39
N ALA A 229 -3.05 40.25 41.79
CA ALA A 229 -1.90 40.09 42.67
C ALA A 229 -2.27 39.53 44.08
N ARG A 230 -3.46 39.88 44.59
CA ARG A 230 -4.01 39.34 45.86
C ARG A 230 -4.49 37.90 45.67
N ASP A 231 -5.16 37.60 44.56
CA ASP A 231 -5.61 36.24 44.25
C ASP A 231 -4.43 35.27 44.12
N GLU A 232 -3.34 35.70 43.46
CA GLU A 232 -2.10 34.95 43.40
C GLU A 232 -1.42 34.77 44.77
N GLU A 233 -1.47 35.78 45.67
CA GLU A 233 -0.97 35.66 47.04
C GLU A 233 -1.80 34.70 47.89
N PHE A 234 -3.12 34.71 47.73
CA PHE A 234 -4.04 33.76 48.36
C PHE A 234 -3.77 32.33 47.86
N LEU A 235 -3.70 32.11 46.55
CA LEU A 235 -3.40 30.80 45.95
C LEU A 235 -2.00 30.29 46.31
N GLU A 236 -0.99 31.16 46.38
CA GLU A 236 0.34 30.82 46.90
C GLU A 236 0.29 30.41 48.38
N THR A 237 -0.49 31.12 49.20
CA THR A 237 -0.61 30.80 50.63
C THR A 237 -1.27 29.44 50.86
N LEU A 238 -2.40 29.20 50.19
CA LEU A 238 -3.20 27.99 50.32
C LEU A 238 -2.52 26.77 49.66
N GLY A 239 -1.96 26.97 48.47
CA GLY A 239 -1.39 25.90 47.65
C GLY A 239 0.07 25.55 47.95
N TRP A 240 0.82 26.44 48.62
CA TRP A 240 2.25 26.24 48.87
C TRP A 240 2.73 26.67 50.27
N SER A 241 2.39 27.87 50.76
CA SER A 241 2.93 28.32 52.06
C SER A 241 2.50 27.42 53.21
N LEU A 242 1.20 27.14 53.31
CA LEU A 242 0.64 26.26 54.35
C LEU A 242 1.07 24.80 54.18
N PRO A 243 0.96 24.16 52.99
CA PRO A 243 1.52 22.84 52.75
C PRO A 243 3.00 22.70 53.12
N LYS A 244 3.86 23.63 52.68
CA LYS A 244 5.32 23.45 52.74
C LYS A 244 5.95 23.98 54.02
N THR A 245 5.43 25.06 54.59
CA THR A 245 6.01 25.73 55.77
C THR A 245 5.37 25.24 57.06
N ALA A 246 4.11 24.84 57.02
CA ALA A 246 3.35 24.37 58.18
C ALA A 246 3.05 22.86 58.17
N ASP A 247 3.51 22.13 57.13
CA ASP A 247 3.33 20.68 56.92
C ASP A 247 1.86 20.25 57.00
N LEU A 248 0.96 21.05 56.43
CA LEU A 248 -0.48 20.80 56.45
C LEU A 248 -0.91 20.00 55.19
N PRO A 249 -1.64 18.88 55.32
CA PRO A 249 -2.19 18.13 54.20
C PRO A 249 -3.38 18.88 53.55
N ILE A 250 -3.05 19.95 52.82
CA ILE A 250 -3.96 20.74 52.00
C ILE A 250 -3.65 20.46 50.52
N TYR A 251 -4.67 20.06 49.77
CA TYR A 251 -4.58 19.73 48.35
C TYR A 251 -5.44 20.72 47.56
N THR A 252 -4.79 21.59 46.77
CA THR A 252 -5.48 22.68 46.06
C THR A 252 -5.46 22.43 44.56
N ILE A 253 -6.63 22.35 43.93
CA ILE A 253 -6.77 22.09 42.51
C ILE A 253 -7.51 23.27 41.88
N VAL A 254 -6.83 24.02 41.01
CA VAL A 254 -7.41 25.16 40.27
C VAL A 254 -7.52 24.79 38.81
N ALA A 255 -8.72 24.94 38.25
CA ALA A 255 -9.04 24.51 36.90
C ALA A 255 -9.35 25.70 35.97
N SER A 256 -8.43 25.97 35.04
CA SER A 256 -8.52 27.10 34.10
C SER A 256 -8.18 26.66 32.67
N GLN A 257 -8.91 27.20 31.70
CA GLN A 257 -8.59 27.11 30.28
C GLN A 257 -7.32 27.91 29.93
N ARG A 258 -6.88 28.84 30.80
CA ARG A 258 -5.69 29.69 30.61
C ARG A 258 -4.44 29.11 31.27
N ARG A 259 -3.30 29.70 30.92
CA ARG A 259 -2.01 29.37 31.53
C ARG A 259 -1.99 29.79 33.01
N GLN A 260 -1.19 29.04 33.78
CA GLN A 260 -0.88 29.31 35.18
C GLN A 260 -0.10 30.64 35.30
N PRO A 261 -0.44 31.53 36.25
CA PRO A 261 0.32 32.74 36.50
C PRO A 261 1.79 32.48 36.82
N ALA A 262 2.69 33.30 36.29
CA ALA A 262 4.15 33.09 36.40
C ALA A 262 4.64 33.03 37.87
N LYS A 263 4.01 33.78 38.78
CA LYS A 263 4.29 33.75 40.22
C LYS A 263 4.01 32.39 40.86
N LEU A 264 3.08 31.61 40.31
CA LEU A 264 2.74 30.26 40.79
C LEU A 264 3.58 29.17 40.11
N LEU A 265 4.30 29.48 39.03
CA LEU A 265 5.26 28.56 38.36
C LEU A 265 6.63 28.53 39.07
N ALA A 266 7.06 29.65 39.67
CA ALA A 266 8.44 29.82 40.14
C ALA A 266 8.78 29.06 41.44
N GLY A 267 9.60 28.01 41.33
CA GLY A 267 10.23 27.32 42.47
C GLY A 267 11.19 26.21 42.02
N GLN A 268 12.26 25.93 42.78
CA GLN A 268 13.19 24.85 42.44
C GLN A 268 12.56 23.46 42.68
N ASN A 269 12.79 22.58 41.69
CA ASN A 269 12.49 21.14 41.60
C ASN A 269 11.04 20.62 41.69
N GLU A 270 10.04 21.33 42.25
CA GLU A 270 8.63 20.84 42.23
C GLU A 270 7.55 21.88 41.85
N GLY A 271 7.91 23.15 41.62
CA GLY A 271 6.94 24.23 41.35
C GLY A 271 6.03 24.55 42.55
N ARG A 272 5.24 25.63 42.52
CA ARG A 272 4.25 25.92 43.58
C ARG A 272 2.90 25.26 43.29
N PHE A 273 2.53 25.22 42.01
CA PHE A 273 1.45 24.39 41.47
C PHE A 273 2.04 23.49 40.38
N ILE A 274 1.69 22.19 40.41
CA ILE A 274 2.04 21.21 39.38
C ILE A 274 1.04 21.31 38.24
N SER A 275 1.49 21.51 37.00
CA SER A 275 0.60 21.60 35.85
C SER A 275 0.07 20.22 35.43
N VAL A 276 -1.24 20.14 35.24
CA VAL A 276 -1.99 18.96 34.78
C VAL A 276 -2.65 19.36 33.46
N GLU A 277 -2.25 18.75 32.35
CA GLU A 277 -2.77 19.07 31.01
C GLU A 277 -3.65 17.94 30.48
N ILE A 278 -4.95 18.21 30.30
CA ILE A 278 -5.94 17.23 29.85
C ILE A 278 -6.36 17.54 28.41
N SER A 279 -6.27 16.54 27.53
CA SER A 279 -6.56 16.62 26.09
C SER A 279 -5.67 17.62 25.31
N SER A 280 -4.64 18.20 25.93
CA SER A 280 -3.60 18.99 25.24
C SER A 280 -2.19 18.39 25.35
N ALA A 281 -2.04 17.26 26.05
CA ALA A 281 -0.78 16.53 26.10
C ALA A 281 -0.49 15.93 24.71
N ARG A 282 0.70 16.23 24.18
CA ARG A 282 1.23 15.58 22.98
C ARG A 282 2.07 14.38 23.39
N ASP A 283 1.98 13.30 22.63
CA ASP A 283 2.82 12.12 22.81
C ASP A 283 4.28 12.36 22.35
N ALA A 284 5.09 11.31 22.35
CA ALA A 284 6.48 11.37 21.91
C ALA A 284 6.67 11.66 20.40
N ALA A 285 5.65 11.42 19.57
CA ALA A 285 5.62 11.79 18.15
C ALA A 285 5.13 13.25 17.94
N GLY A 286 4.61 13.88 18.99
CA GLY A 286 4.04 15.22 18.93
C GLY A 286 2.55 15.23 18.61
N GLU A 287 1.86 14.09 18.65
CA GLU A 287 0.45 13.95 18.27
C GLU A 287 -0.48 14.02 19.49
N LEU A 288 -1.75 14.41 19.27
CA LEU A 288 -2.72 14.70 20.34
C LEU A 288 -3.58 13.48 20.69
N TRP A 289 -2.91 12.34 20.83
CA TRP A 289 -3.49 11.00 21.01
C TRP A 289 -4.51 10.90 22.16
N GLU A 290 -4.37 11.72 23.20
CA GLU A 290 -5.32 11.74 24.32
C GLU A 290 -6.72 12.28 23.95
N TYR A 291 -6.80 13.28 23.06
CA TYR A 291 -8.10 13.82 22.61
C TYR A 291 -8.87 12.77 21.81
N GLU A 292 -8.18 12.15 20.85
CA GLU A 292 -8.68 11.06 19.99
C GLU A 292 -9.28 9.91 20.82
N GLN A 293 -8.55 9.42 21.82
CA GLN A 293 -9.02 8.39 22.77
C GLN A 293 -10.29 8.82 23.52
N ILE A 294 -10.27 9.99 24.16
CA ILE A 294 -11.37 10.46 25.02
C ILE A 294 -12.65 10.68 24.21
N VAL A 295 -12.55 11.24 23.01
CA VAL A 295 -13.69 11.44 22.12
C VAL A 295 -14.25 10.08 21.69
N SER A 296 -13.40 9.17 21.20
CA SER A 296 -13.82 7.85 20.69
C SER A 296 -14.51 7.00 21.77
N HIS A 297 -13.94 6.95 22.98
CA HIS A 297 -14.53 6.20 24.09
C HIS A 297 -15.87 6.79 24.57
N ARG A 298 -16.09 8.10 24.42
CA ARG A 298 -17.34 8.77 24.82
C ARG A 298 -18.47 8.63 23.82
N VAL A 299 -18.18 8.41 22.54
CA VAL A 299 -19.21 8.33 21.49
C VAL A 299 -19.60 6.89 21.16
N ARG A 300 -18.73 5.89 21.41
CA ARG A 300 -19.04 4.48 21.12
C ARG A 300 -18.20 3.47 21.91
N GLU A 301 -18.82 2.34 22.23
CA GLU A 301 -18.15 1.12 22.70
C GLU A 301 -17.88 0.16 21.53
N LEU A 302 -16.98 -0.81 21.70
CA LEU A 302 -16.71 -1.87 20.73
C LEU A 302 -17.06 -3.22 21.31
N ASP A 303 -17.71 -4.07 20.51
CA ASP A 303 -17.94 -5.47 20.82
C ASP A 303 -16.61 -6.26 20.79
N PRO A 304 -16.14 -6.82 21.92
CA PRO A 304 -14.89 -7.59 21.97
C PRO A 304 -14.89 -8.82 21.06
N GLU A 305 -16.05 -9.40 20.76
CA GLU A 305 -16.18 -10.56 19.88
C GLU A 305 -16.04 -10.21 18.40
N ARG A 306 -16.17 -8.92 18.05
CA ARG A 306 -16.06 -8.36 16.68
C ARG A 306 -14.70 -7.73 16.39
N VAL A 307 -13.75 -7.84 17.31
CA VAL A 307 -12.37 -7.37 17.10
C VAL A 307 -11.73 -7.96 15.83
N PRO A 308 -11.89 -9.25 15.45
CA PRO A 308 -11.35 -9.77 14.20
C PRO A 308 -11.91 -9.08 12.95
N GLU A 309 -13.19 -8.69 12.93
CA GLU A 309 -13.77 -7.88 11.86
C GLU A 309 -13.08 -6.51 11.73
N ILE A 310 -12.74 -5.87 12.84
CA ILE A 310 -12.01 -4.60 12.86
C ILE A 310 -10.54 -4.79 12.42
N GLU A 311 -9.90 -5.91 12.76
CA GLU A 311 -8.55 -6.24 12.26
C GLU A 311 -8.51 -6.43 10.74
N GLU A 312 -9.51 -7.12 10.19
CA GLU A 312 -9.60 -7.32 8.73
C GLU A 312 -9.82 -5.99 8.01
N TYR A 313 -10.71 -5.14 8.55
CA TYR A 313 -10.94 -3.80 8.03
C TYR A 313 -9.66 -2.93 8.09
N PHE A 314 -8.89 -3.02 9.18
CA PHE A 314 -7.58 -2.37 9.30
C PHE A 314 -6.60 -2.86 8.23
N GLN A 315 -6.49 -4.18 8.04
CA GLN A 315 -5.56 -4.78 7.07
C GLN A 315 -5.89 -4.42 5.62
N ASP A 316 -7.17 -4.25 5.28
CA ASP A 316 -7.60 -3.75 3.97
C ASP A 316 -7.31 -2.25 3.83
N SER A 317 -7.64 -1.45 4.85
CA SER A 317 -7.37 -0.01 4.88
C SER A 317 -5.87 0.30 4.75
N ALA A 318 -5.01 -0.40 5.49
CA ALA A 318 -3.56 -0.21 5.50
C ALA A 318 -2.86 -0.62 4.19
N ARG A 319 -3.56 -1.31 3.27
CA ARG A 319 -3.08 -1.58 1.91
C ARG A 319 -3.44 -0.48 0.92
N ARG A 320 -4.53 0.24 1.19
CA ARG A 320 -5.13 1.23 0.28
C ARG A 320 -4.75 2.67 0.63
N PHE A 321 -4.48 2.95 1.91
CA PHE A 321 -4.31 4.31 2.41
C PHE A 321 -3.10 4.45 3.35
N GLU A 322 -2.29 5.49 3.12
CA GLU A 322 -1.08 5.77 3.91
C GLU A 322 -1.39 6.01 5.40
N PHE A 323 -2.49 6.71 5.72
CA PHE A 323 -2.89 6.95 7.11
C PHE A 323 -3.12 5.64 7.89
N ALA A 324 -3.64 4.60 7.24
CA ALA A 324 -3.86 3.32 7.88
C ALA A 324 -2.58 2.49 7.94
N ALA A 325 -1.64 2.69 7.01
CA ALA A 325 -0.32 2.07 7.04
C ALA A 325 0.61 2.67 8.11
N SER A 326 0.42 3.94 8.50
CA SER A 326 1.21 4.62 9.54
C SER A 326 0.69 4.39 10.96
N LEU A 327 -0.57 4.00 11.13
CA LEU A 327 -1.16 3.61 12.42
C LEU A 327 -0.78 2.19 12.81
N ASP A 328 -0.61 1.95 14.11
CA ASP A 328 -0.63 0.59 14.66
C ASP A 328 -2.07 0.09 14.89
N LEU A 329 -2.22 -1.23 15.02
CA LEU A 329 -3.53 -1.88 15.19
C LEU A 329 -4.26 -1.48 16.49
N HIS A 330 -3.53 -1.21 17.58
CA HIS A 330 -4.15 -0.75 18.83
C HIS A 330 -4.73 0.65 18.64
N ARG A 331 -3.96 1.55 18.03
CA ARG A 331 -4.39 2.90 17.70
C ARG A 331 -5.58 2.91 16.75
N PHE A 332 -5.53 2.13 15.67
CA PHE A 332 -6.64 2.00 14.72
C PHE A 332 -7.92 1.49 15.39
N ARG A 333 -7.86 0.44 16.23
CA ARG A 333 -9.03 -0.07 16.96
C ARG A 333 -9.67 1.00 17.84
N VAL A 334 -8.88 1.85 18.48
CA VAL A 334 -9.39 2.93 19.34
C VAL A 334 -10.06 4.04 18.53
N LEU A 335 -9.60 4.33 17.30
CA LEU A 335 -10.20 5.34 16.40
C LEU A 335 -11.40 4.83 15.60
N PHE A 336 -11.43 3.54 15.25
CA PHE A 336 -12.50 2.92 14.46
C PHE A 336 -13.89 3.20 15.06
N PRO A 337 -14.92 3.60 14.29
CA PRO A 337 -15.02 3.59 12.83
C PRO A 337 -14.73 4.97 12.19
N VAL A 338 -13.88 5.81 12.78
CA VAL A 338 -13.62 7.19 12.31
C VAL A 338 -12.20 7.30 11.73
N GLU A 339 -12.08 8.02 10.62
CA GLU A 339 -10.79 8.34 9.98
C GLU A 339 -10.03 9.44 10.78
N PRO A 340 -8.69 9.37 10.93
CA PRO A 340 -7.94 10.28 11.81
C PRO A 340 -8.11 11.78 11.51
N THR A 341 -8.19 12.17 10.24
CA THR A 341 -8.30 13.59 9.82
C THR A 341 -9.58 14.23 10.35
N CYS A 342 -10.66 13.46 10.59
CA CYS A 342 -11.85 13.94 11.30
C CYS A 342 -11.51 14.55 12.67
N TYR A 343 -10.63 13.92 13.45
CA TYR A 343 -10.29 14.40 14.80
C TYR A 343 -9.45 15.67 14.75
N GLU A 344 -8.48 15.77 13.81
CA GLU A 344 -7.72 17.02 13.61
C GLU A 344 -8.62 18.17 13.18
N ILE A 345 -9.52 17.93 12.22
CA ILE A 345 -10.49 18.92 11.72
C ILE A 345 -11.40 19.39 12.87
N LEU A 346 -12.00 18.46 13.62
CA LEU A 346 -12.91 18.81 14.73
C LEU A 346 -12.19 19.55 15.85
N GLN A 347 -10.98 19.14 16.23
CA GLN A 347 -10.22 19.82 17.27
C GLN A 347 -9.93 21.28 16.86
N ARG A 348 -9.41 21.51 15.65
CA ARG A 348 -9.07 22.85 15.17
C ARG A 348 -10.29 23.74 14.96
N ILE A 349 -11.36 23.20 14.41
CA ILE A 349 -12.62 23.92 14.26
C ILE A 349 -13.18 24.31 15.63
N THR A 350 -13.15 23.41 16.63
CA THR A 350 -13.63 23.72 18.00
C THR A 350 -12.73 24.66 18.81
N GLU A 351 -11.47 24.88 18.42
CA GLU A 351 -10.67 26.00 18.93
C GLU A 351 -11.11 27.37 18.37
N SER A 352 -11.84 27.37 17.25
CA SER A 352 -12.31 28.60 16.55
C SER A 352 -13.78 28.93 16.82
N LEU A 353 -14.64 27.92 16.95
CA LEU A 353 -16.06 28.07 17.28
C LEU A 353 -16.24 28.31 18.77
N ALA A 354 -16.91 29.42 19.15
CA ALA A 354 -17.07 29.85 20.54
C ALA A 354 -18.09 29.03 21.36
N ALA A 355 -18.58 27.90 20.85
CA ALA A 355 -19.66 27.11 21.43
C ALA A 355 -19.13 25.94 22.28
N GLU A 356 -19.45 25.95 23.57
CA GLU A 356 -19.16 24.85 24.49
C GLU A 356 -19.75 23.52 23.97
N ARG A 357 -18.91 22.48 23.84
CA ARG A 357 -19.24 21.04 23.57
C ARG A 357 -19.41 20.56 22.12
N VAL A 358 -19.18 21.38 21.09
CA VAL A 358 -19.44 20.99 19.69
C VAL A 358 -18.71 19.70 19.24
N GLY A 359 -17.42 19.50 19.54
CA GLY A 359 -16.63 18.41 18.92
C GLY A 359 -17.11 16.98 19.21
N ILE A 360 -17.41 16.67 20.47
CA ILE A 360 -17.95 15.34 20.86
C ILE A 360 -19.39 15.19 20.32
N ASN A 361 -20.20 16.26 20.40
CA ASN A 361 -21.58 16.24 19.91
C ASN A 361 -21.64 16.03 18.39
N VAL A 362 -20.75 16.63 17.60
CA VAL A 362 -20.70 16.45 16.14
C VAL A 362 -20.44 14.99 15.80
N LEU A 363 -19.43 14.35 16.42
CA LEU A 363 -19.17 12.92 16.20
C LEU A 363 -20.34 12.04 16.68
N TRP A 364 -20.95 12.36 17.81
CA TRP A 364 -22.12 11.64 18.32
C TRP A 364 -23.34 11.77 17.40
N GLU A 365 -23.63 12.96 16.84
CA GLU A 365 -24.70 13.21 15.86
C GLU A 365 -24.47 12.56 14.48
N VAL A 366 -23.21 12.29 14.15
CA VAL A 366 -22.79 11.57 12.93
C VAL A 366 -22.87 10.05 13.15
N LEU A 367 -22.62 9.57 14.37
CA LEU A 367 -22.73 8.15 14.76
C LEU A 367 -24.16 7.71 15.11
N GLY A 368 -24.99 8.59 15.67
CA GLY A 368 -26.25 8.25 16.32
C GLY A 368 -27.50 8.25 15.44
N GLU A 369 -28.50 7.48 15.86
CA GLU A 369 -29.86 7.50 15.31
C GLU A 369 -30.81 8.31 16.23
N GLU A 370 -31.00 9.61 15.97
CA GLU A 370 -32.11 10.33 16.61
C GLU A 370 -33.43 10.09 15.87
N SER A 371 -34.28 9.25 16.48
CA SER A 371 -35.67 9.03 16.09
C SER A 371 -36.63 9.69 17.07
N GLU A 372 -36.83 11.01 16.97
CA GLU A 372 -38.02 11.67 17.51
C GLU A 372 -38.74 12.51 16.43
N GLY A 373 -39.79 11.94 15.84
CA GLY A 373 -40.86 12.74 15.21
C GLY A 373 -40.77 13.05 13.71
N GLY A 374 -40.65 12.06 12.82
CA GLY A 374 -41.05 12.25 11.40
C GLY A 374 -40.34 11.35 10.37
N PRO A 375 -40.95 11.10 9.19
CA PRO A 375 -40.45 10.12 8.23
C PRO A 375 -39.44 10.71 7.24
N SER A 376 -38.18 10.86 7.66
CA SER A 376 -37.03 10.92 6.73
C SER A 376 -35.79 10.34 7.41
N VAL A 377 -35.79 9.01 7.48
CA VAL A 377 -34.79 8.10 8.06
C VAL A 377 -33.35 8.49 7.69
N ARG A 378 -32.52 8.86 8.68
CA ARG A 378 -31.07 8.71 8.57
C ARG A 378 -30.75 7.23 8.78
N ARG A 379 -30.66 6.43 7.70
CA ARG A 379 -30.03 5.11 7.81
C ARG A 379 -28.57 5.36 8.17
N GLY A 380 -28.15 4.81 9.31
CA GLY A 380 -26.98 5.26 10.02
C GLY A 380 -25.72 5.22 9.16
N LEU A 381 -24.78 6.13 9.43
CA LEU A 381 -23.44 6.01 8.85
C LEU A 381 -22.75 4.69 9.25
N LEU A 382 -23.20 4.07 10.34
CA LEU A 382 -22.81 2.73 10.80
C LEU A 382 -23.31 1.56 9.92
N ASP A 383 -24.36 1.75 9.09
CA ASP A 383 -24.76 0.75 8.07
C ASP A 383 -23.81 0.72 6.86
N ARG A 384 -22.91 1.73 6.74
CA ARG A 384 -22.01 1.87 5.59
C ARG A 384 -20.77 0.99 5.78
N ARG A 385 -20.24 0.49 4.66
CA ARG A 385 -19.03 -0.33 4.61
C ARG A 385 -17.72 0.47 4.65
N ARG A 386 -17.75 1.73 5.11
CA ARG A 386 -16.58 2.64 5.13
C ARG A 386 -16.47 3.36 6.47
N LEU A 387 -15.26 3.81 6.83
CA LEU A 387 -15.09 4.71 7.98
C LEU A 387 -15.86 6.02 7.76
N ILE A 388 -16.18 6.68 8.87
CA ILE A 388 -16.62 8.08 8.87
C ILE A 388 -15.44 8.94 8.43
N THR A 389 -15.68 9.71 7.36
CA THR A 389 -14.69 10.58 6.70
C THR A 389 -14.96 12.05 6.98
N ALA A 390 -13.98 12.93 6.73
CA ALA A 390 -14.13 14.38 6.89
C ALA A 390 -15.47 14.95 6.36
N PRO A 391 -15.94 14.66 5.12
CA PRO A 391 -17.18 15.24 4.60
C PRO A 391 -18.44 14.74 5.34
N ASP A 392 -18.40 13.56 5.98
CA ASP A 392 -19.52 13.08 6.78
C ASP A 392 -19.78 13.97 8.01
N LEU A 393 -18.79 14.73 8.49
CA LEU A 393 -18.96 15.71 9.57
C LEU A 393 -19.98 16.80 9.21
N LEU A 394 -20.10 17.17 7.93
CA LEU A 394 -21.11 18.12 7.44
C LEU A 394 -22.54 17.57 7.53
N ALA A 395 -22.74 16.31 7.94
CA ALA A 395 -24.06 15.78 8.29
C ALA A 395 -24.53 16.19 9.69
N SER A 396 -23.66 16.66 10.59
CA SER A 396 -24.06 17.14 11.93
C SER A 396 -24.93 18.40 11.84
N PRO A 397 -26.14 18.41 12.42
CA PRO A 397 -26.92 19.63 12.60
C PRO A 397 -26.17 20.71 13.40
N SER A 398 -25.44 20.33 14.47
CA SER A 398 -24.67 21.28 15.28
C SER A 398 -23.53 21.94 14.50
N LEU A 399 -22.79 21.20 13.66
CA LEU A 399 -21.74 21.79 12.82
C LEU A 399 -22.35 22.74 11.78
N ARG A 400 -23.42 22.34 11.09
CA ARG A 400 -24.10 23.21 10.10
C ARG A 400 -24.61 24.50 10.73
N ALA A 401 -25.20 24.45 11.92
CA ALA A 401 -25.64 25.65 12.64
C ALA A 401 -24.47 26.61 12.87
N ALA A 402 -23.33 26.10 13.36
CA ALA A 402 -22.12 26.91 13.57
C ALA A 402 -21.53 27.49 12.26
N LEU A 403 -21.60 26.76 11.14
CA LEU A 403 -21.15 27.26 9.83
C LEU A 403 -22.04 28.40 9.28
N THR A 404 -23.32 28.47 9.69
CA THR A 404 -24.22 29.57 9.33
C THR A 404 -24.02 30.83 10.18
N GLU A 405 -23.15 30.81 11.19
CA GLU A 405 -22.80 32.02 11.95
C GLU A 405 -22.06 33.06 11.08
N PRO A 406 -22.15 34.36 11.39
CA PRO A 406 -21.56 35.43 10.57
C PRO A 406 -20.05 35.33 10.34
N ALA A 407 -19.32 34.56 11.16
CA ALA A 407 -17.88 34.33 11.00
C ALA A 407 -17.53 33.39 9.83
N HIS A 408 -18.46 32.53 9.39
CA HIS A 408 -18.18 31.43 8.44
C HIS A 408 -19.16 31.38 7.25
N HIS A 409 -20.34 32.00 7.38
CA HIS A 409 -21.42 32.01 6.39
C HIS A 409 -20.98 32.28 4.93
N ASP A 410 -20.11 33.27 4.68
CA ASP A 410 -19.74 33.64 3.31
C ASP A 410 -18.86 32.59 2.63
N ARG A 411 -17.99 31.91 3.38
CA ARG A 411 -17.21 30.76 2.86
C ARG A 411 -18.11 29.55 2.61
N PHE A 412 -19.09 29.32 3.48
CA PHE A 412 -20.06 28.24 3.30
C PHE A 412 -20.89 28.43 2.01
N LYS A 413 -21.25 29.66 1.63
CA LYS A 413 -21.87 29.95 0.34
C LYS A 413 -20.96 29.71 -0.87
N ILE A 414 -19.65 29.92 -0.72
CA ILE A 414 -18.69 29.61 -1.79
C ILE A 414 -18.56 28.09 -1.99
N LEU A 415 -18.68 27.29 -0.92
CA LEU A 415 -18.82 25.83 -1.02
C LEU A 415 -20.09 25.43 -1.78
N GLU A 416 -21.24 26.04 -1.48
CA GLU A 416 -22.49 25.79 -2.21
C GLU A 416 -22.34 26.10 -3.71
N VAL A 417 -21.70 27.22 -4.07
CA VAL A 417 -21.40 27.57 -5.48
C VAL A 417 -20.42 26.57 -6.13
N ALA A 418 -19.41 26.07 -5.41
CA ALA A 418 -18.47 25.07 -5.92
C ALA A 418 -19.19 23.74 -6.23
N ARG A 419 -20.08 23.30 -5.34
CA ARG A 419 -20.91 22.09 -5.53
C ARG A 419 -21.87 22.24 -6.72
N ASP A 420 -22.56 23.37 -6.85
CA ASP A 420 -23.40 23.66 -8.02
C ASP A 420 -22.57 23.71 -9.32
N GLY A 421 -21.31 24.16 -9.23
CA GLY A 421 -20.35 24.18 -10.34
C GLY A 421 -20.00 22.79 -10.87
N LEU A 422 -19.87 21.78 -10.01
CA LEU A 422 -19.53 20.40 -10.41
C LEU A 422 -20.51 19.80 -11.42
N GLN A 423 -21.80 20.15 -11.33
CA GLN A 423 -22.86 19.67 -12.23
C GLN A 423 -22.70 20.11 -13.69
N HIS A 424 -21.75 21.02 -13.99
CA HIS A 424 -21.53 21.56 -15.33
C HIS A 424 -20.39 20.86 -16.09
N PHE A 425 -19.66 19.93 -15.46
CA PHE A 425 -18.59 19.16 -16.10
C PHE A 425 -19.18 17.89 -16.74
N SER A 426 -19.25 17.85 -18.07
CA SER A 426 -19.75 16.69 -18.84
C SER A 426 -18.83 15.46 -18.82
N ASP A 427 -17.61 15.65 -18.33
CA ASP A 427 -16.53 14.68 -18.43
C ASP A 427 -16.37 13.86 -17.15
N LEU A 428 -17.14 14.17 -16.10
CA LEU A 428 -17.30 13.35 -14.89
C LEU A 428 -18.50 12.43 -15.05
N ASP A 429 -18.37 11.16 -14.65
CA ASP A 429 -19.53 10.27 -14.45
C ASP A 429 -20.19 10.47 -13.06
N ASP A 430 -21.26 9.73 -12.77
CA ASP A 430 -22.01 9.86 -11.50
C ASP A 430 -21.15 9.51 -10.27
N ASP A 431 -20.19 8.58 -10.39
CA ASP A 431 -19.31 8.15 -9.30
C ASP A 431 -18.15 9.14 -9.11
N GLU A 432 -17.56 9.63 -10.21
CA GLU A 432 -16.54 10.69 -10.21
C GLU A 432 -17.08 12.03 -9.72
N CYS A 433 -18.32 12.40 -10.06
CA CYS A 433 -19.02 13.57 -9.52
C CYS A 433 -19.24 13.42 -8.00
N GLY A 434 -19.68 12.24 -7.56
CA GLY A 434 -19.80 11.93 -6.13
C GLY A 434 -18.45 11.96 -5.38
N LEU A 435 -17.34 11.60 -6.04
CA LEU A 435 -15.99 11.77 -5.48
C LEU A 435 -15.60 13.25 -5.43
N ALA A 436 -15.85 14.01 -6.50
CA ALA A 436 -15.56 15.44 -6.57
C ALA A 436 -16.25 16.23 -5.45
N GLU A 437 -17.53 15.97 -5.15
CA GLU A 437 -18.22 16.57 -4.00
C GLU A 437 -17.49 16.30 -2.68
N ARG A 438 -17.05 15.05 -2.43
CA ARG A 438 -16.31 14.67 -1.21
C ARG A 438 -14.95 15.36 -1.12
N LEU A 439 -14.25 15.53 -2.25
CA LEU A 439 -12.97 16.23 -2.32
C LEU A 439 -13.15 17.71 -1.94
N VAL A 440 -14.11 18.39 -2.57
CA VAL A 440 -14.41 19.82 -2.32
C VAL A 440 -14.84 20.03 -0.85
N ASP A 441 -15.72 19.18 -0.32
CA ASP A 441 -16.17 19.23 1.08
C ASP A 441 -15.01 19.07 2.08
N THR A 442 -14.09 18.15 1.80
CA THR A 442 -12.91 17.91 2.65
C THR A 442 -11.96 19.10 2.63
N LEU A 443 -11.70 19.66 1.44
CA LEU A 443 -10.84 20.83 1.27
C LEU A 443 -11.43 22.08 1.93
N PHE A 444 -12.75 22.25 1.90
CA PHE A 444 -13.44 23.30 2.66
C PHE A 444 -13.29 23.12 4.18
N LEU A 445 -13.53 21.92 4.71
CA LEU A 445 -13.37 21.65 6.15
C LEU A 445 -11.92 21.83 6.61
N TRP A 446 -10.96 21.50 5.74
CA TRP A 446 -9.54 21.70 6.01
C TRP A 446 -9.15 23.19 5.98
N ASP A 447 -9.60 23.96 4.98
CA ASP A 447 -9.46 25.42 4.99
C ASP A 447 -10.06 26.05 6.26
N LEU A 448 -11.21 25.55 6.72
CA LEU A 448 -11.83 25.98 7.97
C LEU A 448 -10.99 25.64 9.21
N ALA A 449 -10.41 24.44 9.25
CA ALA A 449 -9.49 24.01 10.31
C ALA A 449 -8.19 24.82 10.35
N PHE A 450 -7.77 25.40 9.21
CA PHE A 450 -6.51 26.15 9.05
C PHE A 450 -6.70 27.65 8.78
N LEU A 451 -7.88 28.24 9.06
CA LEU A 451 -8.21 29.67 8.81
C LEU A 451 -7.14 30.70 9.21
N ARG A 452 -6.44 30.48 10.33
CA ARG A 452 -5.41 31.40 10.85
C ARG A 452 -4.04 31.25 10.18
N ALA A 453 -3.79 30.13 9.53
CA ALA A 453 -2.54 29.80 8.85
C ALA A 453 -2.84 28.80 7.71
N PRO A 454 -3.32 29.27 6.55
CA PRO A 454 -3.75 28.40 5.45
C PRO A 454 -2.67 27.40 5.06
N LYS A 455 -3.08 26.13 4.94
CA LYS A 455 -2.19 24.99 4.69
C LYS A 455 -2.80 24.15 3.55
N PRO A 456 -2.14 24.02 2.39
CA PRO A 456 -2.62 23.12 1.34
C PRO A 456 -2.54 21.66 1.83
N MET A 457 -3.40 20.81 1.25
CA MET A 457 -3.40 19.37 1.52
C MET A 457 -2.64 18.64 0.40
N ALA A 458 -1.87 17.61 0.74
CA ALA A 458 -1.24 16.73 -0.24
C ALA A 458 -2.30 15.77 -0.84
N VAL A 459 -2.19 15.43 -2.12
CA VAL A 459 -3.17 14.58 -2.82
C VAL A 459 -3.32 13.21 -2.13
N GLU A 460 -2.23 12.64 -1.63
CA GLU A 460 -2.19 11.36 -0.91
C GLU A 460 -2.96 11.45 0.42
N THR A 461 -2.82 12.56 1.14
CA THR A 461 -3.58 12.83 2.37
C THR A 461 -5.07 13.00 2.05
N LEU A 462 -5.41 13.70 0.97
CA LEU A 462 -6.78 13.93 0.54
C LEU A 462 -7.47 12.61 0.12
N ALA A 463 -6.77 11.75 -0.62
CA ALA A 463 -7.26 10.43 -1.01
C ALA A 463 -7.57 9.54 0.20
N GLY A 464 -6.74 9.60 1.25
CA GLY A 464 -7.02 8.98 2.54
C GLY A 464 -8.24 9.57 3.24
N ALA A 465 -8.32 10.90 3.35
CA ALA A 465 -9.36 11.61 4.08
C ALA A 465 -10.78 11.44 3.49
N VAL A 466 -10.92 11.14 2.19
CA VAL A 466 -12.20 10.81 1.54
C VAL A 466 -12.46 9.30 1.36
N LEU A 467 -11.47 8.45 1.67
CA LEU A 467 -11.40 7.04 1.30
C LEU A 467 -11.67 6.82 -0.20
N ALA A 468 -10.86 7.44 -1.06
CA ALA A 468 -10.98 7.28 -2.51
C ALA A 468 -10.71 5.83 -2.93
N GLU A 469 -11.53 5.29 -3.84
CA GLU A 469 -11.27 3.98 -4.43
C GLU A 469 -10.46 4.16 -5.72
N ALA A 470 -9.43 3.32 -5.91
CA ALA A 470 -8.59 3.38 -7.10
C ALA A 470 -9.34 3.06 -8.40
N GLY A 471 -10.44 2.29 -8.34
CA GLY A 471 -11.26 1.98 -9.52
C GLY A 471 -10.47 1.30 -10.63
N MET A 472 -10.21 2.03 -11.73
CA MET A 472 -9.38 1.57 -12.87
C MET A 472 -7.92 2.07 -12.83
N TYR A 473 -7.58 2.91 -11.87
CA TYR A 473 -6.24 3.48 -11.64
C TYR A 473 -5.38 2.55 -10.77
N ASN A 474 -4.07 2.77 -10.71
CA ASN A 474 -3.15 1.89 -9.97
C ASN A 474 -3.26 2.08 -8.44
N ASP A 475 -3.56 3.31 -8.01
CA ASP A 475 -3.78 3.66 -6.61
C ASP A 475 -4.86 4.76 -6.46
N ALA A 476 -5.23 5.05 -5.21
CA ALA A 476 -6.27 6.01 -4.88
C ALA A 476 -5.85 7.47 -5.13
N SER A 477 -4.55 7.77 -5.17
CA SER A 477 -4.04 9.12 -5.43
C SER A 477 -4.12 9.46 -6.92
N GLU A 478 -3.84 8.50 -7.82
CA GLU A 478 -4.08 8.65 -9.26
C GLU A 478 -5.57 8.93 -9.57
N ALA A 479 -6.49 8.26 -8.87
CA ALA A 479 -7.93 8.50 -9.04
C ALA A 479 -8.33 9.93 -8.61
N VAL A 480 -7.77 10.42 -7.50
CA VAL A 480 -8.00 11.79 -7.03
C VAL A 480 -7.32 12.82 -7.94
N ASP A 481 -6.09 12.60 -8.42
CA ASP A 481 -5.45 13.47 -9.40
C ASP A 481 -6.29 13.56 -10.68
N SER A 482 -6.80 12.45 -11.20
CA SER A 482 -7.65 12.44 -12.40
C SER A 482 -8.89 13.34 -12.25
N VAL A 483 -9.64 13.21 -11.13
CA VAL A 483 -10.78 14.08 -10.84
C VAL A 483 -10.34 15.53 -10.63
N LEU A 484 -9.23 15.78 -9.92
CA LEU A 484 -8.67 17.13 -9.75
C LEU A 484 -8.22 17.75 -11.09
N GLN A 485 -7.75 16.97 -12.06
CA GLN A 485 -7.41 17.44 -13.40
C GLN A 485 -8.64 17.86 -14.21
N VAL A 486 -9.83 17.31 -13.93
CA VAL A 486 -11.09 17.76 -14.53
C VAL A 486 -11.61 19.01 -13.80
N ILE A 487 -11.66 18.98 -12.47
CA ILE A 487 -12.26 20.06 -11.67
C ILE A 487 -11.32 21.23 -11.37
N LYS A 488 -10.05 21.23 -11.83
CA LYS A 488 -9.11 22.37 -11.67
C LYS A 488 -9.59 23.67 -12.31
N ASP A 489 -10.53 23.57 -13.26
CA ASP A 489 -11.15 24.75 -13.89
C ASP A 489 -12.24 25.37 -12.99
N LEU A 490 -12.61 24.69 -11.87
CA LEU A 490 -13.33 25.33 -10.77
C LEU A 490 -12.46 26.39 -10.12
N GLU A 491 -13.01 27.59 -10.03
CA GLU A 491 -12.34 28.78 -9.51
C GLU A 491 -12.16 28.79 -7.99
N GLN A 492 -12.76 27.78 -7.34
CA GLN A 492 -12.63 27.48 -5.92
C GLN A 492 -11.54 26.42 -5.64
N ILE A 493 -10.85 25.89 -6.66
CA ILE A 493 -9.78 24.92 -6.49
C ILE A 493 -8.48 25.50 -7.06
N GLU A 494 -7.43 25.53 -6.24
CA GLU A 494 -6.06 25.71 -6.72
C GLU A 494 -5.31 24.39 -6.55
N PHE A 495 -4.94 23.78 -7.67
CA PHE A 495 -4.22 22.52 -7.72
C PHE A 495 -2.85 22.68 -8.38
N ASP A 496 -1.78 22.35 -7.64
CA ASP A 496 -0.41 22.28 -8.15
C ASP A 496 -0.01 20.81 -8.34
N ALA A 497 -0.24 20.31 -9.57
CA ALA A 497 0.15 18.98 -10.01
C ALA A 497 1.69 18.76 -10.03
N GLY A 498 2.50 19.81 -9.95
CA GLY A 498 3.96 19.71 -9.83
C GLY A 498 4.45 19.48 -8.41
N GLN A 499 3.66 19.87 -7.40
CA GLN A 499 3.94 19.62 -5.98
C GLN A 499 3.03 18.55 -5.34
N GLY A 500 1.98 18.09 -6.05
CA GLY A 500 1.01 17.16 -5.50
C GLY A 500 0.15 17.78 -4.38
N THR A 501 -0.14 19.08 -4.48
CA THR A 501 -0.87 19.80 -3.41
C THR A 501 -2.07 20.58 -3.95
N VAL A 502 -3.13 20.63 -3.14
CA VAL A 502 -4.43 21.23 -3.49
C VAL A 502 -4.99 22.05 -2.33
N GLN A 503 -5.68 23.15 -2.65
CA GLN A 503 -6.33 24.03 -1.68
C GLN A 503 -7.62 24.67 -2.23
N PHE A 504 -8.50 25.10 -1.31
CA PHE A 504 -9.79 25.74 -1.61
C PHE A 504 -9.70 27.29 -1.64
N VAL A 505 -10.32 27.96 -2.64
CA VAL A 505 -10.20 29.41 -2.99
C VAL A 505 -11.54 29.98 -3.59
N ALA A 506 -11.61 31.09 -4.39
CA ALA A 506 -12.85 31.70 -4.99
C ALA A 506 -12.70 32.79 -6.19
N ARG A 507 -13.16 32.63 -7.52
CA ARG A 507 -12.99 33.54 -8.80
C ARG A 507 -14.10 33.70 -10.00
N ALA A 508 -13.78 33.97 -11.35
CA ALA A 508 -14.67 34.15 -12.62
C ALA A 508 -14.04 34.17 -14.14
N GLN A 509 -14.66 33.63 -15.29
CA GLN A 509 -14.09 33.41 -16.74
C GLN A 509 -15.01 33.39 -18.10
N ILE A 510 -14.49 33.43 -19.40
CA ILE A 510 -15.18 33.36 -20.82
C ILE A 510 -14.29 33.01 -22.14
N GLY A 511 -14.76 32.57 -23.39
CA GLY A 511 -13.97 32.42 -24.73
C GLY A 511 -14.65 32.06 -26.18
N ARG A 512 -13.94 31.99 -27.41
CA ARG A 512 -14.47 31.83 -28.88
C ARG A 512 -13.57 31.29 -30.13
N SER A 513 -14.04 30.53 -31.21
CA SER A 513 -13.32 29.53 -32.16
C SER A 513 -13.06 29.69 -33.76
N ALA A 514 -12.71 28.62 -34.60
CA ALA A 514 -11.77 28.66 -35.82
C ALA A 514 -11.91 27.99 -37.29
N GLN A 515 -12.57 26.85 -37.63
CA GLN A 515 -12.42 26.14 -38.96
C GLN A 515 -12.74 27.00 -40.22
N GLN A 516 -13.69 27.92 -40.07
CA GLN A 516 -14.28 28.72 -41.16
C GLN A 516 -13.28 29.60 -41.92
N ILE A 517 -12.08 29.78 -41.37
CA ILE A 517 -11.04 30.67 -41.87
C ILE A 517 -10.22 30.04 -43.02
N PHE A 518 -10.10 28.71 -43.09
CA PHE A 518 -9.25 28.03 -44.10
C PHE A 518 -9.81 28.10 -45.54
N GLU A 519 -11.12 27.98 -45.71
CA GLU A 519 -11.73 27.89 -47.04
C GLU A 519 -11.60 29.19 -47.86
N GLU A 520 -11.40 30.33 -47.19
CA GLU A 520 -11.18 31.62 -47.82
C GLU A 520 -9.84 31.68 -48.57
N PHE A 521 -8.77 31.12 -47.97
CA PHE A 521 -7.42 31.15 -48.53
C PHE A 521 -7.28 30.31 -49.81
N ARG A 522 -8.02 29.21 -49.92
CA ARG A 522 -7.97 28.30 -51.07
C ARG A 522 -8.47 28.93 -52.38
N ARG A 523 -9.29 29.98 -52.32
CA ARG A 523 -9.96 30.57 -53.50
C ARG A 523 -9.10 31.59 -54.27
N ARG A 524 -7.80 31.70 -53.96
CA ARG A 524 -6.86 32.64 -54.60
C ARG A 524 -6.30 32.08 -55.93
N PRO A 525 -6.24 32.88 -57.02
CA PRO A 525 -5.73 32.45 -58.33
C PRO A 525 -4.19 32.50 -58.45
N LEU A 526 -3.61 31.67 -59.32
CA LEU A 526 -2.16 31.56 -59.60
C LEU A 526 -1.88 31.66 -61.12
N THR A 527 -0.65 32.03 -61.49
CA THR A 527 -0.18 32.16 -62.90
C THR A 527 0.76 31.03 -63.32
N GLU A 528 0.87 30.75 -64.63
CA GLU A 528 1.66 29.62 -65.15
C GLU A 528 3.15 29.69 -64.76
N THR A 529 3.75 30.88 -64.72
CA THR A 529 5.15 31.07 -64.29
C THR A 529 5.35 30.81 -62.80
N GLN A 530 4.34 31.08 -61.96
CA GLN A 530 4.35 30.69 -60.55
C GLN A 530 4.24 29.17 -60.41
N ILE A 531 3.41 28.52 -61.24
CA ILE A 531 3.23 27.06 -61.27
C ILE A 531 4.54 26.36 -61.69
N GLU A 532 5.19 26.78 -62.77
CA GLU A 532 6.48 26.22 -63.21
C GLU A 532 7.57 26.36 -62.14
N SER A 533 7.68 27.55 -61.53
CA SER A 533 8.67 27.84 -60.50
C SER A 533 8.45 27.00 -59.23
N ALA A 534 7.20 26.96 -58.74
CA ALA A 534 6.84 26.20 -57.55
C ALA A 534 6.87 24.67 -57.78
N TRP A 535 6.57 24.20 -58.99
CA TRP A 535 6.77 22.79 -59.36
C TRP A 535 8.26 22.42 -59.32
N ARG A 536 9.11 23.23 -59.96
CA ARG A 536 10.57 23.04 -59.96
C ARG A 536 11.15 23.03 -58.54
N SER A 537 10.75 23.97 -57.67
CA SER A 537 11.23 23.97 -56.28
C SER A 537 10.76 22.73 -55.53
N SER A 538 9.50 22.28 -55.75
CA SER A 538 8.96 21.09 -55.09
C SER A 538 9.72 19.80 -55.41
N LEU A 539 10.36 19.68 -56.58
CA LEU A 539 11.15 18.50 -56.98
C LEU A 539 12.45 18.33 -56.18
N LEU A 540 12.95 19.42 -55.55
CA LEU A 540 14.20 19.47 -54.81
C LEU A 540 14.00 19.70 -53.30
N ASP A 541 12.78 20.06 -52.90
CA ASP A 541 12.48 20.50 -51.55
C ASP A 541 12.70 19.38 -50.50
N ARG A 542 13.48 19.71 -49.47
CA ARG A 542 13.74 18.84 -48.32
C ARG A 542 12.64 18.89 -47.27
N GLN A 543 11.75 19.90 -47.32
CA GLN A 543 10.63 20.05 -46.39
C GLN A 543 9.38 19.27 -46.83
N LEU A 544 9.39 18.71 -48.05
CA LEU A 544 8.35 17.81 -48.56
C LEU A 544 8.74 16.35 -48.30
N ASP A 545 8.54 15.91 -47.06
CA ASP A 545 8.55 14.50 -46.65
C ASP A 545 7.19 14.15 -46.06
N GLN A 546 6.62 13.03 -46.47
CA GLN A 546 5.40 12.48 -45.91
C GLN A 546 5.50 10.95 -45.84
N ASN A 547 5.74 10.43 -44.64
CA ASN A 547 5.85 8.99 -44.36
C ASN A 547 6.88 8.27 -45.26
N GLY A 548 8.00 8.93 -45.59
CA GLY A 548 9.07 8.33 -46.42
C GLY A 548 8.83 8.39 -47.92
N LEU A 549 7.72 9.00 -48.38
CA LEU A 549 7.69 9.64 -49.69
C LEU A 549 8.36 11.00 -49.55
N THR A 550 9.34 11.28 -50.40
CA THR A 550 10.06 12.57 -50.45
C THR A 550 10.04 13.14 -51.86
N ALA A 551 10.44 14.40 -52.01
CA ALA A 551 10.61 15.00 -53.32
C ALA A 551 11.55 14.16 -54.22
N LEU A 552 11.26 14.08 -55.53
CA LEU A 552 11.91 13.12 -56.44
C LEU A 552 13.45 13.21 -56.48
N PHE A 553 13.99 14.42 -56.26
CA PHE A 553 15.41 14.73 -56.14
C PHE A 553 15.72 15.42 -54.80
N SER A 554 14.98 15.07 -53.74
CA SER A 554 15.06 15.74 -52.44
C SER A 554 16.51 15.80 -51.95
N GLY A 555 16.98 17.03 -51.74
CA GLY A 555 18.30 17.29 -51.20
C GLY A 555 19.49 17.17 -52.16
N LEU A 556 19.26 17.00 -53.46
CA LEU A 556 20.29 17.20 -54.48
C LEU A 556 20.43 18.70 -54.82
N THR A 557 21.64 19.14 -55.14
CA THR A 557 21.90 20.52 -55.58
C THR A 557 22.12 20.55 -57.09
N VAL A 558 21.41 21.43 -57.81
CA VAL A 558 21.58 21.59 -59.26
C VAL A 558 23.03 21.99 -59.58
N GLY A 559 23.70 21.20 -60.42
CA GLY A 559 25.12 21.37 -60.80
C GLY A 559 26.14 20.68 -59.89
N GLN A 560 25.75 20.17 -58.71
CA GLN A 560 26.65 19.49 -57.78
C GLN A 560 26.75 17.99 -58.09
N ALA A 561 27.94 17.42 -57.95
CA ALA A 561 28.18 15.99 -58.08
C ALA A 561 28.15 15.29 -56.71
N ASP A 562 27.03 14.66 -56.38
CA ASP A 562 26.81 14.01 -55.09
C ASP A 562 27.35 12.57 -55.08
N LYS A 563 28.01 12.18 -53.98
CA LYS A 563 28.49 10.81 -53.73
C LYS A 563 27.32 9.84 -53.67
N GLN A 564 27.39 8.71 -54.35
CA GLN A 564 26.39 7.63 -54.30
C GLN A 564 27.03 6.26 -54.11
N LEU A 565 26.28 5.35 -53.47
CA LEU A 565 26.68 3.96 -53.22
C LEU A 565 25.67 3.02 -53.90
N VAL A 566 26.15 2.22 -54.84
CA VAL A 566 25.35 1.25 -55.60
C VAL A 566 25.88 -0.16 -55.41
N ILE A 567 24.97 -1.11 -55.31
CA ILE A 567 25.27 -2.54 -55.24
C ILE A 567 25.22 -3.13 -56.66
N TRP A 568 26.27 -3.84 -57.06
CA TRP A 568 26.34 -4.63 -58.29
C TRP A 568 27.08 -5.94 -58.01
N GLU A 569 26.58 -7.06 -58.54
CA GLU A 569 27.03 -8.43 -58.22
C GLU A 569 27.40 -8.58 -56.74
N GLN A 570 26.41 -8.24 -55.90
CA GLN A 570 26.45 -8.33 -54.45
C GLN A 570 27.65 -7.59 -53.78
N VAL A 571 28.24 -6.58 -54.42
CA VAL A 571 29.25 -5.70 -53.80
C VAL A 571 28.87 -4.24 -53.99
N GLU A 572 29.14 -3.43 -52.97
CA GLU A 572 28.89 -2.00 -53.02
C GLU A 572 30.05 -1.21 -53.64
N TYR A 573 29.70 -0.25 -54.48
CA TYR A 573 30.58 0.61 -55.26
C TYR A 573 30.20 2.09 -55.07
N GLU A 574 31.22 2.93 -54.95
CA GLU A 574 31.06 4.39 -54.94
C GLU A 574 31.02 4.96 -56.35
N GLY A 575 30.20 5.98 -56.58
CA GLY A 575 30.20 6.81 -57.79
C GLY A 575 29.57 8.18 -57.53
N ARG A 576 29.20 8.89 -58.60
CA ARG A 576 28.63 10.25 -58.56
C ARG A 576 27.26 10.32 -59.22
N GLN A 577 26.39 11.21 -58.74
CA GLN A 577 25.18 11.63 -59.46
C GLN A 577 25.10 13.15 -59.56
N VAL A 578 24.38 13.69 -60.55
CA VAL A 578 24.23 15.13 -60.80
C VAL A 578 22.81 15.45 -61.26
N VAL A 579 22.25 16.59 -60.84
CA VAL A 579 21.02 17.15 -61.41
C VAL A 579 21.35 18.44 -62.16
N LEU A 580 20.79 18.66 -63.34
CA LEU A 580 21.03 19.84 -64.19
C LEU A 580 19.71 20.43 -64.73
N ASP A 581 19.71 21.72 -65.03
CA ASP A 581 18.60 22.38 -65.75
C ASP A 581 18.60 22.09 -67.26
N TYR A 582 19.79 21.84 -67.82
CA TYR A 582 20.08 21.59 -69.24
C TYR A 582 21.41 20.83 -69.37
N TRP A 583 21.64 20.17 -70.50
CA TRP A 583 22.82 19.34 -70.74
C TRP A 583 24.14 20.14 -70.79
N ARG A 584 25.22 19.54 -70.27
CA ARG A 584 26.59 20.09 -70.28
C ARG A 584 27.63 19.00 -70.57
N GLY A 585 28.47 19.22 -71.58
CA GLY A 585 29.42 18.21 -72.08
C GLY A 585 30.48 17.73 -71.08
N ASP A 586 30.91 18.58 -70.13
CA ASP A 586 31.96 18.27 -69.14
C ASP A 586 31.66 16.98 -68.35
N TYR A 587 30.38 16.71 -68.06
CA TYR A 587 29.96 15.53 -67.30
C TYR A 587 30.08 14.21 -68.07
N GLY A 588 30.33 14.25 -69.39
CA GLY A 588 30.57 13.09 -70.24
C GLY A 588 32.00 12.53 -70.22
N ALA A 589 32.96 13.20 -69.58
CA ALA A 589 34.37 12.79 -69.54
C ALA A 589 34.67 11.60 -68.60
N ASP A 590 35.79 10.90 -68.83
CA ASP A 590 36.26 9.74 -68.05
C ASP A 590 36.44 10.01 -66.54
N LEU A 591 36.46 8.92 -65.75
CA LEU A 591 36.43 8.96 -64.28
C LEU A 591 37.84 8.88 -63.65
N GLY A 592 38.18 9.84 -62.78
CA GLY A 592 39.40 9.83 -61.96
C GLY A 592 39.25 9.11 -60.61
N ARG A 593 40.32 9.12 -59.78
CA ARG A 593 40.29 8.51 -58.42
C ARG A 593 39.18 9.07 -57.53
N ASP A 594 38.89 10.37 -57.66
CA ASP A 594 37.88 11.06 -56.86
C ASP A 594 36.45 10.93 -57.43
N ASP A 595 36.28 10.46 -58.67
CA ASP A 595 34.97 10.18 -59.28
C ASP A 595 34.38 8.83 -58.84
N GLY A 596 35.21 7.92 -58.33
CA GLY A 596 34.81 6.55 -58.03
C GLY A 596 34.60 5.71 -59.29
N PHE A 597 33.60 4.83 -59.25
CA PHE A 597 33.39 3.79 -60.26
C PHE A 597 32.36 4.16 -61.35
N PHE A 598 31.41 5.09 -61.12
CA PHE A 598 30.35 5.47 -62.09
C PHE A 598 29.90 6.93 -62.00
N ARG A 599 29.19 7.46 -63.02
CA ARG A 599 28.52 8.79 -62.98
C ARG A 599 27.11 8.78 -63.62
N VAL A 600 26.10 9.37 -62.98
CA VAL A 600 24.71 9.48 -63.51
C VAL A 600 24.22 10.94 -63.51
N VAL A 601 23.49 11.37 -64.54
CA VAL A 601 22.97 12.75 -64.69
C VAL A 601 21.45 12.76 -64.89
N PHE A 602 20.73 13.67 -64.23
CA PHE A 602 19.29 13.90 -64.40
C PHE A 602 19.03 15.34 -64.88
N LEU A 603 18.17 15.53 -65.88
CA LEU A 603 17.74 16.85 -66.34
C LEU A 603 16.38 17.23 -65.72
N LEU A 604 16.20 18.50 -65.32
CA LEU A 604 14.93 19.03 -64.80
C LEU A 604 13.95 19.49 -65.88
N ARG A 605 14.40 19.58 -67.13
CA ARG A 605 13.61 20.02 -68.29
C ARG A 605 13.70 19.01 -69.45
N PRO A 606 12.65 18.91 -70.29
CA PRO A 606 12.73 18.16 -71.54
C PRO A 606 13.77 18.78 -72.48
N GLU A 607 14.64 17.94 -73.06
CA GLU A 607 15.73 18.34 -73.97
C GLU A 607 15.98 17.20 -74.99
N ASN A 608 16.65 17.47 -76.12
CA ASN A 608 17.01 16.46 -77.13
C ASN A 608 18.53 16.21 -77.19
N LEU A 609 18.97 14.94 -77.07
CA LEU A 609 20.33 14.50 -76.72
C LEU A 609 20.60 13.10 -77.29
N ASP A 610 21.85 12.82 -77.67
CA ASP A 610 22.33 11.59 -78.35
C ASP A 610 23.56 10.97 -77.66
N SER A 611 23.81 9.67 -77.88
CA SER A 611 24.91 8.86 -77.31
C SER A 611 26.32 9.33 -77.69
N SER A 612 26.47 10.13 -78.75
CA SER A 612 27.76 10.73 -79.14
C SER A 612 28.32 11.74 -78.12
N ALA A 613 27.50 12.22 -77.16
CA ALA A 613 27.87 13.22 -76.17
C ALA A 613 28.62 12.68 -74.92
N LEU A 614 28.99 11.40 -74.89
CA LEU A 614 29.64 10.73 -73.75
C LEU A 614 30.98 10.11 -74.16
N HIS A 615 31.94 10.01 -73.24
CA HIS A 615 33.27 9.45 -73.50
C HIS A 615 33.54 8.12 -72.77
N GLY A 616 33.17 8.02 -71.49
CA GLY A 616 33.38 6.81 -70.68
C GLY A 616 32.16 5.90 -70.62
N ASP A 617 32.37 4.58 -70.67
CA ASP A 617 31.31 3.55 -70.64
C ASP A 617 30.59 3.40 -69.28
N ARG A 618 31.02 4.15 -68.26
CA ARG A 618 30.47 4.11 -66.89
C ARG A 618 29.60 5.34 -66.58
N ILE A 619 28.91 5.90 -67.59
CA ILE A 619 28.16 7.17 -67.53
C ILE A 619 26.76 7.06 -68.18
N ALA A 620 25.73 7.63 -67.54
CA ALA A 620 24.33 7.68 -68.04
C ALA A 620 23.60 9.01 -67.78
N VAL A 621 22.58 9.35 -68.60
CA VAL A 621 21.81 10.62 -68.55
C VAL A 621 20.30 10.38 -68.67
N CYS A 622 19.46 11.05 -67.86
CA CYS A 622 17.99 10.90 -67.83
C CYS A 622 17.22 12.22 -68.10
N VAL A 623 16.09 12.16 -68.83
CA VAL A 623 15.34 13.36 -69.31
C VAL A 623 13.80 13.19 -69.13
N PRO A 624 13.06 14.19 -68.59
CA PRO A 624 11.61 14.12 -68.26
C PRO A 624 10.63 14.55 -69.37
N ARG A 625 9.31 14.39 -69.11
CA ARG A 625 8.19 14.98 -69.89
C ARG A 625 7.69 16.33 -69.32
N GLU A 626 6.75 16.96 -70.03
CA GLU A 626 6.00 18.15 -69.60
C GLU A 626 4.99 17.86 -68.45
N VAL A 627 4.60 18.90 -67.71
CA VAL A 627 3.74 18.84 -66.51
C VAL A 627 2.25 18.85 -66.88
N ALA A 628 1.41 17.99 -66.27
CA ALA A 628 -0.02 17.92 -66.54
C ALA A 628 -0.89 18.62 -65.46
N GLU A 629 -2.22 18.59 -65.61
CA GLU A 629 -3.14 19.41 -64.80
C GLU A 629 -3.39 18.87 -63.38
N THR A 630 -3.28 17.55 -63.19
CA THR A 630 -3.33 16.91 -61.87
C THR A 630 -2.20 17.35 -60.94
N GLU A 631 -1.00 17.51 -61.51
CA GLU A 631 0.20 18.05 -60.88
C GLU A 631 -0.05 19.49 -60.38
N ARG A 632 -0.75 20.33 -61.17
CA ARG A 632 -1.08 21.72 -60.81
C ARG A 632 -2.04 21.82 -59.61
N ASN A 633 -3.09 20.99 -59.56
CA ASN A 633 -4.08 21.04 -58.49
C ASN A 633 -3.51 20.64 -57.11
N ALA A 634 -2.63 19.63 -57.07
CA ALA A 634 -1.97 19.20 -55.84
C ALA A 634 -1.07 20.30 -55.23
N LEU A 635 -0.46 21.13 -56.09
CA LEU A 635 0.38 22.25 -55.68
C LEU A 635 -0.46 23.40 -55.06
N GLN A 636 -1.65 23.70 -55.61
CA GLN A 636 -2.49 24.80 -55.14
C GLN A 636 -3.03 24.59 -53.71
N ASP A 637 -3.47 23.36 -53.38
CA ASP A 637 -3.99 23.04 -52.04
C ASP A 637 -2.92 23.20 -50.93
N LEU A 638 -1.64 22.95 -51.26
CA LEU A 638 -0.53 23.11 -50.31
C LEU A 638 -0.16 24.59 -50.09
N LEU A 639 -0.18 25.40 -51.16
CA LEU A 639 0.11 26.84 -51.07
C LEU A 639 -0.91 27.58 -50.19
N ALA A 640 -2.20 27.26 -50.32
CA ALA A 640 -3.26 27.85 -49.51
C ALA A 640 -3.10 27.61 -47.99
N LEU A 641 -2.57 26.45 -47.60
CA LEU A 641 -2.35 26.09 -46.20
C LEU A 641 -1.13 26.84 -45.60
N ASN A 642 -0.10 27.10 -46.41
CA ASN A 642 1.06 27.90 -46.02
C ASN A 642 0.74 29.40 -45.86
N ASP A 643 -0.17 29.95 -46.68
CA ASP A 643 -0.67 31.32 -46.52
C ASP A 643 -1.46 31.49 -45.20
N LEU A 644 -2.27 30.49 -44.83
CA LEU A 644 -3.04 30.51 -43.58
C LEU A 644 -2.12 30.52 -42.35
N ASP A 645 -1.15 29.60 -42.30
CA ASP A 645 -0.12 29.54 -41.26
C ASP A 645 0.59 30.89 -41.09
N THR A 646 0.99 31.48 -42.21
CA THR A 646 1.72 32.76 -42.22
C THR A 646 0.86 33.93 -41.73
N THR A 647 -0.45 33.91 -41.99
CA THR A 647 -1.35 35.01 -41.59
C THR A 647 -1.68 35.00 -40.09
N TYR A 648 -1.76 33.81 -39.47
CA TYR A 648 -2.13 33.67 -38.05
C TYR A 648 -0.94 33.50 -37.10
N ARG A 649 0.28 33.47 -37.63
CA ARG A 649 1.53 33.21 -36.88
C ARG A 649 1.70 34.09 -35.64
N ASP A 650 1.52 35.39 -35.78
CA ASP A 650 1.89 36.38 -34.76
C ASP A 650 0.72 36.81 -33.85
N ARG A 651 -0.50 36.29 -34.08
CA ARG A 651 -1.66 36.52 -33.20
C ARG A 651 -1.64 35.58 -31.99
N THR A 652 -2.05 36.09 -30.82
CA THR A 652 -2.04 35.36 -29.53
C THR A 652 -3.39 35.39 -28.81
N ASP A 653 -4.46 35.81 -29.49
CA ASP A 653 -5.82 35.72 -28.99
C ASP A 653 -6.35 34.27 -29.04
N ASP A 654 -7.43 33.97 -28.30
CA ASP A 654 -7.97 32.60 -28.19
C ASP A 654 -8.51 32.04 -29.51
N GLU A 655 -8.76 32.91 -30.50
CA GLU A 655 -9.11 32.53 -31.87
C GLU A 655 -7.86 32.05 -32.61
N ALA A 656 -6.74 32.78 -32.50
CA ALA A 656 -5.46 32.42 -33.10
C ALA A 656 -4.88 31.11 -32.54
N LEU A 657 -5.04 30.83 -31.25
CA LEU A 657 -4.67 29.52 -30.67
C LEU A 657 -5.42 28.38 -31.37
N ARG A 658 -6.72 28.55 -31.64
CA ARG A 658 -7.55 27.54 -32.31
C ARG A 658 -7.25 27.41 -33.82
N VAL A 659 -6.87 28.49 -34.51
CA VAL A 659 -6.44 28.42 -35.93
C VAL A 659 -5.09 27.71 -36.08
N LYS A 660 -4.15 27.93 -35.17
CA LYS A 660 -2.83 27.27 -35.19
C LYS A 660 -2.93 25.74 -35.11
N GLU A 661 -3.84 25.22 -34.29
CA GLU A 661 -4.05 23.76 -34.17
C GLU A 661 -4.72 23.15 -35.43
N TYR A 662 -5.58 23.89 -36.12
CA TYR A 662 -6.17 23.44 -37.40
C TYR A 662 -5.11 23.25 -38.50
N VAL A 663 -4.17 24.21 -38.62
CA VAL A 663 -3.05 24.14 -39.57
C VAL A 663 -2.17 22.92 -39.29
N ARG A 664 -1.83 22.69 -38.01
CA ARG A 664 -1.03 21.55 -37.55
C ARG A 664 -1.64 20.21 -37.95
N SER A 665 -2.96 20.09 -37.84
CA SER A 665 -3.69 18.84 -38.11
C SER A 665 -3.79 18.47 -39.61
N ASN A 666 -3.81 19.45 -40.52
CA ASN A 666 -4.18 19.21 -41.94
C ASN A 666 -3.00 19.17 -42.93
N ARG A 667 -1.82 19.68 -42.56
CA ARG A 667 -0.65 19.83 -43.45
C ARG A 667 -0.22 18.53 -44.13
N ASN A 668 -0.12 17.47 -43.34
CA ASN A 668 0.47 16.19 -43.74
C ASN A 668 -0.23 15.52 -44.94
N GLY A 669 -1.57 15.50 -44.94
CA GLY A 669 -2.34 14.86 -46.02
C GLY A 669 -2.14 15.51 -47.40
N ARG A 670 -1.79 16.80 -47.45
CA ARG A 670 -1.61 17.56 -48.70
C ARG A 670 -0.23 17.36 -49.31
N VAL A 671 0.82 17.23 -48.50
CA VAL A 671 2.17 16.88 -48.96
C VAL A 671 2.17 15.51 -49.67
N ALA A 672 1.41 14.54 -49.16
CA ALA A 672 1.33 13.17 -49.70
C ALA A 672 0.94 13.09 -51.19
N GLU A 673 0.03 13.95 -51.66
CA GLU A 673 -0.48 13.91 -53.04
C GLU A 673 0.53 14.48 -54.02
N LEU A 674 1.13 15.64 -53.69
CA LEU A 674 2.10 16.34 -54.54
C LEU A 674 3.28 15.44 -54.93
N LEU A 675 3.80 14.69 -53.95
CA LEU A 675 4.96 13.81 -54.13
C LEU A 675 4.71 12.66 -55.12
N ARG A 676 3.52 12.06 -55.10
CA ARG A 676 3.17 10.97 -56.04
C ARG A 676 3.16 11.45 -57.49
N ARG A 677 2.74 12.70 -57.72
CA ARG A 677 2.66 13.32 -59.06
C ARG A 677 4.02 13.61 -59.68
N GLN A 678 5.05 13.88 -58.89
CA GLN A 678 6.42 14.09 -59.39
C GLN A 678 6.99 12.86 -60.11
N HIS A 679 6.73 11.65 -59.62
CA HIS A 679 7.18 10.40 -60.25
C HIS A 679 6.56 10.18 -61.64
N GLU A 680 5.32 10.61 -61.85
CA GLU A 680 4.60 10.47 -63.12
C GLU A 680 5.21 11.34 -64.24
N GLN A 681 6.10 12.28 -63.93
CA GLN A 681 6.81 13.11 -64.91
C GLN A 681 8.03 12.40 -65.54
N TYR A 682 8.70 11.49 -64.83
CA TYR A 682 9.92 10.83 -65.33
C TYR A 682 9.68 9.43 -65.90
N ARG A 683 8.57 8.77 -65.49
CA ARG A 683 8.15 7.47 -66.07
C ARG A 683 7.84 7.54 -67.56
N TYR A 684 7.43 8.71 -68.06
CA TYR A 684 7.20 8.97 -69.49
C TYR A 684 8.35 9.78 -70.14
N GLY A 685 9.57 9.67 -69.59
CA GLY A 685 10.80 10.30 -70.09
C GLY A 685 11.70 9.37 -70.93
N ARG A 686 13.03 9.61 -70.93
CA ARG A 686 14.04 8.83 -71.69
C ARG A 686 15.43 8.81 -71.02
N ILE A 687 16.30 7.87 -71.42
CA ILE A 687 17.66 7.63 -70.88
C ILE A 687 18.69 7.51 -72.03
N VAL A 688 19.93 8.01 -71.84
CA VAL A 688 21.03 8.02 -72.83
C VAL A 688 22.34 7.49 -72.21
N THR A 689 23.10 6.67 -72.94
CA THR A 689 24.39 6.06 -72.52
C THR A 689 25.41 6.03 -73.67
N ARG A 690 26.72 5.89 -73.37
CA ARG A 690 27.79 5.89 -74.39
C ARG A 690 27.66 4.73 -75.37
N SER A 691 27.61 3.51 -74.86
CA SER A 691 27.60 2.27 -75.66
C SER A 691 26.25 1.97 -76.32
N GLY A 692 25.28 2.91 -76.27
CA GLY A 692 23.96 2.76 -76.89
C GLY A 692 23.02 1.78 -76.16
N LEU A 693 23.19 1.60 -74.85
CA LEU A 693 22.42 0.66 -74.03
C LEU A 693 20.94 1.09 -73.96
N ASN A 694 20.03 0.19 -74.31
CA ASN A 694 18.59 0.44 -74.32
C ASN A 694 17.96 0.21 -72.93
N VAL A 695 18.00 1.23 -72.06
CA VAL A 695 17.47 1.16 -70.68
C VAL A 695 16.06 1.77 -70.62
N ASP A 696 15.09 1.01 -70.10
CA ASP A 696 13.69 1.45 -69.98
C ASP A 696 13.45 2.48 -68.84
N PRO A 697 12.97 3.70 -69.16
CA PRO A 697 12.60 4.71 -68.17
C PRO A 697 11.44 4.29 -67.26
N VAL A 698 10.49 3.49 -67.74
CA VAL A 698 9.36 3.04 -66.92
C VAL A 698 9.87 2.11 -65.82
N ALA A 699 10.71 1.14 -66.15
CA ALA A 699 11.40 0.30 -65.16
C ALA A 699 12.17 1.15 -64.13
N VAL A 700 12.96 2.13 -64.56
CA VAL A 700 13.72 3.00 -63.63
C VAL A 700 12.77 3.80 -62.72
N PHE A 701 11.92 4.68 -63.27
CA PHE A 701 11.19 5.68 -62.47
C PHE A 701 9.90 5.17 -61.79
N SER A 702 9.47 3.94 -62.07
CA SER A 702 8.43 3.27 -61.26
C SER A 702 8.95 2.86 -59.87
N ARG A 703 10.26 2.90 -59.62
CA ARG A 703 10.86 2.60 -58.32
C ARG A 703 10.78 3.82 -57.39
N PRO A 704 10.21 3.70 -56.17
CA PRO A 704 9.95 4.83 -55.29
C PRO A 704 11.23 5.44 -54.73
N GLN A 705 12.23 4.62 -54.34
CA GLN A 705 13.47 5.13 -53.77
C GLN A 705 14.49 5.49 -54.85
N GLN A 706 15.21 6.59 -54.63
CA GLN A 706 16.28 7.06 -55.51
C GLN A 706 17.41 6.04 -55.69
N ARG A 707 17.76 5.31 -54.63
CA ARG A 707 18.80 4.27 -54.65
C ARG A 707 18.51 3.17 -55.68
N ASP A 708 17.26 2.72 -55.74
CA ASP A 708 16.85 1.63 -56.64
C ASP A 708 16.88 2.07 -58.11
N ARG A 709 16.58 3.36 -58.37
CA ARG A 709 16.70 3.98 -59.71
C ARG A 709 18.15 3.94 -60.19
N LEU A 710 19.08 4.36 -59.33
CA LEU A 710 20.52 4.35 -59.61
C LEU A 710 21.08 2.93 -59.76
N ALA A 711 20.66 2.00 -58.89
CA ALA A 711 21.17 0.63 -58.91
C ALA A 711 20.85 -0.08 -60.23
N HIS A 712 19.64 0.11 -60.76
CA HIS A 712 19.26 -0.44 -62.05
C HIS A 712 20.06 0.16 -63.22
N LEU A 713 20.29 1.48 -63.20
CA LEU A 713 21.10 2.18 -64.21
C LEU A 713 22.56 1.72 -64.22
N VAL A 714 23.19 1.62 -63.04
CA VAL A 714 24.62 1.30 -62.91
C VAL A 714 24.93 -0.18 -63.15
N SER A 715 24.00 -1.09 -62.86
CA SER A 715 24.19 -2.53 -63.17
C SER A 715 24.46 -2.74 -64.66
N ALA A 716 23.65 -2.11 -65.53
CA ALA A 716 23.83 -2.14 -66.98
C ALA A 716 25.16 -1.52 -67.46
N LEU A 717 25.78 -0.61 -66.68
CA LEU A 717 27.09 -0.02 -66.99
C LEU A 717 28.25 -0.94 -66.56
N PHE A 718 28.13 -1.62 -65.42
CA PHE A 718 29.22 -2.45 -64.87
C PHE A 718 29.35 -3.82 -65.52
N GLU A 719 28.24 -4.43 -65.95
CA GLU A 719 28.26 -5.65 -66.78
C GLU A 719 29.14 -5.51 -68.03
N HIS A 720 29.24 -4.29 -68.58
CA HIS A 720 30.11 -3.98 -69.71
C HIS A 720 31.57 -3.70 -69.30
N ALA A 721 31.80 -3.12 -68.12
CA ALA A 721 33.10 -2.55 -67.72
C ALA A 721 34.04 -3.52 -66.99
N PHE A 722 33.55 -4.56 -66.31
CA PHE A 722 34.37 -5.41 -65.41
C PHE A 722 34.22 -6.93 -65.67
N PRO A 723 34.82 -7.49 -66.75
CA PRO A 723 34.59 -8.87 -67.16
C PRO A 723 35.35 -9.95 -66.35
N ASN A 724 36.49 -9.63 -65.72
CA ASN A 724 37.37 -10.62 -65.07
C ASN A 724 37.65 -10.23 -63.60
N ARG A 725 36.71 -10.56 -62.72
CA ARG A 725 36.72 -10.15 -61.31
C ARG A 725 37.30 -11.25 -60.39
N PRO A 726 38.13 -10.93 -59.37
CA PRO A 726 38.78 -11.93 -58.51
C PRO A 726 37.92 -12.37 -57.32
N PHE A 727 36.59 -12.41 -57.50
CA PHE A 727 35.62 -12.95 -56.54
C PHE A 727 34.69 -13.90 -57.28
N ALA A 728 34.23 -14.95 -56.61
CA ALA A 728 33.15 -15.80 -57.07
C ALA A 728 31.81 -15.38 -56.45
N ASP A 729 30.71 -15.92 -56.95
CA ASP A 729 29.35 -15.70 -56.43
C ASP A 729 29.30 -15.93 -54.91
N PHE A 730 28.76 -14.97 -54.16
CA PHE A 730 28.55 -15.15 -52.72
C PHE A 730 27.27 -15.92 -52.44
N ARG A 731 27.19 -16.49 -51.23
CA ARG A 731 26.01 -17.22 -50.76
C ARG A 731 25.00 -16.23 -50.17
N GLY A 732 23.73 -16.37 -50.55
CA GLY A 732 22.64 -15.49 -50.09
C GLY A 732 22.54 -14.20 -50.89
N ASN A 733 21.54 -13.37 -50.57
CA ASN A 733 21.16 -12.19 -51.37
C ASN A 733 21.69 -10.86 -50.81
N ALA A 734 22.44 -10.89 -49.70
CA ALA A 734 22.94 -9.68 -49.04
C ALA A 734 24.20 -9.16 -49.76
N PRO A 735 24.43 -7.84 -49.84
CA PRO A 735 25.62 -7.28 -50.48
C PRO A 735 26.78 -7.02 -49.51
N LEU A 736 28.00 -7.22 -49.99
CA LEU A 736 29.24 -6.82 -49.35
C LEU A 736 29.39 -5.29 -49.42
N THR A 737 28.89 -4.60 -48.39
CA THR A 737 28.97 -3.13 -48.28
C THR A 737 30.41 -2.65 -48.07
N GLN A 738 30.73 -1.46 -48.55
CA GLN A 738 32.04 -0.85 -48.30
C GLN A 738 32.17 -0.41 -46.83
N ASN A 739 31.07 0.00 -46.21
CA ASN A 739 31.11 0.51 -44.84
C ASN A 739 31.26 -0.60 -43.79
N ALA A 740 30.60 -1.75 -43.96
CA ALA A 740 30.60 -2.80 -42.94
C ALA A 740 30.89 -4.22 -43.46
N GLY A 741 30.78 -4.50 -44.76
CA GLY A 741 30.91 -5.86 -45.29
C GLY A 741 32.28 -6.48 -45.04
N ALA A 742 33.35 -5.78 -45.44
CA ALA A 742 34.72 -6.24 -45.20
C ALA A 742 35.06 -6.34 -43.69
N GLN A 743 34.51 -5.43 -42.87
CA GLN A 743 34.64 -5.45 -41.41
C GLN A 743 33.93 -6.67 -40.79
N GLN A 744 32.70 -6.98 -41.21
CA GLN A 744 31.92 -8.09 -40.69
C GLN A 744 32.55 -9.44 -41.08
N VAL A 745 33.13 -9.56 -42.28
CA VAL A 745 33.90 -10.76 -42.64
C VAL A 745 35.19 -10.85 -41.81
N PHE A 746 35.90 -9.73 -41.58
CA PHE A 746 37.07 -9.69 -40.69
C PHE A 746 36.71 -10.14 -39.25
N GLU A 747 35.67 -9.54 -38.67
CA GLU A 747 35.19 -9.87 -37.33
C GLU A 747 34.73 -11.32 -37.24
N GLY A 748 34.01 -11.80 -38.26
CA GLY A 748 33.47 -13.16 -38.30
C GLY A 748 34.52 -14.25 -38.36
N LEU A 749 35.63 -13.99 -39.06
CA LEU A 749 36.75 -14.93 -39.21
C LEU A 749 37.70 -14.91 -38.02
N PHE A 750 37.83 -13.76 -37.32
CA PHE A 750 38.94 -13.54 -36.40
C PHE A 750 38.56 -13.19 -34.96
N LYS A 751 37.35 -12.68 -34.67
CA LYS A 751 36.90 -12.36 -33.29
C LYS A 751 36.35 -13.61 -32.59
N LYS A 752 36.67 -13.80 -31.30
CA LYS A 752 36.23 -14.97 -30.53
C LYS A 752 34.71 -15.01 -30.33
N GLN A 753 34.09 -13.87 -30.02
CA GLN A 753 32.66 -13.65 -30.22
C GLN A 753 32.48 -12.76 -31.44
N ALA A 754 32.39 -13.38 -32.61
CA ALA A 754 31.81 -12.73 -33.76
C ALA A 754 30.31 -12.47 -33.50
N PRO A 755 29.79 -11.24 -33.65
CA PRO A 755 28.36 -11.01 -33.61
C PRO A 755 27.69 -11.85 -34.71
N LYS A 756 26.44 -12.28 -34.51
CA LYS A 756 25.75 -13.17 -35.47
C LYS A 756 25.83 -12.66 -36.93
N LYS A 757 25.69 -11.34 -37.14
CA LYS A 757 25.85 -10.68 -38.45
C LYS A 757 27.23 -10.90 -39.09
N ALA A 758 28.29 -10.97 -38.30
CA ALA A 758 29.64 -11.26 -38.77
C ALA A 758 29.83 -12.75 -39.11
N ILE A 759 29.26 -13.66 -38.30
CA ILE A 759 29.21 -15.10 -38.63
C ILE A 759 28.42 -15.32 -39.93
N ASP A 760 27.26 -14.68 -40.06
CA ASP A 760 26.41 -14.73 -41.25
C ASP A 760 27.13 -14.10 -42.47
N ALA A 761 27.87 -13.00 -42.29
CA ALA A 761 28.72 -12.41 -43.33
C ALA A 761 29.83 -13.37 -43.79
N VAL A 762 30.41 -14.17 -42.89
CA VAL A 762 31.40 -15.20 -43.24
C VAL A 762 30.76 -16.36 -43.99
N LEU A 763 29.58 -16.83 -43.58
CA LEU A 763 28.82 -17.86 -44.29
C LEU A 763 28.41 -17.41 -45.70
N ASN A 764 28.03 -16.14 -45.84
CA ASN A 764 27.61 -15.53 -47.10
C ASN A 764 28.81 -15.24 -48.01
N PHE A 765 29.72 -14.38 -47.56
CA PHE A 765 30.80 -13.83 -48.39
C PHE A 765 32.11 -14.63 -48.32
N GLY A 766 32.39 -15.34 -47.23
CA GLY A 766 33.69 -15.99 -46.98
C GLY A 766 34.09 -16.99 -48.08
N THR A 767 33.13 -17.72 -48.64
CA THR A 767 33.39 -18.67 -49.73
C THR A 767 33.64 -17.99 -51.08
N GLY A 768 32.86 -16.97 -51.46
CA GLY A 768 33.09 -16.20 -52.69
C GLY A 768 34.32 -15.29 -52.65
N LEU A 769 34.77 -14.90 -51.46
CA LEU A 769 36.08 -14.28 -51.19
C LEU A 769 37.24 -15.31 -51.10
N GLY A 770 36.94 -16.62 -51.09
CA GLY A 770 37.92 -17.70 -50.93
C GLY A 770 38.63 -17.75 -49.56
N LEU A 771 38.08 -17.07 -48.54
CA LEU A 771 38.60 -17.01 -47.16
C LEU A 771 38.07 -18.14 -46.25
N THR A 772 37.05 -18.85 -46.70
CA THR A 772 36.54 -20.10 -46.12
C THR A 772 36.27 -21.12 -47.24
N THR A 773 36.00 -22.38 -46.88
CA THR A 773 35.75 -23.45 -47.85
C THR A 773 34.27 -23.86 -47.88
N SER A 774 33.87 -24.61 -48.90
CA SER A 774 32.51 -25.19 -48.95
C SER A 774 32.27 -26.26 -47.88
N ALA A 775 33.33 -26.93 -47.40
CA ALA A 775 33.28 -28.01 -46.41
C ALA A 775 33.28 -27.47 -44.96
N ASP A 776 34.08 -26.45 -44.68
CA ASP A 776 33.97 -25.63 -43.47
C ASP A 776 33.88 -24.16 -43.87
N ALA A 777 32.64 -23.64 -43.78
CA ALA A 777 32.29 -22.30 -44.17
C ALA A 777 32.36 -21.29 -43.01
N LYS A 778 32.69 -21.74 -41.78
CA LYS A 778 32.81 -20.89 -40.58
C LYS A 778 34.25 -20.73 -40.12
N ALA A 779 35.07 -21.79 -40.23
CA ALA A 779 36.49 -21.69 -39.94
C ALA A 779 37.22 -20.91 -41.03
N PHE A 780 38.14 -20.05 -40.60
CA PHE A 780 39.07 -19.36 -41.49
C PHE A 780 39.98 -20.38 -42.20
N ASN A 781 39.79 -20.53 -43.51
CA ASN A 781 40.63 -21.35 -44.38
C ASN A 781 40.71 -20.68 -45.75
N ALA A 782 41.83 -20.00 -45.99
CA ALA A 782 42.02 -19.14 -47.15
C ALA A 782 43.02 -19.70 -48.18
N ASP A 783 43.08 -21.03 -48.33
CA ASP A 783 43.99 -21.69 -49.28
C ASP A 783 43.54 -21.60 -50.74
N GLN A 784 42.27 -21.26 -51.00
CA GLN A 784 41.69 -21.12 -52.35
C GLN A 784 41.49 -19.65 -52.81
N ALA A 785 41.86 -18.67 -51.98
CA ALA A 785 41.72 -17.25 -52.33
C ALA A 785 42.70 -16.80 -53.41
N LEU A 786 42.21 -16.60 -54.64
CA LEU A 786 42.98 -16.03 -55.77
C LEU A 786 43.66 -14.69 -55.43
N ALA A 787 43.00 -13.87 -54.59
CA ALA A 787 43.55 -12.62 -54.09
C ALA A 787 44.71 -12.84 -53.09
N LEU A 788 44.67 -13.87 -52.23
CA LEU A 788 45.79 -14.19 -51.34
C LEU A 788 46.93 -14.90 -52.07
N GLN A 789 46.65 -15.67 -53.12
CA GLN A 789 47.68 -16.18 -54.01
C GLN A 789 48.44 -15.02 -54.65
N SER A 790 47.73 -14.06 -55.23
CA SER A 790 48.30 -12.84 -55.81
C SER A 790 49.16 -12.07 -54.78
N LEU A 791 48.65 -11.90 -53.55
CA LEU A 791 49.37 -11.21 -52.48
C LEU A 791 50.60 -12.00 -51.98
N ARG A 792 50.53 -13.33 -51.91
CA ARG A 792 51.65 -14.20 -51.54
C ARG A 792 52.78 -14.08 -52.55
N ASP A 793 52.47 -14.11 -53.84
CA ASP A 793 53.45 -13.95 -54.92
C ASP A 793 54.15 -12.57 -54.81
N TRP A 794 53.40 -11.51 -54.51
CA TRP A 794 53.95 -10.17 -54.27
C TRP A 794 54.84 -10.11 -53.01
N PHE A 795 54.43 -10.73 -51.89
CA PHE A 795 55.22 -10.71 -50.65
C PHE A 795 56.48 -11.58 -50.72
N GLN A 796 56.40 -12.76 -51.33
CA GLN A 796 57.56 -13.62 -51.55
C GLN A 796 58.58 -12.96 -52.46
N SER A 797 58.13 -12.27 -53.52
CA SER A 797 59.02 -11.48 -54.39
C SER A 797 59.73 -10.36 -53.64
N ALA A 798 59.06 -9.67 -52.70
CA ALA A 798 59.71 -8.64 -51.87
C ALA A 798 60.71 -9.25 -50.87
N ARG A 799 60.30 -10.32 -50.16
CA ARG A 799 61.14 -11.01 -49.17
C ARG A 799 62.39 -11.64 -49.78
N ALA A 800 62.32 -12.13 -51.02
CA ALA A 800 63.47 -12.65 -51.76
C ALA A 800 64.52 -11.56 -52.05
N ASN A 801 64.09 -10.31 -52.18
CA ASN A 801 64.98 -9.15 -52.37
C ASN A 801 65.49 -8.56 -51.03
N GLY A 802 65.08 -9.13 -49.88
CA GLY A 802 65.36 -8.57 -48.55
C GLY A 802 64.52 -7.34 -48.19
N GLU A 803 63.45 -7.08 -48.95
CA GLU A 803 62.58 -5.91 -48.81
C GLU A 803 61.25 -6.26 -48.13
N ASN A 804 60.61 -5.28 -47.51
CA ASN A 804 59.22 -5.40 -47.05
C ASN A 804 58.28 -4.90 -48.17
N LEU A 805 57.17 -5.61 -48.42
CA LEU A 805 56.20 -5.23 -49.47
C LEU A 805 55.42 -3.93 -49.10
N PRO A 806 55.49 -2.84 -49.89
CA PRO A 806 54.79 -1.59 -49.58
C PRO A 806 53.28 -1.68 -49.80
N ALA A 807 52.47 -1.23 -48.83
CA ALA A 807 51.02 -1.39 -48.87
C ALA A 807 50.32 -0.68 -50.06
N TRP A 808 50.83 0.45 -50.55
CA TRP A 808 50.15 1.22 -51.61
C TRP A 808 50.08 0.50 -52.96
N GLN A 809 51.11 -0.29 -53.30
CA GLN A 809 51.16 -1.04 -54.57
C GLN A 809 50.10 -2.16 -54.63
N VAL A 810 49.70 -2.67 -53.45
CA VAL A 810 48.66 -3.69 -53.31
C VAL A 810 47.29 -3.11 -53.69
N TYR A 811 46.96 -1.89 -53.25
CA TYR A 811 45.66 -1.27 -53.51
C TYR A 811 45.43 -0.89 -54.98
N ASP A 812 46.41 -0.25 -55.64
CA ASP A 812 46.26 0.19 -57.03
C ASP A 812 46.04 -0.99 -58.00
N ARG A 813 46.72 -2.13 -57.76
CA ARG A 813 46.54 -3.35 -58.56
C ARG A 813 45.18 -4.00 -58.38
N PHE A 814 44.60 -3.92 -57.17
CA PHE A 814 43.27 -4.45 -56.90
C PHE A 814 42.16 -3.57 -57.49
N ALA A 815 42.28 -2.24 -57.45
CA ALA A 815 41.27 -1.32 -57.99
C ALA A 815 40.98 -1.55 -59.48
N ALA A 816 42.02 -1.82 -60.28
CA ALA A 816 41.90 -2.13 -61.72
C ALA A 816 41.12 -3.43 -62.02
N LEU A 817 40.99 -4.34 -61.04
CA LEU A 817 40.26 -5.60 -61.14
C LEU A 817 38.84 -5.53 -60.55
N GLY A 818 38.33 -4.33 -60.26
CA GLY A 818 37.00 -4.15 -59.67
C GLY A 818 36.92 -4.57 -58.19
N VAL A 819 38.05 -4.55 -57.47
CA VAL A 819 38.14 -4.81 -56.02
C VAL A 819 38.12 -3.49 -55.24
N PRO A 820 37.14 -3.26 -54.33
CA PRO A 820 37.14 -2.09 -53.47
C PRO A 820 38.28 -2.11 -52.42
N THR A 821 38.84 -0.94 -52.10
CA THR A 821 39.97 -0.75 -51.17
C THR A 821 39.85 -1.53 -49.86
N ARG A 822 38.67 -1.51 -49.23
CA ARG A 822 38.43 -2.17 -47.94
C ARG A 822 38.42 -3.70 -48.01
N VAL A 823 38.12 -4.26 -49.19
CA VAL A 823 38.22 -5.71 -49.42
C VAL A 823 39.68 -6.11 -49.64
N ALA A 824 40.49 -5.26 -50.27
CA ALA A 824 41.95 -5.45 -50.32
C ALA A 824 42.59 -5.41 -48.92
N THR A 825 42.12 -4.52 -48.03
CA THR A 825 42.52 -4.50 -46.60
C THR A 825 42.22 -5.81 -45.88
N LEU A 826 41.02 -6.38 -46.10
CA LEU A 826 40.63 -7.66 -45.51
C LEU A 826 41.60 -8.78 -45.91
N TYR A 827 41.96 -8.85 -47.20
CA TYR A 827 42.95 -9.80 -47.69
C TYR A 827 44.34 -9.60 -47.04
N LEU A 828 44.78 -8.35 -46.88
CA LEU A 828 46.06 -8.03 -46.24
C LEU A 828 46.11 -8.50 -44.77
N LEU A 829 45.02 -8.35 -44.01
CA LEU A 829 44.95 -8.78 -42.61
C LEU A 829 44.76 -10.30 -42.46
N ALA A 830 44.00 -10.93 -43.36
CA ALA A 830 43.88 -12.38 -43.43
C ALA A 830 45.23 -13.06 -43.69
N PHE A 831 46.09 -12.44 -44.50
CA PHE A 831 47.45 -12.89 -44.74
C PHE A 831 48.30 -12.91 -43.45
N VAL A 832 48.23 -11.84 -42.64
CA VAL A 832 48.93 -11.69 -41.34
C VAL A 832 48.41 -12.66 -40.28
N ARG A 833 47.12 -13.00 -40.30
CA ARG A 833 46.54 -13.93 -39.31
C ARG A 833 47.21 -15.31 -39.36
N ARG A 834 47.59 -15.80 -40.54
CA ARG A 834 48.13 -17.14 -40.77
C ARG A 834 49.55 -17.28 -40.18
N PRO A 835 49.76 -18.07 -39.11
CA PRO A 835 51.10 -18.26 -38.54
C PRO A 835 52.09 -18.89 -39.54
N SER A 836 51.58 -19.62 -40.54
CA SER A 836 52.35 -20.25 -41.61
C SER A 836 53.01 -19.27 -42.59
N GLU A 837 52.49 -18.05 -42.75
CA GLU A 837 53.14 -17.04 -43.60
C GLU A 837 54.31 -16.34 -42.88
N GLY A 838 54.41 -16.49 -41.55
CA GLY A 838 55.47 -15.92 -40.73
C GLY A 838 55.49 -14.38 -40.72
N ALA A 839 54.32 -13.76 -40.89
CA ALA A 839 54.16 -12.34 -41.16
C ALA A 839 53.34 -11.59 -40.08
N ASP A 840 53.78 -10.37 -39.77
CA ASP A 840 53.21 -9.38 -38.86
C ASP A 840 53.15 -8.02 -39.58
N LEU A 841 52.12 -7.19 -39.43
CA LEU A 841 52.02 -5.94 -40.20
C LEU A 841 52.72 -4.77 -39.50
N ILE A 842 53.60 -4.06 -40.22
CA ILE A 842 54.23 -2.80 -39.77
C ILE A 842 53.25 -1.64 -39.99
N LEU A 843 53.08 -0.84 -38.94
CA LEU A 843 52.24 0.34 -38.94
C LEU A 843 53.08 1.61 -39.20
N LYS A 844 52.53 2.57 -39.94
CA LYS A 844 53.19 3.85 -40.22
C LYS A 844 53.45 4.61 -38.92
N GLN A 845 54.52 5.40 -38.88
CA GLN A 845 54.78 6.30 -37.76
C GLN A 845 53.61 7.26 -37.55
N GLY A 846 53.03 7.26 -36.34
CA GLY A 846 51.84 8.04 -36.00
C GLY A 846 50.49 7.43 -36.38
N ALA A 847 50.45 6.20 -36.91
CA ALA A 847 49.18 5.48 -37.16
C ALA A 847 48.42 5.22 -35.84
N ARG A 848 47.11 5.48 -35.85
CA ARG A 848 46.22 5.29 -34.69
C ARG A 848 45.45 3.98 -34.85
N VAL A 849 46.10 2.89 -34.47
CA VAL A 849 45.54 1.54 -34.51
C VAL A 849 45.25 1.05 -33.10
N THR A 850 44.00 0.69 -32.84
CA THR A 850 43.54 0.15 -31.56
C THR A 850 43.51 -1.37 -31.58
N VAL A 851 43.88 -2.01 -30.48
CA VAL A 851 43.82 -3.46 -30.28
C VAL A 851 43.17 -3.73 -28.93
N THR A 852 41.98 -4.34 -28.94
CA THR A 852 41.14 -4.55 -27.77
C THR A 852 41.84 -5.40 -26.71
N GLY A 853 42.07 -4.82 -25.52
CA GLY A 853 42.78 -5.47 -24.41
C GLY A 853 44.30 -5.19 -24.36
N VAL A 854 44.85 -4.35 -25.25
CA VAL A 854 46.27 -3.97 -25.24
C VAL A 854 46.42 -2.46 -24.99
N PRO A 855 46.94 -2.02 -23.82
CA PRO A 855 47.19 -0.61 -23.55
C PRO A 855 48.51 -0.13 -24.19
N GLY A 856 48.43 0.89 -25.05
CA GLY A 856 49.59 1.59 -25.62
C GLY A 856 49.67 1.55 -27.15
N PRO A 857 50.60 2.32 -27.75
CA PRO A 857 50.76 2.39 -29.21
C PRO A 857 51.36 1.10 -29.76
N VAL A 858 50.54 0.34 -30.50
CA VAL A 858 51.00 -0.85 -31.22
C VAL A 858 51.83 -0.42 -32.44
N THR A 859 53.06 -0.92 -32.55
CA THR A 859 53.96 -0.65 -33.70
C THR A 859 53.96 -1.78 -34.73
N ARG A 860 53.50 -2.98 -34.33
CA ARG A 860 53.49 -4.20 -35.14
C ARG A 860 52.28 -5.07 -34.79
N LEU A 861 51.48 -5.44 -35.78
CA LEU A 861 50.32 -6.32 -35.60
C LEU A 861 50.74 -7.78 -35.83
N THR A 862 50.74 -8.58 -34.77
CA THR A 862 51.08 -10.01 -34.86
C THR A 862 49.84 -10.88 -35.07
N SER A 863 50.01 -12.12 -35.54
CA SER A 863 48.91 -13.10 -35.70
C SER A 863 48.04 -13.29 -34.44
N ALA A 864 48.57 -13.05 -33.24
CA ALA A 864 47.79 -13.07 -31.99
C ALA A 864 46.99 -11.79 -31.74
N LEU A 865 47.44 -10.65 -32.27
CA LEU A 865 46.76 -9.36 -32.16
C LEU A 865 45.66 -9.17 -33.22
N ILE A 866 45.67 -9.91 -34.34
CA ILE A 866 44.62 -9.80 -35.37
C ILE A 866 43.19 -10.08 -34.82
N PRO A 867 42.94 -11.12 -34.00
CA PRO A 867 41.66 -11.27 -33.28
C PRO A 867 41.26 -10.06 -32.43
N HIS A 868 42.23 -9.29 -31.94
CA HIS A 868 42.01 -8.16 -31.04
C HIS A 868 42.00 -6.80 -31.76
N LEU A 869 42.51 -6.72 -32.99
CA LEU A 869 42.55 -5.50 -33.81
C LEU A 869 41.15 -4.91 -34.03
N GLU A 870 41.04 -3.59 -33.96
CA GLU A 870 39.82 -2.85 -34.27
C GLU A 870 39.87 -2.29 -35.69
N TRP A 871 38.74 -2.39 -36.40
CA TRP A 871 38.60 -1.99 -37.79
C TRP A 871 38.30 -0.48 -37.89
N THR A 872 39.31 0.36 -37.64
CA THR A 872 39.19 1.83 -37.76
C THR A 872 39.23 2.27 -39.23
N SER A 873 38.86 3.51 -39.55
CA SER A 873 38.97 4.04 -40.93
C SER A 873 40.41 4.03 -41.45
N GLN A 874 41.41 4.33 -40.60
CA GLN A 874 42.82 4.24 -41.00
C GLN A 874 43.23 2.81 -41.35
N VAL A 875 42.68 1.80 -40.67
CA VAL A 875 42.89 0.37 -40.97
C VAL A 875 42.14 0.02 -42.25
N ALA A 876 40.83 0.27 -42.30
CA ALA A 876 39.91 -0.06 -43.40
C ALA A 876 40.37 0.49 -44.75
N ASP A 877 40.69 1.79 -44.81
CA ASP A 877 41.06 2.51 -46.03
C ASP A 877 42.56 2.35 -46.37
N GLY A 878 43.27 1.44 -45.69
CA GLY A 878 44.66 1.07 -45.96
C GLY A 878 45.70 2.11 -45.55
N GLN A 879 45.28 3.18 -44.87
CA GLN A 879 46.12 4.34 -44.55
C GLN A 879 47.15 4.04 -43.45
N ALA A 880 46.81 3.21 -42.47
CA ALA A 880 47.65 2.87 -41.30
C ALA A 880 48.88 2.02 -41.65
N PHE A 881 48.84 1.27 -42.75
CA PHE A 881 49.83 0.24 -43.04
C PHE A 881 51.00 0.75 -43.86
N ASP A 882 52.19 0.28 -43.51
CA ASP A 882 53.45 0.57 -44.19
C ASP A 882 53.92 -0.65 -45.01
N ALA A 883 54.30 -1.74 -44.31
CA ALA A 883 54.80 -3.00 -44.87
C ALA A 883 54.70 -4.21 -43.88
N LEU A 884 55.44 -5.34 -44.01
CA LEU A 884 55.14 -6.69 -43.41
C LEU A 884 56.42 -7.44 -42.77
N ALA A 885 56.39 -8.05 -41.52
CA ALA A 885 57.47 -8.37 -40.46
C ALA A 885 57.20 -9.51 -39.31
N PRO A 886 57.83 -9.62 -38.05
CA PRO A 886 57.56 -10.68 -36.95
C PRO A 886 57.53 -10.36 -35.34
N ARG A 887 57.30 -11.33 -34.38
CA ARG A 887 56.42 -11.35 -33.09
C ARG A 887 56.97 -11.66 -31.60
N THR A 888 56.23 -11.42 -30.44
CA THR A 888 56.61 -11.63 -28.94
C THR A 888 55.52 -12.04 -27.81
N VAL A 889 55.66 -11.76 -26.44
CA VAL A 889 55.13 -12.52 -25.17
C VAL A 889 54.52 -11.69 -23.89
N VAL A 890 54.42 -12.18 -22.58
CA VAL A 890 53.43 -11.83 -21.42
C VAL A 890 53.95 -11.88 -19.87
N ASP A 891 53.13 -11.61 -18.77
CA ASP A 891 53.48 -11.31 -17.27
C ASP A 891 52.38 -11.52 -16.09
N TRP A 892 52.70 -11.47 -14.75
CA TRP A 892 51.77 -11.60 -13.52
C TRP A 892 50.71 -10.51 -13.34
N GLY A 893 51.00 -9.24 -13.64
CA GLY A 893 50.03 -8.15 -13.47
C GLY A 893 48.73 -8.42 -14.24
N THR A 894 48.82 -9.23 -15.29
CA THR A 894 47.72 -9.73 -16.13
C THR A 894 46.76 -10.71 -15.43
N ALA A 895 47.19 -11.38 -14.36
CA ALA A 895 46.44 -12.47 -13.72
C ALA A 895 45.57 -12.02 -12.54
N LEU A 896 45.98 -10.98 -11.81
CA LEU A 896 45.40 -10.56 -10.52
C LEU A 896 43.88 -10.38 -10.52
N ASP A 897 43.32 -9.73 -11.55
CA ASP A 897 41.90 -9.37 -11.56
C ASP A 897 40.96 -10.58 -11.64
N TRP A 898 41.45 -11.70 -12.14
CA TRP A 898 40.72 -12.96 -12.22
C TRP A 898 40.60 -13.63 -10.85
N LEU A 899 41.69 -13.65 -10.09
CA LEU A 899 41.76 -14.22 -8.74
C LEU A 899 40.83 -13.47 -7.76
N ARG A 900 40.69 -12.16 -7.96
CA ARG A 900 39.80 -11.27 -7.19
C ARG A 900 38.31 -11.63 -7.21
N LEU A 901 37.86 -12.48 -8.14
CA LEU A 901 36.47 -12.95 -8.17
C LEU A 901 36.18 -13.98 -7.07
N VAL A 902 37.21 -14.70 -6.60
CA VAL A 902 37.08 -15.66 -5.50
C VAL A 902 37.46 -15.00 -4.17
N GLU A 903 38.59 -14.29 -4.12
CA GLU A 903 39.10 -13.56 -2.95
C GLU A 903 39.23 -12.06 -3.25
N PRO A 904 38.29 -11.19 -2.81
CA PRO A 904 38.28 -9.78 -3.20
C PRO A 904 39.52 -8.97 -2.77
N ASP A 905 40.14 -9.33 -1.66
CA ASP A 905 41.14 -8.52 -0.94
C ASP A 905 42.60 -8.68 -1.43
N LEU A 906 42.79 -9.12 -2.68
CA LEU A 906 44.10 -9.25 -3.34
C LEU A 906 44.58 -7.91 -3.95
N LYS A 907 45.89 -7.71 -3.98
CA LYS A 907 46.58 -6.44 -4.32
C LYS A 907 47.69 -6.65 -5.35
N ALA A 908 47.92 -5.63 -6.18
CA ALA A 908 49.02 -5.63 -7.15
C ALA A 908 50.36 -5.43 -6.44
N THR A 909 51.36 -6.20 -6.83
CA THR A 909 52.74 -6.08 -6.35
C THR A 909 53.71 -6.63 -7.40
N ASN A 910 54.95 -6.15 -7.34
CA ASN A 910 56.09 -6.61 -8.14
C ASN A 910 57.14 -7.33 -7.26
N SER A 911 56.88 -7.50 -5.96
CA SER A 911 57.75 -8.24 -5.04
C SER A 911 57.48 -9.75 -5.16
N PRO A 912 58.45 -10.60 -5.52
CA PRO A 912 58.21 -12.04 -5.67
C PRO A 912 57.62 -12.70 -4.41
N GLU A 913 58.04 -12.28 -3.22
CA GLU A 913 57.56 -12.82 -1.94
C GLU A 913 56.09 -12.44 -1.66
N GLU A 914 55.68 -11.21 -2.02
CA GLU A 914 54.28 -10.76 -1.86
C GLU A 914 53.34 -11.30 -2.95
N ILE A 915 53.90 -11.72 -4.10
CA ILE A 915 53.15 -12.46 -5.13
C ILE A 915 52.80 -13.85 -4.60
N GLU A 916 53.74 -14.51 -3.92
CA GLU A 916 53.58 -15.85 -3.36
C GLU A 916 52.55 -15.88 -2.22
N GLU A 917 52.67 -15.00 -1.22
CA GLU A 917 51.70 -14.90 -0.10
C GLU A 917 50.25 -14.66 -0.59
N GLN A 918 50.09 -13.85 -1.63
CA GLN A 918 48.77 -13.54 -2.18
C GLN A 918 48.21 -14.63 -3.08
N ALA A 919 49.08 -15.37 -3.79
CA ALA A 919 48.66 -16.59 -4.49
C ALA A 919 48.15 -17.64 -3.51
N ASP A 920 48.84 -17.85 -2.39
CA ASP A 920 48.41 -18.77 -1.32
C ASP A 920 47.06 -18.39 -0.72
N ARG A 921 46.82 -17.10 -0.45
CA ARG A 921 45.51 -16.60 0.01
C ARG A 921 44.39 -16.89 -0.98
N ALA A 922 44.62 -16.66 -2.28
CA ALA A 922 43.64 -16.93 -3.33
C ALA A 922 43.30 -18.44 -3.42
N LEU A 923 44.30 -19.30 -3.30
CA LEU A 923 44.13 -20.76 -3.27
C LEU A 923 43.38 -21.22 -2.02
N ALA A 924 43.69 -20.67 -0.85
CA ALA A 924 43.01 -20.99 0.41
C ALA A 924 41.52 -20.58 0.40
N ALA A 925 41.19 -19.39 -0.10
CA ALA A 925 39.81 -18.94 -0.27
C ALA A 925 39.02 -19.85 -1.23
N THR A 926 39.67 -20.27 -2.33
CA THR A 926 39.09 -21.21 -3.31
C THR A 926 38.75 -22.56 -2.66
N ARG A 927 39.65 -23.11 -1.83
CA ARG A 927 39.40 -24.37 -1.10
C ARG A 927 38.24 -24.25 -0.10
N LYS A 928 38.20 -23.18 0.71
CA LYS A 928 37.10 -22.93 1.66
C LYS A 928 35.75 -22.80 0.96
N PHE A 929 35.71 -22.15 -0.21
CA PHE A 929 34.48 -22.04 -0.99
C PHE A 929 34.07 -23.41 -1.57
N ALA A 930 35.02 -24.22 -2.04
CA ALA A 930 34.78 -25.59 -2.49
C ALA A 930 34.18 -26.49 -1.39
N GLU A 931 34.67 -26.41 -0.15
CA GLU A 931 34.12 -27.17 1.00
C GLU A 931 32.62 -26.87 1.23
N ALA A 932 32.23 -25.60 1.20
CA ALA A 932 30.85 -25.15 1.41
C ALA A 932 29.87 -25.69 0.36
N THR A 933 30.34 -26.02 -0.86
CA THR A 933 29.48 -26.53 -1.94
C THR A 933 28.77 -27.85 -1.61
N THR A 934 29.33 -28.65 -0.70
CA THR A 934 28.78 -29.96 -0.33
C THR A 934 27.47 -29.80 0.46
N SER A 935 27.47 -28.97 1.51
CA SER A 935 26.28 -28.70 2.33
C SER A 935 25.18 -27.97 1.54
N ALA A 936 25.58 -27.08 0.62
CA ALA A 936 24.67 -26.41 -0.30
C ALA A 936 23.95 -27.39 -1.24
N ARG A 937 24.67 -28.40 -1.79
CA ARG A 937 24.09 -29.43 -2.65
C ARG A 937 23.04 -30.28 -1.92
N ASP A 938 23.33 -30.73 -0.70
CA ASP A 938 22.39 -31.52 0.11
C ASP A 938 21.13 -30.71 0.47
N THR A 939 21.32 -29.44 0.83
CA THR A 939 20.22 -28.55 1.22
C THR A 939 19.34 -28.19 0.03
N LEU A 940 19.95 -27.90 -1.14
CA LEU A 940 19.23 -27.71 -2.40
C LEU A 940 18.41 -28.97 -2.78
N THR A 941 18.96 -30.16 -2.54
CA THR A 941 18.26 -31.44 -2.80
C THR A 941 17.07 -31.65 -1.87
N ARG A 942 17.20 -31.35 -0.57
CA ARG A 942 16.08 -31.40 0.38
C ARG A 942 14.99 -30.39 0.05
N LEU A 943 15.35 -29.15 -0.28
CA LEU A 943 14.38 -28.13 -0.70
C LEU A 943 13.67 -28.52 -2.00
N ALA A 944 14.38 -29.13 -2.96
CA ALA A 944 13.79 -29.68 -4.17
C ALA A 944 12.71 -30.75 -3.85
N GLN A 945 12.99 -31.66 -2.92
CA GLN A 945 12.02 -32.66 -2.46
C GLN A 945 10.81 -32.01 -1.76
N THR A 946 11.02 -31.08 -0.83
CA THR A 946 9.93 -30.38 -0.14
C THR A 946 9.02 -29.62 -1.12
N LEU A 947 9.60 -29.01 -2.15
CA LEU A 947 8.88 -28.23 -3.16
C LEU A 947 8.33 -29.06 -4.35
N ASP A 948 8.53 -30.38 -4.35
CA ASP A 948 8.21 -31.30 -5.46
C ASP A 948 8.78 -30.83 -6.82
N GLN A 949 10.05 -30.42 -6.81
CA GLN A 949 10.79 -29.84 -7.93
C GLN A 949 12.14 -30.54 -8.15
N THR A 950 12.75 -30.31 -9.32
CA THR A 950 14.11 -30.77 -9.63
C THR A 950 15.13 -29.65 -9.42
N ALA A 951 16.27 -29.94 -8.77
CA ALA A 951 17.37 -28.99 -8.63
C ALA A 951 17.90 -28.53 -10.00
N PRO A 952 17.98 -27.20 -10.31
CA PRO A 952 18.35 -26.76 -11.65
C PRO A 952 19.84 -27.01 -11.94
N HIS A 953 20.13 -27.62 -13.09
CA HIS A 953 21.48 -28.05 -13.49
C HIS A 953 22.52 -26.93 -13.37
N GLN A 954 22.23 -25.69 -13.78
CA GLN A 954 23.18 -24.58 -13.73
C GLN A 954 23.82 -24.35 -12.35
N TYR A 955 23.06 -24.55 -11.26
CA TYR A 955 23.58 -24.39 -9.90
C TYR A 955 24.34 -25.64 -9.44
N VAL A 956 23.86 -26.82 -9.79
CA VAL A 956 24.54 -28.10 -9.49
C VAL A 956 25.90 -28.19 -10.20
N ASP A 957 25.95 -27.71 -11.44
CA ASP A 957 27.13 -27.63 -12.30
C ASP A 957 28.09 -26.53 -11.84
N ALA A 958 27.58 -25.36 -11.42
CA ALA A 958 28.40 -24.31 -10.82
C ALA A 958 29.05 -24.78 -9.50
N LEU A 959 28.29 -25.42 -8.61
CA LEU A 959 28.83 -26.04 -7.40
C LEU A 959 29.90 -27.12 -7.73
N ALA A 960 29.70 -27.90 -8.79
CA ALA A 960 30.70 -28.87 -9.26
C ALA A 960 31.93 -28.23 -9.94
N ALA A 961 31.78 -27.08 -10.61
CA ALA A 961 32.87 -26.32 -11.20
C ALA A 961 33.76 -25.69 -10.12
N ILE A 962 33.15 -25.03 -9.12
CA ILE A 962 33.88 -24.47 -7.97
C ILE A 962 34.56 -25.58 -7.15
N ALA A 963 33.90 -26.73 -6.93
CA ALA A 963 34.52 -27.86 -6.23
C ALA A 963 35.83 -28.34 -6.91
N ARG A 964 35.86 -28.41 -8.25
CA ARG A 964 37.06 -28.79 -9.03
C ARG A 964 38.19 -27.75 -8.98
N LEU A 965 37.90 -26.48 -8.69
CA LEU A 965 38.93 -25.45 -8.54
C LEU A 965 39.70 -25.55 -7.22
N GLY A 966 39.23 -26.35 -6.25
CA GLY A 966 39.99 -26.67 -5.04
C GLY A 966 41.30 -27.45 -5.28
N GLU A 967 41.45 -28.06 -6.48
CA GLU A 967 42.58 -28.93 -6.87
C GLU A 967 43.71 -28.21 -7.63
N VAL A 968 43.71 -26.87 -7.71
CA VAL A 968 44.73 -26.11 -8.46
C VAL A 968 45.99 -25.84 -7.62
N GLU A 969 47.17 -25.93 -8.25
CA GLU A 969 48.48 -25.81 -7.59
C GLU A 969 49.19 -24.46 -7.81
N SER A 970 48.95 -23.73 -8.92
CA SER A 970 49.62 -22.44 -9.20
C SER A 970 48.66 -21.35 -9.66
N TYR A 971 49.07 -20.08 -9.54
CA TYR A 971 48.25 -18.95 -10.01
C TYR A 971 48.15 -18.89 -11.54
N SER A 972 49.15 -19.34 -12.28
CA SER A 972 49.11 -19.34 -13.75
C SER A 972 48.14 -20.40 -14.24
N ASP A 973 48.13 -21.57 -13.59
CA ASP A 973 47.13 -22.62 -13.84
C ASP A 973 45.73 -22.17 -13.39
N LEU A 974 45.61 -21.42 -12.30
CA LEU A 974 44.31 -20.88 -11.86
C LEU A 974 43.80 -19.81 -12.82
N TYR A 975 44.68 -18.95 -13.34
CA TYR A 975 44.37 -17.97 -14.39
C TYR A 975 43.98 -18.65 -15.70
N GLU A 976 44.76 -19.63 -16.17
CA GLU A 976 44.46 -20.36 -17.41
C GLU A 976 43.20 -21.22 -17.27
N ARG A 977 43.02 -21.97 -16.17
CA ARG A 977 41.78 -22.74 -15.93
C ARG A 977 40.55 -21.85 -15.73
N ALA A 978 40.66 -20.70 -15.06
CA ALA A 978 39.55 -19.75 -14.99
C ALA A 978 39.24 -19.16 -16.37
N GLN A 979 40.27 -18.87 -17.18
CA GLN A 979 40.13 -18.42 -18.56
C GLN A 979 39.55 -19.50 -19.50
N ASP A 980 39.83 -20.78 -19.28
CA ASP A 980 39.27 -21.88 -20.06
C ASP A 980 37.81 -22.18 -19.65
N LEU A 981 37.50 -22.12 -18.35
CA LEU A 981 36.13 -22.26 -17.82
C LEU A 981 35.19 -21.12 -18.24
N SER A 982 35.71 -20.00 -18.75
CA SER A 982 34.94 -18.77 -19.04
C SER A 982 35.38 -18.03 -20.31
N ASP A 983 36.01 -18.75 -21.24
CA ASP A 983 36.34 -18.22 -22.56
C ASP A 983 37.27 -16.97 -22.60
N ARG A 984 38.09 -16.75 -21.56
CA ARG A 984 38.88 -15.52 -21.29
C ARG A 984 38.00 -14.28 -21.01
N ARG A 985 36.73 -14.46 -20.65
CA ARG A 985 35.83 -13.43 -20.14
C ARG A 985 35.67 -13.55 -18.63
N ARG A 986 36.23 -12.58 -17.92
CA ARG A 986 36.13 -12.46 -16.45
C ARG A 986 34.68 -12.52 -15.95
N GLU A 987 33.74 -11.96 -16.72
CA GLU A 987 32.31 -11.90 -16.39
C GLU A 987 31.62 -13.27 -16.35
N GLU A 988 31.98 -14.20 -17.24
CA GLU A 988 31.38 -15.54 -17.22
C GLU A 988 31.89 -16.37 -16.03
N PHE A 989 33.17 -16.21 -15.67
CA PHE A 989 33.70 -16.80 -14.44
C PHE A 989 33.03 -16.21 -13.21
N ALA A 990 32.78 -14.88 -13.20
CA ALA A 990 32.01 -14.23 -12.16
C ALA A 990 30.57 -14.78 -12.07
N GLY A 991 29.94 -15.12 -13.20
CA GLY A 991 28.63 -15.78 -13.25
C GLY A 991 28.60 -17.17 -12.60
N VAL A 992 29.62 -18.00 -12.86
CA VAL A 992 29.77 -19.32 -12.21
C VAL A 992 29.96 -19.17 -10.70
N VAL A 993 30.83 -18.23 -10.28
CA VAL A 993 31.05 -17.91 -8.86
C VAL A 993 29.75 -17.41 -8.20
N ALA A 994 29.00 -16.52 -8.85
CA ALA A 994 27.75 -15.97 -8.34
C ALA A 994 26.66 -17.04 -8.16
N ALA A 995 26.50 -17.95 -9.15
CA ALA A 995 25.54 -19.05 -9.05
C ALA A 995 25.89 -20.00 -7.89
N ALA A 996 27.17 -20.33 -7.70
CA ALA A 996 27.61 -21.15 -6.58
C ALA A 996 27.43 -20.45 -5.22
N ARG A 997 27.67 -19.12 -5.12
CA ARG A 997 27.41 -18.33 -3.91
C ARG A 997 25.91 -18.32 -3.56
N ALA A 998 25.04 -18.03 -4.52
CA ALA A 998 23.59 -18.00 -4.31
C ALA A 998 23.01 -19.32 -3.76
N ALA A 999 23.57 -20.47 -4.16
CA ALA A 999 23.18 -21.77 -3.62
C ALA A 999 23.71 -22.03 -2.19
N VAL A 1000 24.84 -21.43 -1.80
CA VAL A 1000 25.36 -21.44 -0.41
C VAL A 1000 24.54 -20.48 0.47
N ASP A 1001 24.20 -19.31 -0.04
CA ASP A 1001 23.43 -18.27 0.67
C ASP A 1001 21.96 -18.70 0.93
N LEU A 1002 21.46 -19.71 0.22
CA LEU A 1002 20.16 -20.34 0.48
C LEU A 1002 20.16 -21.31 1.68
N VAL A 1003 21.33 -21.68 2.22
CA VAL A 1003 21.42 -22.65 3.33
C VAL A 1003 20.80 -22.12 4.65
N PRO A 1004 21.08 -20.87 5.11
CA PRO A 1004 20.48 -20.35 6.34
C PRO A 1004 18.93 -20.28 6.37
N PRO A 1005 18.22 -19.75 5.36
CA PRO A 1005 16.75 -19.68 5.38
C PRO A 1005 16.05 -21.02 5.09
N ALA A 1006 16.78 -22.09 4.76
CA ALA A 1006 16.21 -23.35 4.29
C ALA A 1006 15.17 -23.98 5.23
N LEU A 1007 15.32 -23.83 6.55
CA LEU A 1007 14.36 -24.36 7.53
C LEU A 1007 13.04 -23.56 7.52
N ALA A 1008 13.12 -22.23 7.53
CA ALA A 1008 11.94 -21.36 7.49
C ALA A 1008 11.12 -21.55 6.20
N ILE A 1009 11.79 -21.80 5.07
CA ILE A 1009 11.15 -22.19 3.80
C ILE A 1009 10.36 -23.50 3.95
N GLN A 1010 10.93 -24.51 4.62
CA GLN A 1010 10.28 -25.80 4.83
C GLN A 1010 9.07 -25.69 5.76
N ASP A 1011 9.19 -24.94 6.86
CA ASP A 1011 8.09 -24.72 7.81
C ASP A 1011 6.92 -23.94 7.16
N ALA A 1012 7.21 -22.94 6.32
CA ALA A 1012 6.18 -22.21 5.57
C ALA A 1012 5.45 -23.11 4.56
N VAL A 1013 6.18 -23.97 3.82
CA VAL A 1013 5.58 -24.93 2.88
C VAL A 1013 4.73 -25.98 3.62
N ARG A 1014 5.18 -26.45 4.79
CA ARG A 1014 4.39 -27.35 5.64
C ARG A 1014 3.11 -26.68 6.10
N TYR A 1015 3.20 -25.48 6.70
CA TYR A 1015 2.04 -24.72 7.17
C TYR A 1015 1.00 -24.49 6.06
N LEU A 1016 1.43 -24.14 4.84
CA LEU A 1016 0.53 -23.95 3.69
C LEU A 1016 -0.13 -25.25 3.21
N ARG A 1017 0.47 -26.42 3.47
CA ARG A 1017 -0.09 -27.73 3.11
C ARG A 1017 -1.02 -28.27 4.20
N ASP A 1018 -0.66 -28.10 5.46
CA ASP A 1018 -1.41 -28.56 6.65
C ASP A 1018 -2.73 -27.78 6.90
N LEU A 1019 -3.03 -26.78 6.05
CA LEU A 1019 -4.35 -26.12 5.97
C LEU A 1019 -5.41 -27.10 5.45
N ASP A 1020 -5.96 -27.90 6.36
CA ASP A 1020 -7.14 -28.74 6.14
C ASP A 1020 -8.43 -27.94 6.36
N GLY A 1021 -9.37 -28.10 5.41
CA GLY A 1021 -10.70 -27.48 5.48
C GLY A 1021 -11.21 -26.95 4.15
N ARG A 1022 -12.38 -26.29 4.19
CA ARG A 1022 -12.89 -25.47 3.09
C ARG A 1022 -12.50 -24.02 3.36
N LEU A 1023 -11.31 -23.63 2.90
CA LEU A 1023 -10.90 -22.22 2.89
C LEU A 1023 -11.84 -21.40 1.99
N ASP A 1024 -11.94 -20.11 2.29
CA ASP A 1024 -12.56 -19.14 1.39
C ASP A 1024 -11.82 -19.10 0.04
N GLY A 1025 -12.51 -18.75 -1.04
CA GLY A 1025 -11.96 -18.72 -2.40
C GLY A 1025 -10.73 -17.82 -2.53
N ASP A 1026 -10.72 -16.69 -1.83
CA ASP A 1026 -9.58 -15.76 -1.83
C ASP A 1026 -8.38 -16.34 -1.06
N LEU A 1027 -8.61 -16.95 0.11
CA LEU A 1027 -7.55 -17.59 0.90
C LEU A 1027 -6.96 -18.81 0.17
N GLU A 1028 -7.79 -19.61 -0.49
CA GLU A 1028 -7.32 -20.75 -1.30
C GLU A 1028 -6.56 -20.26 -2.55
N PHE A 1029 -7.02 -19.19 -3.20
CA PHE A 1029 -6.29 -18.58 -4.32
C PHE A 1029 -4.91 -18.07 -3.87
N GLU A 1030 -4.82 -17.38 -2.73
CA GLU A 1030 -3.55 -16.89 -2.20
C GLU A 1030 -2.61 -18.01 -1.74
N ARG A 1031 -3.13 -19.03 -1.05
CA ARG A 1031 -2.40 -20.26 -0.71
C ARG A 1031 -1.81 -20.90 -1.96
N ALA A 1032 -2.63 -21.08 -3.00
CA ALA A 1032 -2.20 -21.63 -4.28
C ALA A 1032 -1.20 -20.72 -5.02
N ASN A 1033 -1.30 -19.40 -4.87
CA ASN A 1033 -0.36 -18.44 -5.44
C ASN A 1033 1.00 -18.46 -4.72
N LEU A 1034 1.01 -18.50 -3.39
CA LEU A 1034 2.24 -18.63 -2.58
C LEU A 1034 2.96 -19.95 -2.89
N LEU A 1035 2.23 -21.07 -2.91
CA LEU A 1035 2.78 -22.38 -3.29
C LEU A 1035 3.33 -22.39 -4.73
N ARG A 1036 2.72 -21.62 -5.65
CA ARG A 1036 3.18 -21.46 -7.05
C ARG A 1036 4.43 -20.57 -7.16
N GLN A 1037 4.61 -19.59 -6.27
CA GLN A 1037 5.77 -18.71 -6.26
C GLN A 1037 6.99 -19.31 -5.54
N LEU A 1038 6.77 -20.22 -4.58
CA LEU A 1038 7.79 -21.00 -3.87
C LEU A 1038 8.48 -22.00 -4.82
N THR A 1039 9.36 -21.48 -5.66
CA THR A 1039 10.13 -22.23 -6.66
C THR A 1039 11.62 -22.08 -6.42
N LEU A 1040 12.40 -23.12 -6.72
CA LEU A 1040 13.86 -23.07 -6.57
C LEU A 1040 14.52 -21.90 -7.33
N PRO A 1041 14.14 -21.56 -8.58
CA PRO A 1041 14.71 -20.40 -9.26
C PRO A 1041 14.45 -19.06 -8.56
N ALA A 1042 13.25 -18.87 -7.99
CA ALA A 1042 12.92 -17.64 -7.27
C ALA A 1042 13.70 -17.52 -5.95
N LEU A 1043 13.85 -18.64 -5.22
CA LEU A 1043 14.63 -18.68 -3.98
C LEU A 1043 16.14 -18.46 -4.24
N LEU A 1044 16.68 -19.07 -5.29
CA LEU A 1044 18.10 -18.91 -5.70
C LEU A 1044 18.40 -17.55 -6.33
N ALA A 1045 17.37 -16.74 -6.65
CA ALA A 1045 17.51 -15.33 -7.00
C ALA A 1045 17.44 -14.39 -5.78
N GLY A 1046 17.43 -14.93 -4.55
CA GLY A 1046 17.31 -14.16 -3.32
C GLY A 1046 15.87 -13.74 -2.97
N GLY A 1047 14.85 -14.38 -3.56
CA GLY A 1047 13.45 -14.01 -3.39
C GLY A 1047 12.83 -14.31 -2.01
N TRP A 1048 13.55 -15.00 -1.10
CA TRP A 1048 12.99 -15.43 0.18
C TRP A 1048 12.42 -14.28 1.04
N PRO A 1049 13.11 -13.14 1.29
CA PRO A 1049 12.58 -12.09 2.18
C PRO A 1049 11.23 -11.51 1.73
N ARG A 1050 10.98 -11.46 0.41
CA ARG A 1050 9.68 -11.05 -0.16
C ARG A 1050 8.60 -12.11 0.05
N LEU A 1051 8.95 -13.39 -0.14
CA LEU A 1051 8.02 -14.51 0.05
C LEU A 1051 7.70 -14.73 1.53
N GLU A 1052 8.67 -14.53 2.43
CA GLU A 1052 8.52 -14.55 3.89
C GLU A 1052 7.54 -13.46 4.36
N ALA A 1053 7.70 -12.22 3.90
CA ALA A 1053 6.74 -11.15 4.16
C ALA A 1053 5.33 -11.48 3.61
N SER A 1054 5.25 -12.07 2.42
CA SER A 1054 3.98 -12.47 1.80
C SER A 1054 3.29 -13.62 2.58
N PHE A 1055 4.07 -14.59 3.06
CA PHE A 1055 3.59 -15.68 3.92
C PHE A 1055 3.15 -15.17 5.30
N ALA A 1056 3.89 -14.23 5.90
CA ALA A 1056 3.49 -13.59 7.16
C ALA A 1056 2.15 -12.84 7.02
N ALA A 1057 1.96 -12.10 5.93
CA ALA A 1057 0.71 -11.40 5.62
C ALA A 1057 -0.47 -12.36 5.33
N PHE A 1058 -0.21 -13.51 4.71
CA PHE A 1058 -1.21 -14.57 4.56
C PHE A 1058 -1.59 -15.19 5.91
N ARG A 1059 -0.61 -15.56 6.74
CA ARG A 1059 -0.84 -16.15 8.08
C ARG A 1059 -1.61 -15.20 9.01
N GLY A 1060 -1.34 -13.89 8.92
CA GLY A 1060 -2.10 -12.85 9.62
C GLY A 1060 -3.59 -12.86 9.26
N ARG A 1061 -3.93 -12.89 7.97
CA ARG A 1061 -5.33 -12.97 7.50
C ARG A 1061 -6.00 -14.29 7.86
N TYR A 1062 -5.29 -15.41 7.71
CA TYR A 1062 -5.80 -16.71 8.11
C TYR A 1062 -6.16 -16.76 9.60
N ARG A 1063 -5.33 -16.18 10.48
CA ARG A 1063 -5.62 -16.05 11.92
C ARG A 1063 -6.93 -15.30 12.17
N THR A 1064 -7.09 -14.13 11.56
CA THR A 1064 -8.30 -13.30 11.71
C THR A 1064 -9.56 -14.04 11.24
N GLN A 1065 -9.49 -14.74 10.11
CA GLN A 1065 -10.60 -15.55 9.58
C GLN A 1065 -10.88 -16.79 10.45
N TYR A 1066 -9.85 -17.51 10.91
CA TYR A 1066 -9.99 -18.66 11.79
C TYR A 1066 -10.60 -18.27 13.15
N GLN A 1067 -10.28 -17.09 13.69
CA GLN A 1067 -10.88 -16.56 14.92
C GLN A 1067 -12.40 -16.35 14.78
N LYS A 1068 -12.86 -15.79 13.65
CA LYS A 1068 -14.31 -15.65 13.35
C LYS A 1068 -14.99 -17.01 13.26
N PHE A 1069 -14.43 -17.93 12.46
CA PHE A 1069 -14.91 -19.31 12.35
C PHE A 1069 -14.98 -20.01 13.72
N HIS A 1070 -13.96 -19.85 14.56
CA HIS A 1070 -13.92 -20.42 15.91
C HIS A 1070 -15.04 -19.85 16.80
N ARG A 1071 -15.25 -18.52 16.82
CA ARG A 1071 -16.36 -17.88 17.54
C ARG A 1071 -17.71 -18.47 17.10
N ASP A 1072 -17.96 -18.45 15.79
CA ASP A 1072 -19.26 -18.83 15.23
C ASP A 1072 -19.51 -20.34 15.43
N ARG A 1073 -18.47 -21.18 15.32
CA ARG A 1073 -18.53 -22.61 15.66
C ARG A 1073 -18.73 -22.86 17.15
N VAL A 1074 -18.09 -22.11 18.05
CA VAL A 1074 -18.31 -22.26 19.51
C VAL A 1074 -19.75 -21.90 19.86
N ALA A 1075 -20.32 -20.84 19.27
CA ALA A 1075 -21.72 -20.50 19.43
C ALA A 1075 -22.65 -21.61 18.90
N GLU A 1076 -22.38 -22.15 17.70
CA GLU A 1076 -23.15 -23.27 17.13
C GLU A 1076 -23.06 -24.54 17.99
N VAL A 1077 -21.86 -24.95 18.42
CA VAL A 1077 -21.64 -26.10 19.30
C VAL A 1077 -22.35 -25.91 20.64
N THR A 1078 -22.34 -24.71 21.20
CA THR A 1078 -23.05 -24.39 22.47
C THR A 1078 -24.56 -24.53 22.30
N ALA A 1079 -25.13 -24.04 21.20
CA ALA A 1079 -26.55 -24.22 20.88
C ALA A 1079 -26.92 -25.69 20.69
N VAL A 1080 -26.12 -26.45 19.93
CA VAL A 1080 -26.34 -27.89 19.70
C VAL A 1080 -26.18 -28.71 20.98
N ALA A 1081 -25.26 -28.34 21.87
CA ALA A 1081 -25.11 -28.94 23.19
C ALA A 1081 -26.34 -28.70 24.08
N ALA A 1082 -26.94 -27.51 24.02
CA ALA A 1082 -28.19 -27.20 24.71
C ALA A 1082 -29.39 -28.00 24.14
N GLU A 1083 -29.49 -28.12 22.80
CA GLU A 1083 -30.48 -29.00 22.16
C GLU A 1083 -30.32 -30.46 22.61
N HIS A 1084 -29.08 -30.97 22.61
CA HIS A 1084 -28.75 -32.34 23.04
C HIS A 1084 -29.15 -32.59 24.50
N ALA A 1085 -28.82 -31.67 25.41
CA ALA A 1085 -29.21 -31.75 26.81
C ALA A 1085 -30.74 -31.74 26.98
N GLY A 1086 -31.46 -30.94 26.19
CA GLY A 1086 -32.93 -30.86 26.18
C GLY A 1086 -33.66 -32.14 25.76
N LEU A 1087 -32.96 -33.11 25.16
CA LEU A 1087 -33.52 -34.44 24.85
C LEU A 1087 -33.51 -35.40 26.05
N ALA A 1088 -32.70 -35.13 27.08
CA ALA A 1088 -32.53 -36.05 28.21
C ALA A 1088 -33.83 -36.33 29.01
N PRO A 1089 -34.72 -35.35 29.30
CA PRO A 1089 -36.00 -35.63 29.97
C PRO A 1089 -36.95 -36.47 29.10
N ARG A 1090 -36.99 -36.23 27.79
CA ARG A 1090 -37.83 -36.96 26.84
C ARG A 1090 -37.42 -38.43 26.73
N LEU A 1091 -36.11 -38.70 26.71
CA LEU A 1091 -35.57 -40.07 26.81
C LEU A 1091 -35.98 -40.76 28.11
N THR A 1092 -35.85 -40.08 29.26
CA THR A 1092 -36.25 -40.63 30.56
C THR A 1092 -37.76 -40.93 30.62
N ALA A 1093 -38.60 -40.11 29.98
CA ALA A 1093 -40.03 -40.38 29.85
C ALA A 1093 -40.32 -41.60 28.94
N LEU A 1094 -39.62 -41.73 27.80
CA LEU A 1094 -39.70 -42.92 26.94
C LEU A 1094 -39.29 -44.19 27.71
N GLU A 1095 -38.18 -44.17 28.44
CA GLU A 1095 -37.70 -45.29 29.26
C GLU A 1095 -38.68 -45.66 30.40
N ARG A 1096 -39.50 -44.71 30.86
CA ARG A 1096 -40.61 -44.95 31.81
C ARG A 1096 -41.85 -45.54 31.13
N LEU A 1097 -42.20 -45.08 29.92
CA LEU A 1097 -43.30 -45.62 29.12
C LEU A 1097 -43.00 -47.04 28.60
N ASP A 1098 -41.74 -47.37 28.35
CA ASP A 1098 -41.29 -48.70 27.93
C ASP A 1098 -41.50 -49.80 28.98
N GLN A 1099 -41.79 -49.43 30.24
CA GLN A 1099 -42.18 -50.36 31.32
C GLN A 1099 -43.64 -50.83 31.18
N ILE A 1100 -44.36 -50.41 30.14
CA ILE A 1100 -45.80 -50.60 29.97
C ILE A 1100 -46.04 -51.38 28.69
N GLU A 1101 -46.13 -52.71 28.79
CA GLU A 1101 -46.21 -53.63 27.64
C GLU A 1101 -47.34 -53.30 26.64
N GLN A 1102 -48.41 -52.66 27.09
CA GLN A 1102 -49.55 -52.26 26.25
C GLN A 1102 -49.22 -51.10 25.27
N LEU A 1103 -48.09 -50.42 25.45
CA LEU A 1103 -47.63 -49.29 24.61
C LEU A 1103 -46.66 -49.71 23.48
N GLY A 1104 -46.46 -51.01 23.26
CA GLY A 1104 -45.64 -51.54 22.16
C GLY A 1104 -44.21 -51.88 22.56
N MET A 1105 -43.29 -51.93 21.58
CA MET A 1105 -41.90 -52.33 21.81
C MET A 1105 -41.11 -51.26 22.59
N PRO A 1106 -40.14 -51.67 23.44
CA PRO A 1106 -39.25 -50.75 24.12
C PRO A 1106 -38.16 -50.23 23.17
N VAL A 1107 -38.00 -48.90 23.11
CA VAL A 1107 -37.07 -48.19 22.19
C VAL A 1107 -36.14 -47.21 22.92
N GLY A 1108 -36.52 -46.75 24.12
CA GLY A 1108 -35.82 -45.72 24.89
C GLY A 1108 -34.36 -46.07 25.19
N ALA A 1109 -34.08 -47.32 25.58
CA ALA A 1109 -32.71 -47.76 25.86
C ALA A 1109 -31.79 -47.71 24.60
N GLY A 1110 -32.33 -47.99 23.41
CA GLY A 1110 -31.58 -47.89 22.16
C GLY A 1110 -31.33 -46.44 21.74
N LEU A 1111 -32.34 -45.58 21.90
CA LEU A 1111 -32.23 -44.13 21.67
C LEU A 1111 -31.28 -43.47 22.67
N ARG A 1112 -31.25 -43.92 23.93
CA ARG A 1112 -30.32 -43.46 24.98
C ARG A 1112 -28.86 -43.71 24.60
N ALA A 1113 -28.54 -44.89 24.08
CA ALA A 1113 -27.18 -45.22 23.63
C ALA A 1113 -26.76 -44.35 22.42
N ARG A 1114 -27.67 -44.12 21.46
CA ARG A 1114 -27.44 -43.21 20.33
C ARG A 1114 -27.30 -41.75 20.78
N TRP A 1115 -28.04 -41.32 21.80
CA TRP A 1115 -27.92 -39.99 22.40
C TRP A 1115 -26.57 -39.79 23.08
N GLN A 1116 -26.07 -40.77 23.83
CA GLN A 1116 -24.71 -40.72 24.39
C GLN A 1116 -23.64 -40.58 23.29
N GLN A 1117 -23.77 -41.34 22.19
CA GLN A 1117 -22.86 -41.21 21.03
C GLN A 1117 -22.99 -39.86 20.30
N ALA A 1118 -24.19 -39.29 20.22
CA ALA A 1118 -24.41 -37.97 19.63
C ALA A 1118 -23.84 -36.82 20.49
N GLY A 1119 -23.58 -37.05 21.77
CA GLY A 1119 -22.95 -36.07 22.68
C GLY A 1119 -21.43 -35.98 22.57
N MET A 1120 -20.78 -36.95 21.91
CA MET A 1120 -19.33 -36.95 21.75
C MET A 1120 -18.89 -35.83 20.80
N GLY A 1121 -18.09 -34.88 21.30
CA GLY A 1121 -17.62 -33.72 20.54
C GLY A 1121 -18.48 -32.45 20.66
N LEU A 1122 -19.51 -32.43 21.52
CA LEU A 1122 -20.33 -31.24 21.81
C LEU A 1122 -19.78 -30.38 22.97
N ALA A 1123 -18.53 -30.58 23.39
CA ALA A 1123 -17.90 -29.69 24.35
C ALA A 1123 -17.54 -28.35 23.66
N PRO A 1124 -18.08 -27.20 24.11
CA PRO A 1124 -17.63 -25.91 23.59
C PRO A 1124 -16.17 -25.67 23.95
N CYS A 1125 -15.49 -24.83 23.17
CA CYS A 1125 -14.12 -24.44 23.45
C CYS A 1125 -14.09 -23.25 24.41
N ASP A 1126 -13.46 -23.39 25.57
CA ASP A 1126 -13.35 -22.33 26.58
C ASP A 1126 -12.33 -21.23 26.21
N VAL A 1127 -11.65 -21.32 25.06
CA VAL A 1127 -10.63 -20.35 24.61
C VAL A 1127 -11.32 -19.10 24.04
N PRO A 1128 -11.10 -17.89 24.63
CA PRO A 1128 -11.63 -16.65 24.08
C PRO A 1128 -11.10 -16.40 22.66
N VAL A 1129 -11.91 -15.79 21.80
CA VAL A 1129 -11.60 -15.53 20.38
C VAL A 1129 -10.23 -14.85 20.20
N SER A 1130 -9.93 -13.85 21.04
CA SER A 1130 -8.67 -13.10 21.03
C SER A 1130 -7.44 -13.90 21.51
N ALA A 1131 -7.64 -15.02 22.21
CA ALA A 1131 -6.59 -15.92 22.70
C ALA A 1131 -6.33 -17.11 21.77
N VAL A 1132 -7.13 -17.28 20.70
CA VAL A 1132 -6.90 -18.33 19.69
C VAL A 1132 -5.70 -17.95 18.83
N THR A 1133 -4.61 -18.72 18.96
CA THR A 1133 -3.41 -18.63 18.12
C THR A 1133 -3.40 -19.73 17.06
N VAL A 1134 -2.86 -19.41 15.88
CA VAL A 1134 -2.64 -20.36 14.78
C VAL A 1134 -1.23 -20.20 14.17
N GLU A 1135 -0.25 -19.78 14.98
CA GLU A 1135 1.07 -19.39 14.46
C GLU A 1135 2.00 -20.58 14.21
N GLU A 1136 1.87 -21.63 15.05
CA GLU A 1136 2.62 -22.89 14.97
C GLU A 1136 1.88 -23.96 14.13
N ALA A 1137 0.54 -23.98 14.23
CA ALA A 1137 -0.34 -24.90 13.51
C ALA A 1137 -1.62 -24.15 13.07
N PRO A 1138 -2.25 -24.51 11.95
CA PRO A 1138 -3.41 -23.79 11.40
C PRO A 1138 -4.74 -24.02 12.15
N VAL A 1139 -4.73 -24.53 13.39
CA VAL A 1139 -5.92 -24.83 14.19
C VAL A 1139 -5.74 -24.42 15.65
N CYS A 1140 -6.85 -24.20 16.37
CA CYS A 1140 -6.84 -23.96 17.81
C CYS A 1140 -6.21 -25.16 18.54
N SER A 1141 -5.27 -24.89 19.45
CA SER A 1141 -4.57 -25.89 20.25
C SER A 1141 -5.50 -26.75 21.15
N VAL A 1142 -6.66 -26.22 21.52
CA VAL A 1142 -7.63 -26.89 22.42
C VAL A 1142 -8.68 -27.67 21.65
N CYS A 1143 -9.44 -27.04 20.74
CA CYS A 1143 -10.54 -27.72 20.04
C CYS A 1143 -10.14 -28.39 18.72
N GLN A 1144 -8.97 -28.05 18.16
CA GLN A 1144 -8.38 -28.61 16.93
C GLN A 1144 -9.32 -28.63 15.71
N ALA A 1145 -10.34 -27.76 15.68
CA ALA A 1145 -11.35 -27.74 14.64
C ALA A 1145 -10.77 -27.28 13.28
N PRO A 1146 -10.86 -28.08 12.20
CA PRO A 1146 -10.50 -27.66 10.85
C PRO A 1146 -11.37 -26.50 10.35
N TYR A 1147 -10.82 -25.63 9.50
CA TYR A 1147 -11.53 -24.44 9.04
C TYR A 1147 -12.70 -24.79 8.11
N GLY A 1148 -13.88 -24.24 8.39
CA GLY A 1148 -15.09 -24.50 7.62
C GLY A 1148 -15.77 -25.84 7.89
N GLU A 1149 -15.35 -26.60 8.91
CA GLU A 1149 -16.11 -27.76 9.39
C GLU A 1149 -17.30 -27.27 10.27
N PRO A 1150 -18.56 -27.62 9.95
CA PRO A 1150 -19.73 -27.21 10.74
C PRO A 1150 -19.82 -27.99 12.06
N ALA A 1151 -20.61 -27.49 13.03
CA ALA A 1151 -20.93 -28.30 14.21
C ALA A 1151 -21.71 -29.57 13.83
N PRO A 1152 -21.65 -30.67 14.62
CA PRO A 1152 -22.34 -31.92 14.33
C PRO A 1152 -23.87 -31.87 14.63
N ALA A 1153 -24.50 -30.73 14.30
CA ALA A 1153 -25.89 -30.40 14.59
C ALA A 1153 -26.89 -31.41 14.02
N ASP A 1154 -26.67 -31.88 12.78
CA ASP A 1154 -27.64 -32.73 12.08
C ASP A 1154 -27.82 -34.10 12.74
N ARG A 1155 -26.78 -34.63 13.42
CA ARG A 1155 -26.88 -35.88 14.20
C ARG A 1155 -27.75 -35.69 15.44
N VAL A 1156 -27.67 -34.52 16.10
CA VAL A 1156 -28.50 -34.20 17.27
C VAL A 1156 -29.95 -33.93 16.85
N ARG A 1157 -30.15 -33.11 15.82
CA ARG A 1157 -31.48 -32.73 15.32
C ARG A 1157 -32.27 -33.92 14.76
N SER A 1158 -31.62 -34.81 14.00
CA SER A 1158 -32.27 -36.04 13.49
C SER A 1158 -32.66 -37.01 14.62
N LEU A 1159 -31.78 -37.23 15.60
CA LEU A 1159 -32.10 -38.06 16.77
C LEU A 1159 -33.19 -37.42 17.65
N GLY A 1160 -33.20 -36.10 17.77
CA GLY A 1160 -34.24 -35.36 18.48
C GLY A 1160 -35.62 -35.52 17.85
N ALA A 1161 -35.71 -35.44 16.52
CA ALA A 1161 -36.95 -35.69 15.79
C ALA A 1161 -37.46 -37.13 16.00
N GLU A 1162 -36.57 -38.13 15.97
CA GLU A 1162 -36.92 -39.54 16.23
C GLU A 1162 -37.44 -39.77 17.66
N ILE A 1163 -36.79 -39.16 18.66
CA ILE A 1163 -37.23 -39.20 20.08
C ILE A 1163 -38.61 -38.56 20.25
N VAL A 1164 -38.86 -37.41 19.60
CA VAL A 1164 -40.16 -36.73 19.66
C VAL A 1164 -41.26 -37.57 19.00
N GLN A 1165 -40.98 -38.14 17.82
CA GLN A 1165 -41.94 -38.99 17.10
C GLN A 1165 -42.36 -40.22 17.91
N GLU A 1166 -41.41 -40.96 18.48
CA GLU A 1166 -41.69 -42.14 19.32
C GLU A 1166 -42.45 -41.78 20.61
N LEU A 1167 -42.17 -40.60 21.17
CA LEU A 1167 -42.87 -40.09 22.35
C LEU A 1167 -44.32 -39.71 22.02
N GLU A 1168 -44.55 -39.06 20.88
CA GLU A 1168 -45.91 -38.74 20.40
C GLU A 1168 -46.71 -40.00 20.06
N GLU A 1169 -46.09 -40.99 19.41
CA GLU A 1169 -46.66 -42.31 19.11
C GLU A 1169 -47.15 -42.99 20.39
N LYS A 1170 -46.29 -43.15 21.40
CA LYS A 1170 -46.65 -43.76 22.69
C LYS A 1170 -47.66 -42.91 23.47
N THR A 1171 -47.58 -41.58 23.41
CA THR A 1171 -48.57 -40.66 24.02
C THR A 1171 -49.95 -40.82 23.38
N ARG A 1172 -50.02 -40.95 22.06
CA ARG A 1172 -51.26 -41.17 21.29
C ARG A 1172 -51.92 -42.51 21.65
N VAL A 1173 -51.13 -43.58 21.76
CA VAL A 1173 -51.61 -44.91 22.21
C VAL A 1173 -52.10 -44.84 23.66
N LEU A 1174 -51.33 -44.21 24.56
CA LEU A 1174 -51.69 -44.02 25.96
C LEU A 1174 -53.00 -43.23 26.13
N ARG A 1175 -53.16 -42.15 25.36
CA ARG A 1175 -54.38 -41.32 25.30
C ARG A 1175 -55.59 -42.18 24.91
N GLY A 1176 -55.48 -42.98 23.85
CA GLY A 1176 -56.55 -43.86 23.38
C GLY A 1176 -56.95 -44.97 24.36
N LEU A 1177 -56.03 -45.42 25.23
CA LEU A 1177 -56.29 -46.49 26.20
C LEU A 1177 -56.84 -46.01 27.55
N LEU A 1178 -56.66 -44.73 27.91
CA LEU A 1178 -56.87 -44.24 29.28
C LEU A 1178 -57.80 -43.05 29.44
N LEU A 1179 -58.09 -42.26 28.38
CA LEU A 1179 -58.86 -41.02 28.55
C LEU A 1179 -60.23 -41.26 29.21
N GLU A 1180 -60.95 -42.29 28.76
CA GLU A 1180 -62.27 -42.67 29.32
C GLU A 1180 -62.18 -43.21 30.75
N LYS A 1181 -61.11 -43.97 31.08
CA LYS A 1181 -60.94 -44.56 32.42
C LYS A 1181 -60.53 -43.51 33.46
N LEU A 1182 -59.65 -42.59 33.09
CA LEU A 1182 -59.20 -41.50 33.97
C LEU A 1182 -60.33 -40.51 34.28
N GLN A 1183 -61.21 -40.22 33.32
CA GLN A 1183 -62.40 -39.38 33.54
C GLN A 1183 -63.41 -40.00 34.53
N GLN A 1184 -63.40 -41.32 34.72
CA GLN A 1184 -64.29 -42.02 35.66
C GLN A 1184 -63.71 -42.11 37.09
N GLN A 1185 -62.40 -41.91 37.29
CA GLN A 1185 -61.76 -41.91 38.62
C GLN A 1185 -61.51 -40.49 39.15
N SER A 1186 -62.58 -39.72 39.34
CA SER A 1186 -62.52 -38.29 39.66
C SER A 1186 -62.13 -37.93 41.10
N SER A 1187 -61.37 -38.77 41.81
CA SER A 1187 -61.03 -38.57 43.24
C SER A 1187 -59.56 -38.78 43.61
N ASP A 1188 -58.68 -39.09 42.65
CA ASP A 1188 -57.24 -39.22 42.87
C ASP A 1188 -56.52 -38.08 42.14
N ASP A 1189 -55.84 -37.22 42.89
CA ASP A 1189 -55.23 -35.97 42.38
C ASP A 1189 -54.18 -36.27 41.29
N LEU A 1190 -53.41 -37.35 41.47
CA LEU A 1190 -52.43 -37.80 40.48
C LEU A 1190 -53.11 -38.29 39.18
N ALA A 1191 -54.27 -38.93 39.27
CA ALA A 1191 -55.03 -39.34 38.09
C ALA A 1191 -55.57 -38.13 37.31
N GLY A 1192 -56.02 -37.10 38.01
CA GLY A 1192 -56.44 -35.82 37.41
C GLY A 1192 -55.29 -35.11 36.69
N GLN A 1193 -54.13 -34.99 37.35
CA GLN A 1193 -52.92 -34.40 36.76
C GLN A 1193 -52.46 -35.18 35.51
N LEU A 1194 -52.44 -36.51 35.58
CA LEU A 1194 -52.01 -37.37 34.47
C LEU A 1194 -53.00 -37.34 33.29
N ALA A 1195 -54.30 -37.23 33.55
CA ALA A 1195 -55.32 -37.01 32.52
C ALA A 1195 -55.18 -35.64 31.83
N HIS A 1196 -54.89 -34.59 32.61
CA HIS A 1196 -54.66 -33.25 32.10
C HIS A 1196 -53.41 -33.20 31.22
N ALA A 1197 -52.29 -33.76 31.69
CA ALA A 1197 -51.04 -33.87 30.95
C ALA A 1197 -51.21 -34.64 29.62
N ILE A 1198 -51.83 -35.82 29.65
CA ILE A 1198 -52.15 -36.61 28.44
C ILE A 1198 -53.01 -35.82 27.45
N THR A 1199 -53.89 -34.93 27.93
CA THR A 1199 -54.77 -34.12 27.07
C THR A 1199 -54.03 -32.94 26.45
N ILE A 1200 -53.13 -32.29 27.19
CA ILE A 1200 -52.29 -31.19 26.69
C ILE A 1200 -51.34 -31.68 25.61
N GLY A 1201 -50.55 -32.72 25.87
CA GLY A 1201 -49.59 -33.25 24.89
C GLY A 1201 -48.41 -34.01 25.49
N SER A 1202 -47.49 -34.42 24.62
CA SER A 1202 -46.29 -35.18 24.96
C SER A 1202 -45.39 -34.47 25.97
N ASP A 1203 -45.16 -33.16 25.84
CA ASP A 1203 -44.28 -32.41 26.77
C ASP A 1203 -44.83 -32.32 28.20
N ALA A 1204 -46.13 -32.06 28.39
CA ALA A 1204 -46.76 -32.07 29.72
C ALA A 1204 -46.77 -33.48 30.34
N LEU A 1205 -46.89 -34.52 29.50
CA LEU A 1205 -46.75 -35.90 29.93
C LEU A 1205 -45.30 -36.24 30.32
N VAL A 1206 -44.29 -35.73 29.62
CA VAL A 1206 -42.86 -35.86 30.00
C VAL A 1206 -42.62 -35.28 31.39
N GLU A 1207 -43.07 -34.05 31.64
CA GLU A 1207 -42.93 -33.40 32.96
C GLU A 1207 -43.55 -34.26 34.07
N THR A 1208 -44.78 -34.74 33.86
CA THR A 1208 -45.49 -35.58 34.82
C THR A 1208 -44.77 -36.92 35.06
N LEU A 1209 -44.32 -37.58 33.99
CA LEU A 1209 -43.64 -38.88 34.06
C LEU A 1209 -42.24 -38.80 34.65
N VAL A 1210 -41.49 -37.71 34.42
CA VAL A 1210 -40.15 -37.52 34.99
C VAL A 1210 -40.27 -37.19 36.48
N ASN A 1211 -41.15 -36.26 36.85
CA ASN A 1211 -41.24 -35.76 38.22
C ASN A 1211 -41.98 -36.70 39.18
N THR A 1212 -42.84 -37.61 38.70
CA THR A 1212 -43.64 -38.49 39.57
C THR A 1212 -43.42 -39.98 39.29
N GLU A 1213 -42.72 -40.67 40.20
CA GLU A 1213 -42.47 -42.11 40.08
C GLU A 1213 -43.76 -42.97 40.17
N ALA A 1214 -44.76 -42.50 40.92
CA ALA A 1214 -46.05 -43.19 41.07
C ALA A 1214 -46.91 -43.20 39.78
N ALA A 1215 -46.54 -42.42 38.75
CA ALA A 1215 -47.27 -42.31 37.50
C ALA A 1215 -47.32 -43.65 36.72
N VAL A 1216 -46.18 -44.33 36.56
CA VAL A 1216 -46.13 -45.61 35.82
C VAL A 1216 -46.92 -46.73 36.53
N PRO A 1217 -46.79 -46.96 37.86
CA PRO A 1217 -47.64 -47.90 38.59
C PRO A 1217 -49.13 -47.55 38.60
N LEU A 1218 -49.51 -46.26 38.49
CA LEU A 1218 -50.91 -45.86 38.31
C LEU A 1218 -51.42 -46.24 36.91
N ILE A 1219 -50.66 -45.90 35.86
CA ILE A 1219 -50.99 -46.28 34.48
C ILE A 1219 -51.15 -47.81 34.34
N GLN A 1220 -50.19 -48.59 34.86
CA GLN A 1220 -50.24 -50.05 34.82
C GLN A 1220 -51.50 -50.61 35.52
N ARG A 1221 -51.86 -50.09 36.70
CA ARG A 1221 -53.10 -50.47 37.41
C ARG A 1221 -54.37 -50.17 36.61
N LEU A 1222 -54.42 -49.04 35.90
CA LEU A 1222 -55.56 -48.65 35.06
C LEU A 1222 -55.72 -49.53 33.81
N LEU A 1223 -54.61 -50.07 33.28
CA LEU A 1223 -54.61 -50.93 32.09
C LEU A 1223 -54.97 -52.39 32.40
N GLN A 1224 -54.74 -52.87 33.63
CA GLN A 1224 -54.99 -54.26 34.06
C GLN A 1224 -56.45 -54.75 33.96
N THR A 1225 -57.43 -53.85 33.75
CA THR A 1225 -58.85 -54.19 33.59
C THR A 1225 -59.27 -54.53 32.15
N THR A 1226 -58.32 -54.68 31.22
CA THR A 1226 -58.59 -54.90 29.78
C THR A 1226 -57.77 -56.07 29.23
N THR A 1227 -58.40 -57.23 29.06
CA THR A 1227 -57.80 -58.43 28.45
C THR A 1227 -57.79 -58.36 26.93
N VAL A 1228 -56.95 -57.46 26.38
CA VAL A 1228 -56.57 -57.46 24.95
C VAL A 1228 -55.10 -57.87 24.89
N ARG A 1229 -54.80 -58.99 24.23
CA ARG A 1229 -53.44 -59.51 24.09
C ARG A 1229 -52.96 -59.22 22.67
N ARG A 1230 -51.96 -58.37 22.50
CA ARG A 1230 -51.36 -58.14 21.17
C ARG A 1230 -50.52 -59.36 20.78
N SER A 1231 -50.77 -59.88 19.58
CA SER A 1231 -50.10 -61.05 19.04
C SER A 1231 -48.68 -60.71 18.59
N ARG A 1232 -47.71 -61.60 18.84
CA ARG A 1232 -46.35 -61.49 18.28
C ARG A 1232 -46.16 -62.37 17.04
N ALA A 1233 -47.22 -63.04 16.57
CA ALA A 1233 -47.17 -63.99 15.47
C ALA A 1233 -46.63 -63.37 14.17
N LEU A 1234 -47.12 -62.19 13.76
CA LEU A 1234 -46.63 -61.50 12.54
C LEU A 1234 -45.18 -61.04 12.66
N HIS A 1235 -44.77 -60.55 13.83
CA HIS A 1235 -43.40 -60.09 14.06
C HIS A 1235 -42.40 -61.25 13.98
N ARG A 1236 -42.71 -62.39 14.64
CA ARG A 1236 -41.92 -63.62 14.51
C ARG A 1236 -41.90 -64.16 13.08
N LEU A 1237 -43.01 -64.03 12.35
CA LEU A 1237 -43.09 -64.42 10.95
C LEU A 1237 -42.15 -63.60 10.06
N ARG A 1238 -42.06 -62.29 10.31
CA ARG A 1238 -41.16 -61.36 9.60
C ARG A 1238 -39.69 -61.66 9.89
N ASP A 1239 -39.37 -62.04 11.12
CA ASP A 1239 -38.00 -62.37 11.53
C ASP A 1239 -37.56 -63.77 11.02
N GLU A 1240 -38.47 -64.76 10.98
CA GLU A 1240 -38.21 -66.09 10.39
C GLU A 1240 -38.19 -66.07 8.85
N PHE A 1241 -38.95 -65.17 8.21
CA PHE A 1241 -39.05 -65.02 6.75
C PHE A 1241 -38.81 -63.57 6.30
N PRO A 1242 -37.55 -63.07 6.37
CA PRO A 1242 -37.22 -61.68 6.02
C PRO A 1242 -37.37 -61.34 4.53
N THR A 1243 -37.56 -62.33 3.65
CA THR A 1243 -37.89 -62.11 2.24
C THR A 1243 -39.05 -62.99 1.80
N PHE A 1244 -40.05 -62.36 1.17
CA PHE A 1244 -41.31 -63.00 0.79
C PHE A 1244 -41.29 -63.36 -0.70
N GLN A 1245 -41.30 -64.64 -1.04
CA GLN A 1245 -41.26 -65.13 -2.42
C GLN A 1245 -42.38 -66.15 -2.67
N ALA A 1246 -42.84 -66.27 -3.90
CA ALA A 1246 -43.96 -67.17 -4.24
C ALA A 1246 -43.71 -68.65 -3.85
N ALA A 1247 -42.45 -69.10 -3.85
CA ALA A 1247 -42.07 -70.45 -3.45
C ALA A 1247 -42.10 -70.70 -1.93
N THR A 1248 -42.11 -69.66 -1.08
CA THR A 1248 -42.16 -69.78 0.39
C THR A 1248 -43.56 -69.52 0.96
N LEU A 1249 -44.51 -69.05 0.17
CA LEU A 1249 -45.86 -68.64 0.61
C LEU A 1249 -46.56 -69.70 1.47
N ASP A 1250 -46.63 -70.96 1.02
CA ASP A 1250 -47.31 -72.03 1.74
C ASP A 1250 -46.64 -72.35 3.09
N ALA A 1251 -45.30 -72.25 3.16
CA ALA A 1251 -44.55 -72.44 4.39
C ALA A 1251 -44.79 -71.29 5.39
N VAL A 1252 -44.86 -70.05 4.89
CA VAL A 1252 -45.18 -68.87 5.70
C VAL A 1252 -46.60 -68.93 6.25
N VAL A 1253 -47.60 -69.30 5.43
CA VAL A 1253 -49.00 -69.46 5.86
C VAL A 1253 -49.13 -70.59 6.89
N ALA A 1254 -48.45 -71.72 6.67
CA ALA A 1254 -48.44 -72.83 7.63
C ALA A 1254 -47.81 -72.42 8.97
N ARG A 1255 -46.70 -71.67 8.95
CA ARG A 1255 -46.01 -71.19 10.15
C ARG A 1255 -46.81 -70.14 10.90
N PHE A 1256 -47.42 -69.18 10.19
CA PHE A 1256 -48.31 -68.20 10.80
C PHE A 1256 -49.48 -68.87 11.50
N ARG A 1257 -50.11 -69.86 10.85
CA ARG A 1257 -51.18 -70.65 11.46
C ARG A 1257 -50.72 -71.40 12.73
N ALA A 1258 -49.50 -71.95 12.74
CA ALA A 1258 -48.96 -72.61 13.93
C ALA A 1258 -48.73 -71.62 15.09
N LEU A 1259 -48.17 -70.45 14.81
CA LEU A 1259 -47.96 -69.38 15.81
C LEU A 1259 -49.29 -68.85 16.38
N LEU A 1260 -50.33 -68.73 15.54
CA LEU A 1260 -51.68 -68.38 15.99
C LEU A 1260 -52.25 -69.43 16.95
N VAL A 1261 -52.09 -70.72 16.65
CA VAL A 1261 -52.57 -71.81 17.53
C VAL A 1261 -51.82 -71.82 18.86
N GLU A 1262 -50.49 -71.66 18.85
CA GLU A 1262 -49.71 -71.51 20.10
C GLU A 1262 -50.20 -70.33 20.96
N GLU A 1263 -50.48 -69.18 20.37
CA GLU A 1263 -50.94 -67.99 21.12
C GLU A 1263 -52.38 -68.11 21.63
N PHE A 1264 -53.27 -68.82 20.92
CA PHE A 1264 -54.61 -69.15 21.41
C PHE A 1264 -54.59 -70.21 22.52
N ASP A 1265 -53.83 -71.30 22.35
CA ASP A 1265 -53.70 -72.36 23.38
C ASP A 1265 -53.08 -71.80 24.67
N ALA A 1266 -52.11 -70.88 24.55
CA ALA A 1266 -51.49 -70.17 25.67
C ALA A 1266 -52.36 -69.05 26.29
N ALA A 1267 -53.60 -68.85 25.81
CA ALA A 1267 -54.52 -67.84 26.34
C ALA A 1267 -55.66 -68.42 27.22
N GLY A 1268 -55.91 -69.74 27.13
CA GLY A 1268 -56.95 -70.42 27.91
C GLY A 1268 -58.37 -70.20 27.37
N SER A 1269 -59.33 -71.01 27.85
CA SER A 1269 -60.66 -71.18 27.25
C SER A 1269 -61.66 -70.06 27.59
N GLY A 1270 -61.31 -68.80 27.33
CA GLY A 1270 -62.20 -67.63 27.35
C GLY A 1270 -62.17 -66.89 26.00
N GLU A 1271 -63.08 -65.94 25.78
CA GLU A 1271 -63.02 -65.05 24.62
C GLU A 1271 -61.80 -64.12 24.72
N VAL A 1272 -60.83 -64.28 23.82
CA VAL A 1272 -59.59 -63.50 23.78
C VAL A 1272 -59.50 -62.79 22.43
N GLU A 1273 -59.54 -61.46 22.46
CA GLU A 1273 -59.32 -60.61 21.29
C GLU A 1273 -57.81 -60.48 21.04
N LEU A 1274 -57.28 -61.28 20.11
CA LEU A 1274 -55.92 -61.11 19.59
C LEU A 1274 -55.91 -59.96 18.58
N ARG A 1275 -55.21 -58.87 18.90
CA ARG A 1275 -54.91 -57.80 17.93
C ARG A 1275 -53.52 -58.01 17.33
N PHE A 1276 -53.46 -57.91 16.01
CA PHE A 1276 -52.24 -57.97 15.22
C PHE A 1276 -51.89 -56.54 14.82
N ASP A 1277 -50.67 -56.11 15.12
CA ASP A 1277 -50.04 -54.91 14.56
C ASP A 1277 -49.13 -55.34 13.40
#